data_AF-A0A8T1U107-F1
#
_entry.id   AF-A0A8T1U107-F1
#
_cell.length_a   1.000
_cell.length_b   1.000
_cell.length_c   1.000
_cell.angle_alpha   90.00
_cell.angle_beta   90.00
_cell.angle_gamma   90.00
#
_symmetry.space_group_name_H-M   'P 1'
#
loop_
_entity.id
_entity.type
_entity.pdbx_description
1 polymer ?
#
loop_
_entity_poly.entity_id
_entity_poly.type
_entity_poly.pdbx_seq_one_letter_code
_entity_poly.pdbx_strand_id
1 'polypeptide(L)'
;MYRQDRDKRWKFQWKFHLDFPTEILWVAPFHWKGATHTPFVAANCSSASAKFSSFSMATSKNPATAHFQLLKLSTQIKLGELTKHERKLETHYTDLLTKTGLDGDNAPASPSAQQSREQLEGLYEGVKDLQVVQTNVHEGLGDIGELVEFAAADPWSTETVVDQRKEQILREVRQRRSLWQHNKLLGELLMESLVETEHDQEDRELVLPQDSEPEATTGVGNKEPIAKLSREETQQRLESYFFQSSGVSEDDVFEFLKTEVFQEREEFSKARTQRQQDALHLARSRLGQFGDNMLRGDSPVTEEDVSSCVAALLENKAFLNPDVAMLFTDAQRNKQIMKELSHVLTIELSNVREWCWSEEGIRVDLQRGMNGRFRCLLQEEAITLLLFQYIGLKWSIEMKAVLRTLLDSLSDKPRMSGHSSVEAVRTDMMRRFQLFALPNSMKDAGRSPYDEDDSESDDGDDEDEKVNKQDIIRRVLVEAHLERTLTTEGKEPSPLVAVMTDLEFFGPSVSHEAVFAILRFLGVHDDMISVFRRYTQIPLLFPGFTKPKIMQRGLPVSRMMTMFLAEVELFGMDYLVLVSSDIFLYRSHDDICFFDADESKVLRAWSEMQRYAQRVGLKFNEEKSGSIRIYAGSSKTEAQVGPAPLPATPIRWGLLELRSNGSVHIRQDEVEAFATEMADRLAAATSTFGWINVYNKYMFFFLRNFGNPSPIFGVSHVEDALSTLRRVHMLVFPKTKGDALGYLREQIMRGRQGPSPSMSAAWIYWPLNDGGLGLCNPFLAIWGTRESLYTYLLDFHTRVDREWPKLKKDWKWHAPFSATFEELKQKYDLFAERVESEGCKWIEDCSGGERFMFIKSSKIPDKQRNYGRNEPNFDDTFTLREFDEYVSLLPNMCDTQLSAEFLVLLSEANESSPPLSRQESERQFSSAHASGSPKEVIAAMVATRVHKEELQSENLRVIRIDGAQSEAWQVYKTWACSLGESFIPVAMVKRRSTRDVTKAASPSHFLPNLLVIIVALLAVWFEFTTSAFYVQSPELQTLLKRSFIVWVCLAVRTQLTDFVTPPELARRPPSLRKEAIRHGRALFAAIAANLLGTTIIRPVFSAAPQFEETVRLVVPLYFLVVVVVDGLRFPMPLLKAIVGLSVSWLKAVTIPKLVMEWQLNTSAHPIGFLAVCTANLYASGTVLRYLTNYGRTHRVVELSVGAFGFILQIIGTSAVIGLVAHIANHFVSNEERIMEARVLYFCVAWFALDKYWKKALGDLLVLVLTSPTKSKSS
;
A
#
# COMPACT_ATOMS: atom_id res chain seq x y z
N MET A 1 78.64 -34.13 3.01
CA MET A 1 78.86 -33.43 4.30
C MET A 1 77.51 -32.89 4.76
N TYR A 2 77.14 -33.17 6.01
CA TYR A 2 75.81 -33.23 6.61
C TYR A 2 74.78 -32.12 6.30
N ARG A 3 73.55 -32.51 5.94
CA ARG A 3 72.29 -31.75 6.13
C ARG A 3 71.11 -32.72 6.30
N GLN A 4 70.55 -32.76 7.51
CA GLN A 4 69.31 -33.40 7.96
C GLN A 4 68.60 -32.36 8.84
N ASP A 5 67.29 -32.24 8.98
CA ASP A 5 66.14 -32.96 8.47
C ASP A 5 64.95 -32.00 8.69
N ARG A 6 64.14 -31.70 7.66
CA ARG A 6 62.77 -31.17 7.79
C ARG A 6 62.11 -31.14 6.41
N ASP A 7 61.44 -32.23 6.06
CA ASP A 7 60.28 -32.23 5.17
C ASP A 7 59.62 -33.62 5.16
N LYS A 8 58.38 -33.71 5.62
CA LYS A 8 57.48 -34.83 5.30
C LYS A 8 56.15 -34.25 4.82
N ARG A 9 56.01 -34.23 3.50
CA ARG A 9 54.74 -34.30 2.78
C ARG A 9 54.18 -35.72 2.88
N TRP A 10 52.87 -35.84 3.02
CA TRP A 10 52.10 -36.84 2.28
C TRP A 10 50.88 -36.15 1.65
N LYS A 11 50.70 -36.41 0.35
CA LYS A 11 49.58 -35.98 -0.48
C LYS A 11 48.33 -36.79 -0.12
N PHE A 12 47.15 -36.17 -0.24
CA PHE A 12 45.96 -36.88 -0.74
C PHE A 12 45.19 -35.97 -1.71
N GLN A 13 44.70 -36.61 -2.77
CA GLN A 13 44.07 -36.07 -3.96
C GLN A 13 42.68 -36.74 -4.04
N TRP A 14 41.59 -35.96 -4.14
CA TRP A 14 40.24 -36.41 -4.52
C TRP A 14 39.60 -35.22 -5.27
N LYS A 15 39.44 -35.22 -6.61
CA LYS A 15 38.45 -35.91 -7.46
C LYS A 15 37.01 -35.64 -6.99
N PHE A 16 36.38 -34.61 -7.55
CA PHE A 16 34.93 -34.41 -7.50
C PHE A 16 34.27 -35.40 -8.46
N HIS A 17 33.58 -36.40 -7.92
CA HIS A 17 32.52 -37.13 -8.62
C HIS A 17 31.22 -36.36 -8.38
N LEU A 18 30.61 -35.88 -9.47
CA LEU A 18 29.23 -35.42 -9.51
C LEU A 18 28.35 -36.66 -9.73
N ASP A 19 27.82 -37.20 -8.63
CA ASP A 19 26.68 -38.11 -8.67
C ASP A 19 25.49 -37.37 -8.06
N PHE A 20 24.51 -37.08 -8.91
CA PHE A 20 23.18 -36.65 -8.50
C PHE A 20 22.34 -37.89 -8.16
N PRO A 21 21.70 -37.95 -6.98
CA PRO A 21 20.41 -38.57 -6.84
C PRO A 21 19.34 -37.49 -6.84
N THR A 22 18.51 -37.55 -7.87
CA THR A 22 17.19 -36.93 -8.02
C THR A 22 16.17 -37.55 -7.06
N GLU A 23 15.26 -36.69 -6.58
CA GLU A 23 13.95 -36.96 -5.94
C GLU A 23 14.01 -37.65 -4.55
N ILE A 24 13.25 -37.22 -3.52
CA ILE A 24 11.78 -37.22 -3.37
C ILE A 24 11.50 -36.32 -2.14
N LEU A 25 10.85 -35.15 -2.27
CA LEU A 25 9.40 -34.89 -2.05
C LEU A 25 8.79 -35.63 -0.86
N TRP A 26 8.37 -34.97 0.22
CA TRP A 26 7.12 -35.21 1.01
C TRP A 26 7.03 -34.04 2.02
N VAL A 27 6.13 -33.08 1.84
CA VAL A 27 4.68 -33.11 2.14
C VAL A 27 4.42 -33.09 3.66
N ALA A 28 3.82 -32.00 4.13
CA ALA A 28 2.93 -32.03 5.27
C ALA A 28 1.57 -32.63 4.78
N PRO A 29 1.13 -33.78 5.31
CA PRO A 29 -0.20 -34.36 5.09
C PRO A 29 -1.22 -33.77 6.10
N PHE A 30 -2.54 -33.79 5.89
CA PHE A 30 -3.42 -34.70 5.14
C PHE A 30 -4.32 -33.90 4.18
N HIS A 31 -4.61 -34.21 2.91
CA HIS A 31 -4.75 -35.45 2.13
C HIS A 31 -5.79 -36.46 2.66
N TRP A 32 -6.81 -36.72 1.84
CA TRP A 32 -7.23 -38.11 1.62
C TRP A 32 -6.89 -38.58 0.21
N LYS A 33 -6.40 -39.82 0.16
CA LYS A 33 -6.13 -40.66 -1.02
C LYS A 33 -6.53 -42.09 -0.64
N GLY A 34 -7.25 -42.79 -1.53
CA GLY A 34 -7.13 -44.25 -1.66
C GLY A 34 -8.43 -45.02 -1.92
N ALA A 35 -8.62 -45.46 -3.16
CA ALA A 35 -8.85 -46.88 -3.44
C ALA A 35 -8.29 -47.24 -4.82
N THR A 36 -7.44 -48.26 -4.79
CA THR A 36 -6.71 -48.93 -5.87
C THR A 36 -7.60 -49.91 -6.64
N HIS A 37 -7.31 -50.13 -7.92
CA HIS A 37 -7.28 -51.48 -8.50
C HIS A 37 -6.29 -51.53 -9.68
N THR A 38 -5.30 -52.42 -9.56
CA THR A 38 -4.42 -52.97 -10.60
C THR A 38 -5.20 -53.94 -11.52
N PRO A 39 -4.72 -54.24 -12.75
CA PRO A 39 -3.71 -55.30 -13.00
C PRO A 39 -2.59 -54.86 -13.99
N PHE A 40 -1.32 -55.19 -13.74
CA PHE A 40 -0.57 -56.38 -14.16
C PHE A 40 -0.16 -56.46 -15.67
N VAL A 41 1.10 -56.08 -15.92
CA VAL A 41 2.18 -56.70 -16.75
C VAL A 41 1.86 -57.42 -18.08
N ALA A 42 2.45 -56.90 -19.18
CA ALA A 42 3.31 -57.60 -20.17
C ALA A 42 3.93 -56.54 -21.12
N ALA A 43 5.22 -56.19 -21.03
CA ALA A 43 6.40 -56.82 -21.66
C ALA A 43 6.32 -56.98 -23.19
N ASN A 44 6.97 -56.09 -23.97
CA ASN A 44 8.21 -56.34 -24.72
C ASN A 44 8.43 -55.44 -25.96
N CYS A 45 9.71 -55.06 -26.12
CA CYS A 45 10.50 -54.89 -27.35
C CYS A 45 10.29 -53.73 -28.35
N SER A 46 11.41 -52.99 -28.47
CA SER A 46 12.18 -52.67 -29.69
C SER A 46 11.73 -51.55 -30.65
N SER A 47 12.61 -50.53 -30.72
CA SER A 47 13.15 -49.82 -31.91
C SER A 47 12.24 -49.55 -33.13
N ALA A 48 12.10 -48.27 -33.50
CA ALA A 48 12.60 -47.69 -34.76
C ALA A 48 11.87 -46.39 -35.15
N SER A 49 12.67 -45.38 -35.54
CA SER A 49 12.52 -44.41 -36.64
C SER A 49 11.14 -44.00 -37.19
N ALA A 50 10.90 -42.69 -37.17
CA ALA A 50 10.25 -41.83 -38.17
C ALA A 50 8.84 -42.16 -38.73
N LYS A 51 7.88 -41.23 -38.54
CA LYS A 51 7.20 -40.45 -39.58
C LYS A 51 5.98 -39.67 -39.05
N PHE A 52 5.83 -38.45 -39.58
CA PHE A 52 4.60 -37.66 -39.60
C PHE A 52 3.36 -38.47 -40.02
N SER A 53 2.24 -38.32 -39.31
CA SER A 53 0.93 -37.97 -39.88
C SER A 53 -0.16 -37.88 -38.80
N SER A 54 -0.89 -36.76 -38.87
CA SER A 54 -2.27 -36.51 -38.45
C SER A 54 -3.03 -37.60 -37.68
N PHE A 55 -3.44 -37.27 -36.45
CA PHE A 55 -4.71 -37.74 -35.90
C PHE A 55 -5.51 -36.54 -35.40
N SER A 56 -6.55 -36.23 -36.18
CA SER A 56 -7.72 -35.46 -35.76
C SER A 56 -8.32 -36.13 -34.53
N MET A 57 -8.40 -35.39 -33.41
CA MET A 57 -9.30 -35.71 -32.32
C MET A 57 -10.47 -34.74 -32.38
N ALA A 58 -11.64 -35.34 -32.51
CA ALA A 58 -12.92 -34.70 -32.66
C ALA A 58 -13.20 -33.68 -31.55
N THR A 59 -13.80 -32.58 -32.00
CA THR A 59 -14.45 -31.51 -31.24
C THR A 59 -15.35 -32.05 -30.12
N SER A 60 -14.90 -31.91 -28.88
CA SER A 60 -15.79 -31.82 -27.71
C SER A 60 -16.07 -30.33 -27.45
N LYS A 61 -17.34 -29.94 -27.55
CA LYS A 61 -17.82 -28.57 -27.31
C LYS A 61 -17.62 -28.18 -25.83
N ASN A 62 -17.16 -26.94 -25.61
CA ASN A 62 -17.02 -26.20 -24.34
C ASN A 62 -16.09 -26.77 -23.22
N PRO A 63 -14.89 -26.19 -23.01
CA PRO A 63 -14.06 -26.46 -21.83
C PRO A 63 -14.68 -25.98 -20.50
N ALA A 64 -15.57 -24.98 -20.54
CA ALA A 64 -16.34 -24.52 -19.38
C ALA A 64 -17.23 -25.64 -18.79
N THR A 65 -17.74 -26.53 -19.64
CA THR A 65 -18.58 -27.66 -19.22
C THR A 65 -17.76 -28.75 -18.54
N ALA A 66 -16.50 -28.95 -18.93
CA ALA A 66 -15.63 -29.97 -18.33
C ALA A 66 -15.21 -29.60 -16.89
N HIS A 67 -14.86 -28.34 -16.63
CA HIS A 67 -14.52 -27.88 -15.28
C HIS A 67 -15.75 -27.91 -14.35
N PHE A 68 -16.90 -27.47 -14.87
CA PHE A 68 -18.17 -27.51 -14.16
C PHE A 68 -18.62 -28.94 -13.82
N GLN A 69 -18.58 -29.85 -14.81
CA GLN A 69 -18.91 -31.27 -14.61
C GLN A 69 -17.90 -31.95 -13.67
N LEU A 70 -16.61 -31.60 -13.73
CA LEU A 70 -15.60 -32.10 -12.78
C LEU A 70 -15.86 -31.59 -11.35
N LEU A 71 -16.25 -30.33 -11.19
CA LEU A 71 -16.57 -29.73 -9.90
C LEU A 71 -17.84 -30.35 -9.30
N LYS A 72 -18.88 -30.55 -10.13
CA LYS A 72 -20.13 -31.24 -9.77
C LYS A 72 -19.87 -32.70 -9.37
N LEU A 73 -19.13 -33.45 -10.18
CA LEU A 73 -18.77 -34.85 -9.89
C LEU A 73 -17.93 -34.95 -8.60
N SER A 74 -16.93 -34.07 -8.44
CA SER A 74 -16.11 -33.99 -7.23
C SER A 74 -16.94 -33.66 -5.99
N THR A 75 -17.89 -32.72 -6.11
CA THR A 75 -18.80 -32.32 -5.03
C THR A 75 -19.77 -33.45 -4.68
N GLN A 76 -20.33 -34.14 -5.67
CA GLN A 76 -21.24 -35.28 -5.47
C GLN A 76 -20.52 -36.47 -4.82
N ILE A 77 -19.28 -36.77 -5.23
CA ILE A 77 -18.44 -37.80 -4.60
C ILE A 77 -18.13 -37.42 -3.15
N LYS A 78 -17.71 -36.16 -2.92
CA LYS A 78 -17.41 -35.67 -1.56
C LYS A 78 -18.66 -35.70 -0.67
N LEU A 79 -19.81 -35.27 -1.16
CA LEU A 79 -21.06 -35.28 -0.41
C LEU A 79 -21.53 -36.71 -0.09
N GLY A 80 -21.35 -37.64 -1.03
CA GLY A 80 -21.59 -39.06 -0.82
C GLY A 80 -20.69 -39.67 0.25
N GLU A 81 -19.39 -39.35 0.25
CA GLU A 81 -18.45 -39.79 1.28
C GLU A 81 -18.73 -39.13 2.64
N LEU A 82 -19.03 -37.82 2.67
CA LEU A 82 -19.42 -37.10 3.89
C LEU A 82 -20.66 -37.74 4.54
N THR A 83 -21.67 -38.12 3.74
CA THR A 83 -22.89 -38.78 4.24
C THR A 83 -22.63 -40.19 4.78
N LYS A 84 -21.70 -40.95 4.17
CA LYS A 84 -21.26 -42.26 4.70
C LYS A 84 -20.51 -42.11 6.02
N HIS A 85 -19.62 -41.12 6.11
CA HIS A 85 -18.85 -40.83 7.31
C HIS A 85 -19.73 -40.32 8.46
N GLU A 86 -20.70 -39.45 8.17
CA GLU A 86 -21.74 -39.03 9.11
C GLU A 86 -22.45 -40.24 9.69
N ARG A 87 -23.01 -41.14 8.87
CA ARG A 87 -23.69 -42.34 9.39
C ARG A 87 -22.78 -43.22 10.25
N LYS A 88 -21.51 -43.38 9.86
CA LYS A 88 -20.55 -44.20 10.61
C LYS A 88 -20.20 -43.57 11.95
N LEU A 89 -19.97 -42.25 11.99
CA LEU A 89 -19.70 -41.50 13.21
C LEU A 89 -20.92 -41.42 14.12
N GLU A 90 -22.10 -41.18 13.55
CA GLU A 90 -23.38 -41.14 14.26
C GLU A 90 -23.70 -42.50 14.91
N THR A 91 -23.52 -43.60 14.17
CA THR A 91 -23.69 -44.95 14.71
C THR A 91 -22.68 -45.19 15.83
N HIS A 92 -21.41 -44.83 15.63
CA HIS A 92 -20.37 -45.01 16.65
C HIS A 92 -20.61 -44.18 17.91
N TYR A 93 -21.00 -42.91 17.78
CA TYR A 93 -21.30 -42.06 18.94
C TYR A 93 -22.57 -42.49 19.66
N THR A 94 -23.59 -42.96 18.93
CA THR A 94 -24.82 -43.49 19.55
C THR A 94 -24.52 -44.80 20.29
N ASP A 95 -23.75 -45.72 19.67
CA ASP A 95 -23.30 -46.96 20.32
C ASP A 95 -22.40 -46.69 21.54
N LEU A 96 -21.59 -45.63 21.49
CA LEU A 96 -20.74 -45.23 22.61
C LEU A 96 -21.55 -44.67 23.78
N LEU A 97 -22.52 -43.79 23.50
CA LEU A 97 -23.38 -43.18 24.51
C LEU A 97 -24.32 -44.22 25.14
N THR A 98 -24.84 -45.17 24.36
CA THR A 98 -25.62 -46.31 24.88
C THR A 98 -24.78 -47.24 25.76
N LYS A 99 -23.57 -47.64 25.32
CA LYS A 99 -22.66 -48.49 26.11
C LYS A 99 -22.23 -47.87 27.44
N THR A 100 -22.08 -46.56 27.47
CA THR A 100 -21.70 -45.82 28.69
C THR A 100 -22.90 -45.44 29.57
N GLY A 101 -24.13 -45.81 29.17
CA GLY A 101 -25.35 -45.56 29.93
C GLY A 101 -25.73 -44.09 30.01
N LEU A 102 -25.29 -43.29 29.03
CA LEU A 102 -25.49 -41.83 28.95
C LEU A 102 -26.50 -41.44 27.86
N ASP A 103 -27.19 -42.42 27.27
CA ASP A 103 -28.20 -42.21 26.23
C ASP A 103 -29.62 -42.22 26.81
N GLY A 104 -30.32 -41.08 26.75
CA GLY A 104 -31.71 -40.90 27.15
C GLY A 104 -31.95 -40.48 28.62
N ASP A 105 -33.08 -39.80 28.87
CA ASP A 105 -33.53 -39.16 30.12
C ASP A 105 -33.69 -40.10 31.36
N ASN A 106 -33.18 -41.33 31.31
CA ASN A 106 -33.22 -42.30 32.42
C ASN A 106 -31.83 -42.48 33.09
N ALA A 107 -30.98 -41.45 33.08
CA ALA A 107 -29.76 -41.44 33.88
C ALA A 107 -30.12 -41.23 35.38
N PRO A 108 -29.63 -42.06 36.32
CA PRO A 108 -29.92 -41.89 37.74
C PRO A 108 -29.41 -40.53 38.23
N ALA A 109 -30.22 -39.81 39.01
CA ALA A 109 -30.03 -38.41 39.41
C ALA A 109 -28.72 -38.09 40.19
N SER A 110 -27.92 -39.11 40.53
CA SER A 110 -26.54 -38.96 40.99
C SER A 110 -25.78 -40.28 40.72
N PRO A 111 -24.90 -40.37 39.72
CA PRO A 111 -24.06 -41.55 39.52
C PRO A 111 -23.13 -41.72 40.72
N SER A 112 -22.88 -42.96 41.16
CA SER A 112 -21.88 -43.19 42.22
C SER A 112 -20.49 -42.81 41.71
N ALA A 113 -19.58 -42.40 42.60
CA ALA A 113 -18.21 -42.01 42.24
C ALA A 113 -17.46 -43.09 41.44
N GLN A 114 -17.83 -44.37 41.64
CA GLN A 114 -17.30 -45.50 40.87
C GLN A 114 -17.89 -45.57 39.46
N GLN A 115 -19.19 -45.33 39.32
CA GLN A 115 -19.90 -45.33 38.04
C GLN A 115 -19.45 -44.16 37.13
N SER A 116 -19.21 -42.96 37.67
CA SER A 116 -18.67 -41.83 36.89
C SER A 116 -17.28 -42.11 36.33
N ARG A 117 -16.47 -42.92 37.02
CA ARG A 117 -15.12 -43.32 36.57
C ARG A 117 -15.17 -44.35 35.45
N GLU A 118 -15.99 -45.39 35.60
CA GLU A 118 -16.24 -46.38 34.54
C GLU A 118 -16.80 -45.71 33.27
N GLN A 119 -17.64 -44.68 33.44
CA GLN A 119 -18.15 -43.88 32.32
C GLN A 119 -17.07 -43.03 31.63
N LEU A 120 -16.17 -42.38 32.38
CA LEU A 120 -15.07 -41.61 31.81
C LEU A 120 -14.10 -42.51 31.05
N GLU A 121 -13.74 -43.66 31.64
CA GLU A 121 -12.89 -44.67 30.99
C GLU A 121 -13.53 -45.18 29.70
N GLY A 122 -14.82 -45.57 29.74
CA GLY A 122 -15.54 -46.02 28.56
C GLY A 122 -15.65 -44.96 27.46
N LEU A 123 -15.89 -43.69 27.82
CA LEU A 123 -15.92 -42.57 26.87
C LEU A 123 -14.55 -42.29 26.26
N TYR A 124 -13.49 -42.31 27.06
CA TYR A 124 -12.13 -42.08 26.58
C TYR A 124 -11.66 -43.20 25.64
N GLU A 125 -11.84 -44.46 26.04
CA GLU A 125 -11.52 -45.63 25.21
C GLU A 125 -12.30 -45.62 23.89
N GLY A 126 -13.57 -45.19 23.91
CA GLY A 126 -14.39 -45.11 22.71
C GLY A 126 -14.02 -44.01 21.73
N VAL A 127 -13.23 -43.01 22.15
CA VAL A 127 -12.94 -41.80 21.37
C VAL A 127 -11.46 -41.67 21.01
N LYS A 128 -10.53 -42.17 21.84
CA LYS A 128 -9.08 -41.97 21.70
C LYS A 128 -8.50 -42.43 20.35
N ASP A 129 -9.00 -43.54 19.83
CA ASP A 129 -8.52 -44.17 18.58
C ASP A 129 -9.52 -44.00 17.43
N LEU A 130 -10.56 -43.18 17.60
CA LEU A 130 -11.58 -42.99 16.58
C LEU A 130 -10.99 -42.22 15.40
N GLN A 131 -10.66 -42.95 14.34
CA GLN A 131 -10.16 -42.41 13.08
C GLN A 131 -11.23 -42.42 12.00
N VAL A 132 -11.34 -41.30 11.32
CA VAL A 132 -12.02 -41.22 10.03
C VAL A 132 -10.96 -40.83 9.04
N VAL A 133 -10.88 -41.56 7.92
CA VAL A 133 -10.06 -41.07 6.80
C VAL A 133 -8.56 -40.99 7.19
N GLN A 134 -8.10 -41.92 8.04
CA GLN A 134 -6.72 -41.97 8.60
C GLN A 134 -6.33 -40.76 9.46
N THR A 135 -7.30 -39.92 9.83
CA THR A 135 -7.12 -38.77 10.72
C THR A 135 -7.89 -39.03 12.02
N ASN A 136 -7.26 -38.71 13.16
CA ASN A 136 -7.92 -38.85 14.46
C ASN A 136 -9.02 -37.79 14.57
N VAL A 137 -10.24 -38.20 14.93
CA VAL A 137 -11.37 -37.27 15.02
C VAL A 137 -11.24 -36.35 16.24
N HIS A 138 -10.49 -36.79 17.26
CA HIS A 138 -10.36 -36.14 18.56
C HIS A 138 -8.88 -36.00 19.01
N GLU A 139 -8.08 -35.27 18.24
CA GLU A 139 -6.62 -35.12 18.47
C GLU A 139 -6.24 -34.44 19.82
N GLY A 140 -7.17 -33.75 20.47
CA GLY A 140 -6.93 -32.99 21.70
C GLY A 140 -7.15 -33.73 23.03
N LEU A 141 -7.36 -35.06 23.01
CA LEU A 141 -7.73 -35.83 24.22
C LEU A 141 -6.56 -36.63 24.84
N GLY A 142 -5.33 -36.49 24.35
CA GLY A 142 -4.17 -37.28 24.80
C GLY A 142 -3.94 -37.29 26.32
N ASP A 143 -4.13 -36.15 26.97
CA ASP A 143 -3.85 -35.94 28.40
C ASP A 143 -4.88 -36.61 29.34
N ILE A 144 -6.00 -37.11 28.80
CA ILE A 144 -7.06 -37.74 29.60
C ILE A 144 -6.69 -39.18 29.99
N GLY A 145 -5.81 -39.85 29.24
CA GLY A 145 -5.38 -41.22 29.53
C GLY A 145 -4.68 -41.35 30.87
N GLU A 146 -3.76 -40.44 31.19
CA GLU A 146 -3.07 -40.40 32.49
C GLU A 146 -4.06 -40.16 33.65
N LEU A 147 -5.12 -39.39 33.42
CA LEU A 147 -6.16 -39.15 34.41
C LEU A 147 -7.05 -40.39 34.64
N VAL A 148 -7.35 -41.16 33.59
CA VAL A 148 -8.10 -42.43 33.73
C VAL A 148 -7.29 -43.44 34.57
N GLU A 149 -5.99 -43.58 34.29
CA GLU A 149 -5.08 -44.42 35.08
C GLU A 149 -4.95 -43.93 36.53
N PHE A 150 -4.83 -42.62 36.74
CA PHE A 150 -4.71 -42.03 38.07
C PHE A 150 -6.01 -42.14 38.89
N ALA A 151 -7.18 -41.93 38.26
CA ALA A 151 -8.49 -42.04 38.92
C ALA A 151 -8.85 -43.49 39.33
N ALA A 152 -8.21 -44.49 38.71
CA ALA A 152 -8.26 -45.88 39.15
C ALA A 152 -7.41 -46.14 40.42
N ALA A 153 -6.32 -45.38 40.60
CA ALA A 153 -5.39 -45.51 41.73
C ALA A 153 -5.79 -44.66 42.96
N ASP A 154 -6.35 -43.46 42.76
CA ASP A 154 -6.86 -42.58 43.83
C ASP A 154 -8.36 -42.22 43.64
N PRO A 155 -9.26 -42.96 44.30
CA PRO A 155 -10.70 -42.76 44.24
C PRO A 155 -11.25 -41.46 44.81
N TRP A 156 -10.54 -40.81 45.74
CA TRP A 156 -11.16 -39.83 46.64
C TRP A 156 -10.86 -38.38 46.24
N SER A 157 -9.70 -38.12 45.65
CA SER A 157 -9.27 -36.77 45.25
C SER A 157 -9.67 -36.36 43.82
N THR A 158 -10.20 -37.30 43.03
CA THR A 158 -10.38 -37.14 41.57
C THR A 158 -11.83 -36.96 41.11
N GLU A 159 -12.82 -37.10 42.00
CA GLU A 159 -14.25 -37.16 41.63
C GLU A 159 -14.73 -35.94 40.82
N THR A 160 -14.41 -34.72 41.25
CA THR A 160 -14.78 -33.48 40.55
C THR A 160 -14.07 -33.32 39.21
N VAL A 161 -12.81 -33.76 39.12
CA VAL A 161 -11.99 -33.69 37.91
C VAL A 161 -12.48 -34.72 36.88
N VAL A 162 -12.88 -35.91 37.34
CA VAL A 162 -13.46 -36.97 36.50
C VAL A 162 -14.76 -36.48 35.84
N ASP A 163 -15.66 -35.85 36.60
CA ASP A 163 -16.92 -35.33 36.04
C ASP A 163 -16.69 -34.17 35.07
N GLN A 164 -15.76 -33.25 35.37
CA GLN A 164 -15.40 -32.17 34.45
C GLN A 164 -14.83 -32.68 33.12
N ARG A 165 -13.97 -33.70 33.16
CA ARG A 165 -13.38 -34.29 31.96
C ARG A 165 -14.37 -35.14 31.19
N LYS A 166 -15.30 -35.80 31.87
CA LYS A 166 -16.45 -36.48 31.25
C LYS A 166 -17.31 -35.50 30.44
N GLU A 167 -17.66 -34.36 31.03
CA GLU A 167 -18.37 -33.30 30.31
C GLU A 167 -17.58 -32.70 29.16
N GLN A 168 -16.25 -32.62 29.29
CA GLN A 168 -15.38 -32.16 28.21
C GLN A 168 -15.44 -33.11 27.00
N ILE A 169 -15.32 -34.43 27.21
CA ILE A 169 -15.43 -35.40 26.11
C ILE A 169 -16.83 -35.34 25.47
N LEU A 170 -17.90 -35.24 26.27
CA LEU A 170 -19.26 -35.11 25.75
C LEU A 170 -19.48 -33.81 24.95
N ARG A 171 -18.86 -32.70 25.39
CA ARG A 171 -18.86 -31.44 24.63
C ARG A 171 -18.12 -31.57 23.30
N GLU A 172 -16.94 -32.19 23.31
CA GLU A 172 -16.16 -32.43 22.09
C GLU A 172 -16.94 -33.32 21.11
N VAL A 173 -17.56 -34.41 21.58
CA VAL A 173 -18.43 -35.27 20.76
C VAL A 173 -19.59 -34.48 20.14
N ARG A 174 -20.29 -33.64 20.92
CA ARG A 174 -21.38 -32.78 20.40
C ARG A 174 -20.88 -31.76 19.37
N GLN A 175 -19.74 -31.13 19.64
CA GLN A 175 -19.17 -30.13 18.75
C GLN A 175 -18.75 -30.74 17.42
N ARG A 176 -18.10 -31.91 17.43
CA ARG A 176 -17.74 -32.65 16.21
C ARG A 176 -18.98 -33.06 15.45
N ARG A 177 -20.01 -33.60 16.13
CA ARG A 177 -21.30 -33.93 15.51
C ARG A 177 -21.93 -32.74 14.78
N SER A 178 -21.97 -31.57 15.43
CA SER A 178 -22.49 -30.33 14.83
C SER A 178 -21.67 -29.85 13.62
N LEU A 179 -20.34 -29.87 13.72
CA LEU A 179 -19.46 -29.42 12.63
C LEU A 179 -19.64 -30.27 11.37
N TRP A 180 -19.83 -31.58 11.52
CA TRP A 180 -20.15 -32.48 10.42
C TRP A 180 -21.50 -32.16 9.75
N GLN A 181 -22.53 -31.87 10.54
CA GLN A 181 -23.86 -31.50 10.02
C GLN A 181 -23.80 -30.18 9.21
N HIS A 182 -23.05 -29.18 9.67
CA HIS A 182 -22.89 -27.91 8.96
C HIS A 182 -22.08 -28.07 7.65
N ASN A 183 -21.02 -28.88 7.66
CA ASN A 183 -20.23 -29.14 6.45
C ASN A 183 -21.04 -29.87 5.38
N LYS A 184 -21.92 -30.79 5.78
CA LYS A 184 -22.83 -31.48 4.87
C LYS A 184 -23.86 -30.52 4.28
N LEU A 185 -24.49 -29.69 5.11
CA LEU A 185 -25.45 -28.67 4.66
C LEU A 185 -24.81 -27.72 3.63
N LEU A 186 -23.58 -27.28 3.87
CA LEU A 186 -22.85 -26.44 2.91
C LEU A 186 -22.60 -27.16 1.57
N GLY A 187 -22.27 -28.45 1.62
CA GLY A 187 -22.11 -29.28 0.42
C GLY A 187 -23.43 -29.52 -0.34
N GLU A 188 -24.54 -29.68 0.37
CA GLU A 188 -25.90 -29.79 -0.21
C GLU A 188 -26.32 -28.50 -0.90
N LEU A 189 -26.12 -27.34 -0.27
CA LEU A 189 -26.40 -26.02 -0.86
C LEU A 189 -25.54 -25.74 -2.11
N LEU A 190 -24.27 -26.16 -2.10
CA LEU A 190 -23.39 -26.06 -3.26
C LEU A 190 -23.89 -26.96 -4.40
N MET A 191 -24.32 -28.19 -4.10
CA MET A 191 -24.87 -29.10 -5.10
C MET A 191 -26.18 -28.58 -5.68
N GLU A 192 -27.05 -27.99 -4.85
CA GLU A 192 -28.30 -27.34 -5.29
C GLU A 192 -27.99 -26.19 -6.28
N SER A 193 -27.03 -25.32 -5.95
CA SER A 193 -26.58 -24.24 -6.84
C SER A 193 -25.96 -24.75 -8.14
N LEU A 194 -25.23 -25.87 -8.10
CA LEU A 194 -24.64 -26.51 -9.29
C LEU A 194 -25.70 -27.22 -10.16
N VAL A 195 -26.81 -27.69 -9.58
CA VAL A 195 -27.93 -28.27 -10.35
C VAL A 195 -28.79 -27.17 -10.98
N GLU A 196 -28.98 -26.05 -10.30
CA GLU A 196 -29.67 -24.86 -10.80
C GLU A 196 -28.93 -24.25 -12.01
N THR A 197 -27.60 -24.15 -11.95
CA THR A 197 -26.77 -23.68 -13.09
C THR A 197 -26.76 -24.63 -14.29
N GLU A 198 -27.04 -25.92 -14.09
CA GLU A 198 -27.19 -26.88 -15.19
C GLU A 198 -28.57 -26.75 -15.85
N HIS A 199 -29.64 -26.56 -15.07
CA HIS A 199 -30.97 -26.24 -15.61
C HIS A 199 -30.96 -24.91 -16.39
N ASP A 200 -30.27 -23.88 -15.90
CA ASP A 200 -30.09 -22.60 -16.63
C ASP A 200 -29.30 -22.74 -17.93
N GLN A 201 -28.43 -23.75 -18.05
CA GLN A 201 -27.67 -24.05 -19.27
C GLN A 201 -28.46 -24.91 -20.26
N GLU A 202 -29.19 -25.92 -19.77
CA GLU A 202 -30.08 -26.77 -20.59
C GLU A 202 -31.30 -25.99 -21.11
N ASP A 203 -31.89 -25.10 -20.32
CA ASP A 203 -33.01 -24.24 -20.75
C ASP A 203 -32.57 -23.16 -21.76
N ARG A 204 -31.29 -22.74 -21.74
CA ARG A 204 -30.71 -21.85 -22.76
C ARG A 204 -30.40 -22.55 -24.08
N GLU A 205 -30.12 -23.86 -24.07
CA GLU A 205 -29.96 -24.65 -25.30
C GLU A 205 -31.31 -25.08 -25.91
N LEU A 206 -32.39 -25.15 -25.12
CA LEU A 206 -33.73 -25.55 -25.58
C LEU A 206 -34.61 -24.40 -26.09
N VAL A 207 -34.22 -23.13 -25.91
CA VAL A 207 -34.93 -21.96 -26.47
C VAL A 207 -34.12 -21.31 -27.60
N LEU A 208 -33.90 -22.08 -28.66
CA LEU A 208 -33.69 -21.53 -30.01
C LEU A 208 -34.86 -21.99 -30.89
N PRO A 209 -35.93 -21.18 -31.05
CA PRO A 209 -36.80 -21.34 -32.20
C PRO A 209 -36.05 -20.88 -33.44
N GLN A 210 -35.86 -21.83 -34.37
CA GLN A 210 -35.58 -21.54 -35.76
C GLN A 210 -36.66 -20.60 -36.33
N ASP A 211 -36.21 -19.65 -37.15
CA ASP A 211 -36.94 -18.91 -38.18
C ASP A 211 -38.35 -18.38 -37.84
N SER A 212 -38.41 -17.12 -37.43
CA SER A 212 -39.48 -16.21 -37.88
C SER A 212 -39.13 -14.76 -37.53
N GLU A 213 -39.10 -13.90 -38.55
CA GLU A 213 -39.06 -12.44 -38.40
C GLU A 213 -40.13 -11.95 -37.41
N PRO A 214 -39.84 -11.00 -36.51
CA PRO A 214 -40.89 -10.40 -35.70
C PRO A 214 -41.57 -9.27 -36.47
N GLU A 215 -42.81 -9.55 -36.88
CA GLU A 215 -43.78 -8.55 -37.30
C GLU A 215 -43.98 -7.47 -36.23
N ALA A 216 -44.17 -6.24 -36.71
CA ALA A 216 -44.47 -5.06 -35.92
C ALA A 216 -45.77 -5.21 -35.11
N THR A 217 -45.67 -5.08 -33.78
CA THR A 217 -46.81 -4.74 -32.93
C THR A 217 -46.60 -3.39 -32.26
N THR A 218 -47.43 -2.45 -32.67
CA THR A 218 -47.59 -1.08 -32.18
C THR A 218 -48.09 -1.02 -30.74
N GLY A 219 -47.49 -0.11 -29.95
CA GLY A 219 -48.14 0.58 -28.84
C GLY A 219 -47.78 0.11 -27.44
N VAL A 220 -46.89 0.83 -26.74
CA VAL A 220 -47.20 1.87 -25.74
C VAL A 220 -45.89 2.25 -25.03
N GLY A 221 -45.45 3.50 -25.19
CA GLY A 221 -44.54 4.18 -24.27
C GLY A 221 -43.04 3.87 -24.39
N ASN A 222 -42.42 4.13 -25.54
CA ASN A 222 -40.96 4.22 -25.65
C ASN A 222 -40.43 5.38 -24.80
N LYS A 223 -39.92 5.08 -23.60
CA LYS A 223 -38.78 5.80 -23.04
C LYS A 223 -37.56 4.97 -23.41
N GLU A 224 -36.89 5.38 -24.47
CA GLU A 224 -35.65 4.74 -24.93
C GLU A 224 -34.62 4.71 -23.78
N PRO A 225 -33.91 3.58 -23.58
CA PRO A 225 -32.83 3.53 -22.61
C PRO A 225 -31.75 4.53 -23.03
N ILE A 226 -31.07 5.14 -22.06
CA ILE A 226 -29.95 6.09 -22.23
C ILE A 226 -28.70 5.35 -22.77
N ALA A 227 -28.83 4.71 -23.93
CA ALA A 227 -27.72 4.23 -24.74
C ALA A 227 -27.31 5.40 -25.63
N LYS A 228 -26.12 5.98 -25.44
CA LYS A 228 -25.65 7.06 -26.32
C LYS A 228 -25.44 6.57 -27.77
N LEU A 229 -25.16 5.28 -27.99
CA LEU A 229 -25.05 4.62 -29.30
C LEU A 229 -25.42 3.13 -29.18
N SER A 230 -26.06 2.56 -30.19
CA SER A 230 -26.29 1.10 -30.32
C SER A 230 -24.96 0.35 -30.61
N ARG A 231 -24.99 -0.99 -30.58
CA ARG A 231 -23.83 -1.83 -30.96
C ARG A 231 -23.46 -1.58 -32.41
N GLU A 232 -24.45 -1.53 -33.29
CA GLU A 232 -24.31 -1.34 -34.73
C GLU A 232 -23.80 0.07 -35.05
N GLU A 233 -24.34 1.10 -34.40
CA GLU A 233 -23.87 2.48 -34.55
C GLU A 233 -22.42 2.65 -34.07
N THR A 234 -22.06 1.99 -32.96
CA THR A 234 -20.67 1.99 -32.47
C THR A 234 -19.73 1.33 -33.47
N GLN A 235 -20.13 0.18 -34.04
CA GLN A 235 -19.35 -0.50 -35.06
C GLN A 235 -19.16 0.40 -36.29
N GLN A 236 -20.23 0.96 -36.85
CA GLN A 236 -20.16 1.84 -38.02
C GLN A 236 -19.22 3.05 -37.77
N ARG A 237 -19.28 3.64 -36.58
CA ARG A 237 -18.38 4.73 -36.21
C ARG A 237 -16.93 4.26 -36.16
N LEU A 238 -16.63 3.14 -35.51
CA LEU A 238 -15.27 2.57 -35.47
C LEU A 238 -14.75 2.25 -36.88
N GLU A 239 -15.58 1.66 -37.75
CA GLU A 239 -15.21 1.37 -39.14
C GLU A 239 -14.86 2.66 -39.91
N SER A 240 -15.62 3.73 -39.70
CA SER A 240 -15.34 5.04 -40.32
C SER A 240 -14.00 5.62 -39.88
N TYR A 241 -13.59 5.38 -38.62
CA TYR A 241 -12.29 5.83 -38.12
C TYR A 241 -11.16 4.94 -38.63
N PHE A 242 -11.25 3.63 -38.40
CA PHE A 242 -10.17 2.67 -38.61
C PHE A 242 -9.83 2.44 -40.08
N PHE A 243 -10.78 2.55 -41.00
CA PHE A 243 -10.56 2.21 -42.42
C PHE A 243 -10.44 3.41 -43.35
N GLN A 244 -10.53 4.63 -42.80
CA GLN A 244 -10.28 5.86 -43.56
C GLN A 244 -8.92 6.44 -43.18
N SER A 245 -8.22 7.00 -44.17
CA SER A 245 -6.99 7.76 -43.92
C SER A 245 -7.28 8.96 -43.01
N SER A 246 -6.33 9.30 -42.15
CA SER A 246 -6.37 10.48 -41.28
C SER A 246 -6.37 11.80 -42.06
N GLY A 247 -5.89 11.80 -43.31
CA GLY A 247 -5.64 13.01 -44.10
C GLY A 247 -4.40 13.79 -43.65
N VAL A 248 -3.62 13.24 -42.70
CA VAL A 248 -2.42 13.85 -42.15
C VAL A 248 -1.19 13.37 -42.92
N SER A 249 -0.26 14.28 -43.22
CA SER A 249 1.00 13.97 -43.88
C SER A 249 2.14 13.89 -42.85
N GLU A 250 2.89 12.79 -42.87
CA GLU A 250 4.03 12.56 -41.98
C GLU A 250 5.10 13.66 -42.15
N ASP A 251 5.40 14.04 -43.39
CA ASP A 251 6.40 15.08 -43.68
C ASP A 251 5.91 16.48 -43.26
N ASP A 252 4.62 16.76 -43.39
CA ASP A 252 4.05 18.05 -42.96
C ASP A 252 4.09 18.20 -41.43
N VAL A 253 3.79 17.11 -40.69
CA VAL A 253 3.91 17.09 -39.22
C VAL A 253 5.37 17.21 -38.81
N PHE A 254 6.28 16.52 -39.49
CA PHE A 254 7.72 16.62 -39.21
C PHE A 254 8.25 18.04 -39.38
N GLU A 255 7.91 18.70 -40.49
CA GLU A 255 8.31 20.09 -40.73
C GLU A 255 7.60 21.04 -39.75
N PHE A 256 6.34 20.81 -39.38
CA PHE A 256 5.66 21.58 -38.34
C PHE A 256 6.37 21.49 -36.98
N LEU A 257 6.79 20.29 -36.56
CA LEU A 257 7.53 20.10 -35.31
C LEU A 257 8.84 20.90 -35.31
N LYS A 258 9.56 20.89 -36.43
CA LYS A 258 10.85 21.57 -36.59
C LYS A 258 10.72 23.08 -36.67
N THR A 259 9.72 23.58 -37.41
CA THR A 259 9.58 25.01 -37.74
C THR A 259 8.72 25.78 -36.76
N GLU A 260 7.83 25.12 -36.01
CA GLU A 260 6.85 25.79 -35.15
C GLU A 260 6.95 25.36 -33.69
N VAL A 261 7.06 24.04 -33.43
CA VAL A 261 7.02 23.49 -32.06
C VAL A 261 8.38 23.63 -31.36
N PHE A 262 9.45 23.17 -32.00
CA PHE A 262 10.82 23.17 -31.46
C PHE A 262 11.71 24.25 -32.09
N GLN A 263 11.12 25.29 -32.67
CA GLN A 263 11.85 26.42 -33.21
C GLN A 263 12.58 27.22 -32.13
N GLU A 264 13.66 27.88 -32.53
CA GLU A 264 14.32 28.87 -31.70
C GLU A 264 13.41 30.10 -31.57
N ARG A 265 13.15 30.53 -30.34
CA ARG A 265 12.28 31.68 -30.05
C ARG A 265 13.13 32.85 -29.59
N GLU A 266 12.87 34.03 -30.15
CA GLU A 266 13.59 35.26 -29.77
C GLU A 266 13.39 35.64 -28.28
N GLU A 267 12.26 35.21 -27.71
CA GLU A 267 11.90 35.40 -26.31
C GLU A 267 12.81 34.60 -25.35
N PHE A 268 13.50 33.57 -25.85
CA PHE A 268 14.37 32.74 -25.03
C PHE A 268 15.73 33.36 -24.81
N SER A 269 16.24 33.27 -23.58
CA SER A 269 17.64 33.63 -23.32
C SER A 269 18.57 32.68 -24.07
N LYS A 270 19.75 33.17 -24.50
CA LYS A 270 20.77 32.33 -25.16
C LYS A 270 21.09 31.04 -24.39
N ALA A 271 21.10 31.12 -23.05
CA ALA A 271 21.33 29.98 -22.18
C ALA A 271 20.16 28.98 -22.15
N ARG A 272 18.92 29.45 -22.30
CA ARG A 272 17.73 28.60 -22.44
C ARG A 272 17.72 27.92 -23.81
N THR A 273 17.96 28.67 -24.88
CA THR A 273 18.07 28.11 -26.25
C THR A 273 19.13 27.02 -26.34
N GLN A 274 20.34 27.27 -25.81
CA GLN A 274 21.40 26.26 -25.83
C GLN A 274 20.99 24.99 -25.05
N ARG A 275 20.43 25.13 -23.85
CA ARG A 275 19.95 23.99 -23.05
C ARG A 275 18.87 23.19 -23.78
N GLN A 276 17.95 23.87 -24.45
CA GLN A 276 16.89 23.25 -25.25
C GLN A 276 17.49 22.45 -26.42
N GLN A 277 18.44 23.04 -27.15
CA GLN A 277 19.12 22.37 -28.28
C GLN A 277 19.95 21.16 -27.81
N ASP A 278 20.68 21.30 -26.70
CA ASP A 278 21.45 20.21 -26.10
C ASP A 278 20.55 19.07 -25.64
N ALA A 279 19.41 19.39 -25.01
CA ALA A 279 18.43 18.41 -24.58
C ALA A 279 17.78 17.68 -25.77
N LEU A 280 17.46 18.40 -26.85
CA LEU A 280 16.92 17.81 -28.08
C LEU A 280 17.94 16.91 -28.79
N HIS A 281 19.21 17.31 -28.84
CA HIS A 281 20.28 16.48 -29.38
C HIS A 281 20.49 15.21 -28.55
N LEU A 282 20.47 15.34 -27.21
CA LEU A 282 20.55 14.20 -26.30
C LEU A 282 19.35 13.25 -26.47
N ALA A 283 18.13 13.79 -26.59
CA ALA A 283 16.92 13.01 -26.84
C ALA A 283 17.07 12.15 -28.11
N ARG A 284 17.49 12.77 -29.22
CA ARG A 284 17.70 12.09 -30.51
C ARG A 284 18.73 10.97 -30.43
N SER A 285 19.88 11.26 -29.86
CA SER A 285 20.94 10.27 -29.70
C SER A 285 20.51 9.10 -28.81
N ARG A 286 19.84 9.39 -27.69
CA ARG A 286 19.42 8.40 -26.70
C ARG A 286 18.32 7.48 -27.23
N LEU A 287 17.28 8.03 -27.86
CA LEU A 287 16.18 7.24 -28.43
C LEU A 287 16.62 6.39 -29.64
N GLY A 288 17.48 6.94 -30.50
CA GLY A 288 18.05 6.18 -31.62
C GLY A 288 18.88 4.99 -31.13
N GLN A 289 19.79 5.20 -30.17
CA GLN A 289 20.59 4.12 -29.57
C GLN A 289 19.73 3.09 -28.83
N PHE A 290 18.71 3.54 -28.11
CA PHE A 290 17.80 2.64 -27.41
C PHE A 290 17.08 1.68 -28.36
N GLY A 291 16.53 2.20 -29.47
CA GLY A 291 15.91 1.37 -30.49
C GLY A 291 16.88 0.41 -31.16
N ASP A 292 18.08 0.88 -31.52
CA ASP A 292 19.12 0.03 -32.12
C ASP A 292 19.51 -1.13 -31.20
N ASN A 293 19.72 -0.86 -29.90
CA ASN A 293 20.11 -1.88 -28.93
C ASN A 293 18.99 -2.91 -28.70
N MET A 294 17.72 -2.46 -28.69
CA MET A 294 16.56 -3.37 -28.58
C MET A 294 16.47 -4.28 -29.80
N LEU A 295 16.63 -3.74 -31.01
CA LEU A 295 16.58 -4.51 -32.26
C LEU A 295 17.76 -5.49 -32.42
N ARG A 296 18.90 -5.24 -31.80
CA ARG A 296 20.04 -6.18 -31.77
C ARG A 296 19.85 -7.32 -30.78
N GLY A 297 18.89 -7.21 -29.86
CA GLY A 297 18.70 -8.18 -28.78
C GLY A 297 19.81 -8.13 -27.73
N ASP A 298 20.39 -6.94 -27.49
CA ASP A 298 21.52 -6.77 -26.55
C ASP A 298 21.13 -7.10 -25.09
N SER A 299 19.83 -7.18 -24.78
CA SER A 299 19.30 -7.56 -23.47
C SER A 299 18.17 -8.60 -23.62
N PRO A 300 18.30 -9.80 -23.02
CA PRO A 300 17.25 -10.81 -23.06
C PRO A 300 16.06 -10.40 -22.19
N VAL A 301 14.87 -10.93 -22.51
CA VAL A 301 13.65 -10.76 -21.71
C VAL A 301 13.78 -11.64 -20.45
N THR A 302 13.65 -11.04 -19.26
CA THR A 302 13.80 -11.76 -17.99
C THR A 302 12.46 -12.30 -17.47
N GLU A 303 12.50 -13.26 -16.55
CA GLU A 303 11.29 -13.77 -15.86
C GLU A 303 10.55 -12.64 -15.10
N GLU A 304 11.29 -11.67 -14.54
CA GLU A 304 10.71 -10.50 -13.85
C GLU A 304 10.00 -9.55 -14.83
N ASP A 305 10.58 -9.34 -16.02
CA ASP A 305 9.92 -8.55 -17.08
C ASP A 305 8.59 -9.20 -17.49
N VAL A 306 8.58 -10.52 -17.71
CA VAL A 306 7.35 -11.27 -18.06
C VAL A 306 6.34 -11.21 -16.92
N SER A 307 6.78 -11.36 -15.67
CA SER A 307 5.92 -11.24 -14.51
C SER A 307 5.21 -9.90 -14.43
N SER A 308 5.96 -8.82 -14.69
CA SER A 308 5.43 -7.46 -14.70
C SER A 308 4.42 -7.26 -15.83
N CYS A 309 4.72 -7.77 -17.04
CA CYS A 309 3.81 -7.71 -18.19
C CYS A 309 2.51 -8.50 -17.95
N VAL A 310 2.63 -9.71 -17.41
CA VAL A 310 1.49 -10.58 -17.10
C VAL A 310 0.60 -9.97 -16.02
N ALA A 311 1.19 -9.42 -14.96
CA ALA A 311 0.44 -8.74 -13.90
C ALA A 311 -0.34 -7.55 -14.47
N ALA A 312 0.30 -6.71 -15.28
CA ALA A 312 -0.33 -5.55 -15.91
C ALA A 312 -1.50 -5.92 -16.83
N LEU A 313 -1.37 -7.00 -17.61
CA LEU A 313 -2.43 -7.46 -18.50
C LEU A 313 -3.61 -8.07 -17.72
N LEU A 314 -3.34 -8.76 -16.61
CA LEU A 314 -4.38 -9.39 -15.78
C LEU A 314 -5.21 -8.41 -14.96
N GLU A 315 -4.68 -7.22 -14.66
CA GLU A 315 -5.46 -6.12 -14.07
C GLU A 315 -6.66 -5.79 -14.96
N ASN A 316 -6.43 -5.78 -16.27
CA ASN A 316 -7.43 -5.58 -17.31
C ASN A 316 -7.99 -6.90 -17.89
N LYS A 317 -8.12 -7.96 -17.07
CA LYS A 317 -8.57 -9.30 -17.52
C LYS A 317 -9.90 -9.30 -18.28
N ALA A 318 -10.79 -8.33 -18.02
CA ALA A 318 -12.06 -8.18 -18.74
C ALA A 318 -11.87 -7.84 -20.23
N PHE A 319 -10.72 -7.27 -20.60
CA PHE A 319 -10.34 -6.95 -21.98
C PHE A 319 -9.50 -8.04 -22.65
N LEU A 320 -9.24 -9.16 -21.96
CA LEU A 320 -8.49 -10.29 -22.49
C LEU A 320 -9.42 -11.39 -23.00
N ASN A 321 -8.92 -12.16 -23.97
CA ASN A 321 -9.50 -13.45 -24.30
C ASN A 321 -9.49 -14.35 -23.04
N PRO A 322 -10.59 -15.04 -22.69
CA PRO A 322 -10.65 -15.94 -21.53
C PRO A 322 -9.52 -16.97 -21.47
N ASP A 323 -9.12 -17.53 -22.61
CA ASP A 323 -8.04 -18.52 -22.69
C ASP A 323 -6.67 -17.89 -22.37
N VAL A 324 -6.46 -16.65 -22.83
CA VAL A 324 -5.24 -15.87 -22.54
C VAL A 324 -5.21 -15.47 -21.07
N ALA A 325 -6.34 -15.02 -20.51
CA ALA A 325 -6.44 -14.69 -19.09
C ALA A 325 -6.17 -15.91 -18.19
N MET A 326 -6.66 -17.09 -18.57
CA MET A 326 -6.37 -18.35 -17.89
C MET A 326 -4.88 -18.71 -17.97
N LEU A 327 -4.29 -18.66 -19.16
CA LEU A 327 -2.85 -18.93 -19.36
C LEU A 327 -1.99 -18.00 -18.49
N PHE A 328 -2.31 -16.71 -18.45
CA PHE A 328 -1.59 -15.73 -17.65
C PHE A 328 -1.79 -15.95 -16.14
N THR A 329 -3.00 -16.33 -15.72
CA THR A 329 -3.28 -16.69 -14.32
C THR A 329 -2.48 -17.93 -13.90
N ASP A 330 -2.37 -18.92 -14.77
CA ASP A 330 -1.57 -20.12 -14.54
C ASP A 330 -0.07 -19.80 -14.54
N ALA A 331 0.38 -18.90 -15.42
CA ALA A 331 1.76 -18.43 -15.45
C ALA A 331 2.17 -17.75 -14.13
N GLN A 332 1.30 -16.94 -13.53
CA GLN A 332 1.57 -16.34 -12.20
C GLN A 332 1.80 -17.39 -11.11
N ARG A 333 1.15 -18.57 -11.22
CA ARG A 333 1.26 -19.66 -10.24
C ARG A 333 2.40 -20.63 -10.55
N ASN A 334 2.94 -20.61 -11.77
CA ASN A 334 3.92 -21.58 -12.24
C ASN A 334 5.17 -20.92 -12.82
N LYS A 335 6.27 -20.95 -12.05
CA LYS A 335 7.57 -20.40 -12.45
C LYS A 335 8.14 -21.01 -13.73
N GLN A 336 7.83 -22.28 -14.04
CA GLN A 336 8.32 -22.89 -15.27
C GLN A 336 7.66 -22.24 -16.49
N ILE A 337 6.35 -21.95 -16.44
CA ILE A 337 5.63 -21.28 -17.54
C ILE A 337 6.21 -19.88 -17.77
N MET A 338 6.48 -19.13 -16.69
CA MET A 338 7.12 -17.80 -16.80
C MET A 338 8.49 -17.85 -17.47
N LYS A 339 9.30 -18.87 -17.12
CA LYS A 339 10.61 -19.07 -17.72
C LYS A 339 10.54 -19.46 -19.20
N GLU A 340 9.60 -20.32 -19.58
CA GLU A 340 9.41 -20.63 -21.00
C GLU A 340 8.92 -19.41 -21.78
N LEU A 341 7.98 -18.63 -21.21
CA LEU A 341 7.52 -17.38 -21.82
C LEU A 341 8.65 -16.36 -21.99
N SER A 342 9.56 -16.22 -21.02
CA SER A 342 10.70 -15.29 -21.13
C SER A 342 11.68 -15.71 -22.23
N HIS A 343 11.95 -17.01 -22.39
CA HIS A 343 12.75 -17.52 -23.50
C HIS A 343 12.07 -17.28 -24.85
N VAL A 344 10.79 -17.61 -24.97
CA VAL A 344 10.02 -17.39 -26.22
C VAL A 344 10.02 -15.92 -26.59
N LEU A 345 9.73 -15.02 -25.65
CA LEU A 345 9.74 -13.58 -25.90
C LEU A 345 11.13 -13.05 -26.28
N THR A 346 12.21 -13.62 -25.73
CA THR A 346 13.58 -13.27 -26.13
C THR A 346 13.84 -13.65 -27.59
N ILE A 347 13.36 -14.82 -28.03
CA ILE A 347 13.46 -15.26 -29.43
C ILE A 347 12.63 -14.35 -30.33
N GLU A 348 11.36 -14.11 -29.99
CA GLU A 348 10.47 -13.24 -30.77
C GLU A 348 11.03 -11.81 -30.88
N LEU A 349 11.58 -11.27 -29.80
CA LEU A 349 12.23 -9.95 -29.81
C LEU A 349 13.43 -9.91 -30.75
N SER A 350 14.25 -10.98 -30.81
CA SER A 350 15.38 -11.07 -31.74
C SER A 350 14.94 -11.09 -33.21
N ASN A 351 13.71 -11.55 -33.49
CA ASN A 351 13.12 -11.64 -34.82
C ASN A 351 12.11 -10.50 -35.11
N VAL A 352 11.99 -9.50 -34.22
CA VAL A 352 10.94 -8.47 -34.31
C VAL A 352 10.98 -7.63 -35.60
N ARG A 353 12.15 -7.59 -36.27
CA ARG A 353 12.34 -6.95 -37.58
C ARG A 353 11.51 -7.62 -38.69
N GLU A 354 11.25 -8.92 -38.56
CA GLU A 354 10.51 -9.72 -39.54
C GLU A 354 9.07 -10.02 -39.07
N TRP A 355 8.73 -9.65 -37.84
CA TRP A 355 7.39 -9.86 -37.28
C TRP A 355 6.30 -9.16 -38.11
N CYS A 356 5.20 -9.87 -38.34
CA CYS A 356 4.00 -9.38 -39.02
C CYS A 356 2.73 -10.01 -38.43
N TRP A 357 1.58 -9.37 -38.62
CA TRP A 357 0.29 -9.91 -38.24
C TRP A 357 -0.11 -11.13 -39.08
N SER A 358 -0.89 -12.04 -38.49
CA SER A 358 -1.47 -13.19 -39.20
C SER A 358 -2.40 -12.76 -40.34
N GLU A 359 -2.32 -13.48 -41.48
CA GLU A 359 -3.21 -13.27 -42.64
C GLU A 359 -4.69 -13.57 -42.33
N GLU A 360 -4.96 -14.38 -41.30
CA GLU A 360 -6.33 -14.70 -40.86
C GLU A 360 -7.02 -13.52 -40.17
N GLY A 361 -6.26 -12.51 -39.74
CA GLY A 361 -6.74 -11.33 -39.05
C GLY A 361 -7.09 -11.56 -37.58
N ILE A 362 -7.34 -10.46 -36.87
CA ILE A 362 -7.69 -10.45 -35.45
C ILE A 362 -9.18 -10.22 -35.31
N ARG A 363 -9.86 -11.12 -34.60
CA ARG A 363 -11.30 -10.98 -34.33
C ARG A 363 -11.56 -9.82 -33.37
N VAL A 364 -12.58 -9.05 -33.68
CA VAL A 364 -13.07 -7.95 -32.84
C VAL A 364 -14.32 -8.39 -32.09
N ASP A 365 -14.31 -8.22 -30.76
CA ASP A 365 -15.49 -8.36 -29.91
C ASP A 365 -15.97 -6.98 -29.43
N LEU A 366 -17.28 -6.75 -29.49
CA LEU A 366 -17.91 -5.49 -29.08
C LEU A 366 -18.66 -5.72 -27.78
N GLN A 367 -18.02 -5.38 -26.66
CA GLN A 367 -18.59 -5.57 -25.34
C GLN A 367 -19.14 -4.26 -24.77
N ARG A 368 -20.26 -4.35 -24.07
CA ARG A 368 -20.90 -3.20 -23.42
C ARG A 368 -20.29 -2.96 -22.04
N GLY A 369 -19.67 -1.80 -21.85
CA GLY A 369 -19.15 -1.36 -20.55
C GLY A 369 -20.25 -0.93 -19.58
N MET A 370 -19.89 -0.76 -18.30
CA MET A 370 -20.81 -0.33 -17.22
C MET A 370 -21.42 1.06 -17.44
N ASN A 371 -20.74 1.93 -18.18
CA ASN A 371 -21.25 3.25 -18.58
C ASN A 371 -22.20 3.18 -19.79
N GLY A 372 -22.61 1.98 -20.19
CA GLY A 372 -23.51 1.73 -21.31
C GLY A 372 -22.86 1.78 -22.70
N ARG A 373 -21.58 2.18 -22.82
CA ARG A 373 -20.87 2.31 -24.10
C ARG A 373 -20.25 0.99 -24.55
N PHE A 374 -20.28 0.71 -25.85
CA PHE A 374 -19.58 -0.43 -26.42
C PHE A 374 -18.08 -0.12 -26.60
N ARG A 375 -17.21 -1.09 -26.28
CA ARG A 375 -15.76 -1.02 -26.48
C ARG A 375 -15.32 -2.09 -27.48
N CYS A 376 -14.27 -1.76 -28.24
CA CYS A 376 -13.64 -2.65 -29.22
C CYS A 376 -12.54 -3.46 -28.53
N LEU A 377 -12.74 -4.78 -28.39
CA LEU A 377 -11.78 -5.70 -27.80
C LEU A 377 -11.14 -6.56 -28.89
N LEU A 378 -9.81 -6.60 -28.91
CA LEU A 378 -9.05 -7.44 -29.83
C LEU A 378 -8.77 -8.81 -29.21
N GLN A 379 -9.05 -9.87 -29.97
CA GLN A 379 -8.75 -11.26 -29.57
C GLN A 379 -7.34 -11.65 -30.04
N GLU A 380 -6.32 -11.01 -29.45
CA GLU A 380 -4.91 -11.25 -29.75
C GLU A 380 -4.39 -12.55 -29.15
N GLU A 381 -3.38 -13.15 -29.79
CA GLU A 381 -2.65 -14.29 -29.24
C GLU A 381 -1.74 -13.88 -28.07
N ALA A 382 -1.58 -14.77 -27.10
CA ALA A 382 -0.86 -14.50 -25.86
C ALA A 382 0.59 -14.01 -26.06
N ILE A 383 1.34 -14.61 -27.00
CA ILE A 383 2.75 -14.29 -27.24
C ILE A 383 2.88 -12.90 -27.87
N THR A 384 2.12 -12.62 -28.92
CA THR A 384 2.09 -11.31 -29.59
C THR A 384 1.69 -10.20 -28.61
N LEU A 385 0.66 -10.47 -27.80
CA LEU A 385 0.20 -9.56 -26.76
C LEU A 385 1.33 -9.25 -25.75
N LEU A 386 2.02 -10.29 -25.24
CA LEU A 386 3.13 -10.11 -24.31
C LEU A 386 4.33 -9.39 -24.93
N LEU A 387 4.67 -9.69 -26.18
CA LEU A 387 5.78 -9.07 -26.90
C LEU A 387 5.58 -7.56 -27.00
N PHE A 388 4.40 -7.12 -27.48
CA PHE A 388 4.13 -5.69 -27.64
C PHE A 388 3.80 -5.00 -26.31
N GLN A 389 3.31 -5.74 -25.30
CA GLN A 389 3.26 -5.21 -23.93
C GLN A 389 4.67 -4.91 -23.40
N TYR A 390 5.62 -5.83 -23.58
CA TYR A 390 7.01 -5.66 -23.17
C TYR A 390 7.69 -4.50 -23.91
N ILE A 391 7.62 -4.49 -25.25
CA ILE A 391 8.21 -3.41 -26.06
C ILE A 391 7.57 -2.08 -25.67
N GLY A 392 6.24 -2.03 -25.55
CA GLY A 392 5.52 -0.82 -25.14
C GLY A 392 5.98 -0.31 -23.78
N LEU A 393 6.10 -1.18 -22.77
CA LEU A 393 6.57 -0.80 -21.44
C LEU A 393 8.00 -0.25 -21.46
N LYS A 394 8.93 -0.94 -22.12
CA LYS A 394 10.33 -0.49 -22.21
C LYS A 394 10.44 0.86 -22.93
N TRP A 395 9.68 1.06 -24.00
CA TRP A 395 9.63 2.34 -24.71
C TRP A 395 8.97 3.44 -23.89
N SER A 396 7.87 3.17 -23.19
CA SER A 396 7.21 4.14 -22.32
C SER A 396 8.16 4.68 -21.25
N ILE A 397 8.91 3.81 -20.57
CA ILE A 397 9.86 4.19 -19.51
C ILE A 397 10.96 5.10 -20.08
N GLU A 398 11.57 4.69 -21.19
CA GLU A 398 12.66 5.45 -21.81
C GLU A 398 12.16 6.79 -22.38
N MET A 399 11.02 6.76 -23.07
CA MET A 399 10.38 7.94 -23.62
C MET A 399 10.03 8.94 -22.52
N LYS A 400 9.40 8.48 -21.43
CA LYS A 400 9.07 9.35 -20.29
C LYS A 400 10.30 10.06 -19.73
N ALA A 401 11.41 9.36 -19.58
CA ALA A 401 12.66 9.94 -19.09
C ALA A 401 13.24 11.01 -20.04
N VAL A 402 13.20 10.75 -21.35
CA VAL A 402 13.68 11.69 -22.38
C VAL A 402 12.78 12.93 -22.46
N LEU A 403 11.47 12.74 -22.55
CA LEU A 403 10.52 13.84 -22.69
C LEU A 403 10.47 14.74 -21.43
N ARG A 404 10.61 14.17 -20.22
CA ARG A 404 10.81 14.96 -18.99
C ARG A 404 12.06 15.84 -19.05
N THR A 405 13.16 15.32 -19.61
CA THR A 405 14.40 16.09 -19.78
C THR A 405 14.19 17.26 -20.75
N LEU A 406 13.40 17.08 -21.80
CA LEU A 406 13.02 18.17 -22.72
C LEU A 406 12.19 19.24 -22.02
N LEU A 407 11.17 18.87 -21.23
CA LEU A 407 10.37 19.82 -20.46
C LEU A 407 11.22 20.57 -19.43
N ASP A 408 12.08 19.87 -18.70
CA ASP A 408 12.99 20.47 -17.72
C ASP A 408 13.96 21.48 -18.35
N SER A 409 14.34 21.29 -19.61
CA SER A 409 15.22 22.23 -20.34
C SER A 409 14.59 23.62 -20.55
N LEU A 410 13.25 23.70 -20.49
CA LEU A 410 12.50 24.95 -20.65
C LEU A 410 12.46 25.79 -19.36
N SER A 411 12.76 25.21 -18.20
CA SER A 411 12.70 25.93 -16.93
C SER A 411 14.00 26.67 -16.63
N ASP A 412 13.89 27.97 -16.33
CA ASP A 412 15.00 28.80 -15.85
C ASP A 412 15.15 28.74 -14.32
N LYS A 413 14.16 28.16 -13.63
CA LYS A 413 14.13 28.12 -12.16
C LYS A 413 15.01 26.97 -11.65
N PRO A 414 15.84 27.19 -10.61
CA PRO A 414 16.55 26.10 -9.96
C PRO A 414 15.54 25.08 -9.43
N ARG A 415 15.83 23.78 -9.59
CA ARG A 415 14.98 22.71 -9.03
C ARG A 415 14.88 22.90 -7.52
N MET A 416 13.75 23.41 -7.05
CA MET A 416 13.38 23.40 -5.64
C MET A 416 12.73 22.06 -5.36
N SER A 417 13.36 21.24 -4.52
CA SER A 417 12.78 19.99 -4.03
C SER A 417 12.17 20.22 -2.65
N GLY A 418 10.93 19.79 -2.44
CA GLY A 418 10.27 19.78 -1.12
C GLY A 418 9.03 20.65 -1.04
N HIS A 419 8.43 20.68 0.15
CA HIS A 419 7.17 21.35 0.48
C HIS A 419 7.38 22.75 1.12
N SER A 420 8.55 23.34 0.94
CA SER A 420 8.98 24.55 1.66
C SER A 420 8.36 25.85 1.12
N SER A 421 7.69 25.80 -0.04
CA SER A 421 6.95 26.95 -0.57
C SER A 421 5.82 26.54 -1.50
N VAL A 422 4.83 27.43 -1.71
CA VAL A 422 3.72 27.19 -2.65
C VAL A 422 4.27 26.85 -4.04
N GLU A 423 5.28 27.57 -4.54
CA GLU A 423 5.87 27.32 -5.85
C GLU A 423 6.55 25.94 -5.96
N ALA A 424 7.17 25.47 -4.88
CA ALA A 424 7.74 24.12 -4.83
C ALA A 424 6.63 23.05 -4.91
N VAL A 425 5.50 23.28 -4.22
CA VAL A 425 4.29 22.43 -4.32
C VAL A 425 3.70 22.46 -5.72
N ARG A 426 3.64 23.64 -6.35
CA ARG A 426 3.18 23.78 -7.74
C ARG A 426 4.02 22.94 -8.69
N THR A 427 5.34 23.07 -8.58
CA THR A 427 6.33 22.38 -9.41
C THR A 427 6.29 20.87 -9.20
N ASP A 428 6.15 20.42 -7.95
CA ASP A 428 6.01 19.01 -7.60
C ASP A 428 4.77 18.40 -8.24
N MET A 429 3.60 19.04 -8.07
CA MET A 429 2.36 18.58 -8.69
C MET A 429 2.45 18.57 -10.22
N MET A 430 3.00 19.63 -10.84
CA MET A 430 3.24 19.63 -12.30
C MET A 430 4.07 18.42 -12.72
N ARG A 431 5.15 18.10 -11.99
CA ARG A 431 5.99 16.93 -12.28
C ARG A 431 5.24 15.59 -12.17
N ARG A 432 4.30 15.45 -11.23
CA ARG A 432 3.47 14.25 -11.10
C ARG A 432 2.58 14.05 -12.33
N PHE A 433 2.02 15.14 -12.88
CA PHE A 433 1.20 15.11 -14.09
C PHE A 433 2.00 15.07 -15.41
N GLN A 434 3.31 15.35 -15.38
CA GLN A 434 4.16 15.22 -16.56
C GLN A 434 4.22 13.77 -17.05
N LEU A 435 3.59 13.52 -18.20
CA LEU A 435 3.51 12.20 -18.84
C LEU A 435 2.92 11.16 -17.89
N PHE A 436 1.88 11.55 -17.17
CA PHE A 436 1.24 10.76 -16.12
C PHE A 436 0.90 9.33 -16.58
N ALA A 437 0.44 9.18 -17.82
CA ALA A 437 0.00 7.90 -18.36
C ALA A 437 1.13 6.90 -18.65
N LEU A 438 2.39 7.34 -18.66
CA LEU A 438 3.54 6.46 -18.90
C LEU A 438 4.13 5.97 -17.57
N PRO A 439 4.49 4.67 -17.43
CA PRO A 439 5.14 4.15 -16.23
C PRO A 439 6.56 4.70 -16.00
N ASN A 440 7.01 4.72 -14.74
CA ASN A 440 8.40 5.04 -14.39
C ASN A 440 9.30 3.79 -14.41
N SER A 441 8.73 2.61 -14.15
CA SER A 441 9.43 1.32 -14.10
C SER A 441 8.57 0.16 -14.61
N MET A 442 9.17 -1.02 -14.78
CA MET A 442 8.42 -2.23 -15.17
C MET A 442 7.41 -2.64 -14.09
N LYS A 443 7.68 -2.37 -12.80
CA LYS A 443 6.78 -2.73 -11.70
C LYS A 443 5.51 -1.88 -11.68
N ASP A 444 5.60 -0.66 -12.21
CA ASP A 444 4.47 0.26 -12.36
C ASP A 444 3.54 -0.12 -13.52
N ALA A 445 3.83 -1.20 -14.26
CA ALA A 445 3.15 -1.57 -15.49
C ALA A 445 1.63 -1.79 -15.34
N GLY A 446 1.16 -2.13 -14.13
CA GLY A 446 -0.27 -2.31 -13.84
C GLY A 446 -1.06 -1.01 -13.76
N ARG A 447 -0.42 0.11 -13.39
CA ARG A 447 -1.11 1.39 -13.18
C ARG A 447 -1.71 1.93 -14.49
N SER A 448 -2.98 1.59 -14.73
CA SER A 448 -3.76 2.07 -15.88
C SER A 448 -4.33 3.46 -15.58
N PRO A 449 -4.17 4.46 -16.48
CA PRO A 449 -4.78 5.79 -16.31
C PRO A 449 -6.31 5.78 -16.39
N TYR A 450 -6.87 4.67 -16.89
CA TYR A 450 -8.30 4.46 -17.07
C TYR A 450 -8.94 3.65 -15.93
N ASP A 451 -8.13 3.03 -15.06
CA ASP A 451 -8.63 2.24 -13.93
C ASP A 451 -8.74 3.11 -12.67
N GLU A 452 -9.94 3.63 -12.49
CA GLU A 452 -10.46 4.20 -11.24
C GLU A 452 -11.05 3.09 -10.33
N ASP A 453 -10.56 1.84 -10.43
CA ASP A 453 -10.99 0.75 -9.56
C ASP A 453 -10.06 0.65 -8.33
N ASP A 454 -10.68 0.71 -7.15
CA ASP A 454 -10.09 0.62 -5.81
C ASP A 454 -9.76 -0.82 -5.42
N SER A 455 -9.08 -1.58 -6.28
CA SER A 455 -8.45 -2.81 -5.77
C SER A 455 -7.21 -2.40 -4.98
N GLU A 456 -7.34 -2.40 -3.65
CA GLU A 456 -6.21 -2.28 -2.72
C GLU A 456 -5.17 -3.37 -3.04
N SER A 457 -4.10 -2.98 -3.73
CA SER A 457 -2.87 -3.76 -3.78
C SER A 457 -2.01 -3.33 -2.58
N ASP A 458 -1.96 -4.19 -1.56
CA ASP A 458 -1.20 -4.04 -0.30
C ASP A 458 0.34 -4.18 -0.49
N ASP A 459 0.88 -3.65 -1.58
CA ASP A 459 2.33 -3.61 -1.82
C ASP A 459 2.85 -2.21 -1.48
N GLY A 460 3.09 -2.00 -0.18
CA GLY A 460 3.82 -0.86 0.33
C GLY A 460 5.28 -0.93 -0.08
N ASP A 461 5.67 -0.18 -1.11
CA ASP A 461 6.97 0.46 -1.30
C ASP A 461 6.99 1.19 -2.66
N ASP A 462 6.28 2.34 -2.74
CA ASP A 462 6.67 3.54 -3.53
C ASP A 462 5.64 4.66 -3.23
N GLU A 463 6.08 5.70 -2.52
CA GLU A 463 5.33 6.94 -2.16
C GLU A 463 4.98 7.83 -3.38
N ASP A 464 4.69 7.26 -4.54
CA ASP A 464 3.97 7.99 -5.58
C ASP A 464 2.47 7.86 -5.28
N GLU A 465 1.95 8.75 -4.41
CA GLU A 465 0.50 8.93 -4.17
C GLU A 465 -0.24 8.85 -5.52
N LYS A 466 -1.22 7.94 -5.62
CA LYS A 466 -2.04 7.76 -6.84
C LYS A 466 -2.75 9.08 -7.11
N VAL A 467 -2.24 9.84 -8.08
CA VAL A 467 -2.76 11.16 -8.45
C VAL A 467 -4.19 11.00 -8.95
N ASN A 468 -5.14 11.67 -8.32
CA ASN A 468 -6.56 11.61 -8.65
C ASN A 468 -6.92 12.77 -9.60
N LYS A 469 -7.80 12.55 -10.58
CA LYS A 469 -8.34 13.63 -11.45
C LYS A 469 -8.96 14.76 -10.63
N GLN A 470 -9.48 14.46 -9.44
CA GLN A 470 -9.97 15.45 -8.49
C GLN A 470 -8.91 16.47 -8.06
N ASP A 471 -7.64 16.07 -7.99
CA ASP A 471 -6.55 16.92 -7.54
C ASP A 471 -6.36 18.11 -8.48
N ILE A 472 -6.69 17.94 -9.77
CA ILE A 472 -6.71 19.03 -10.74
C ILE A 472 -7.75 20.08 -10.36
N ILE A 473 -8.98 19.67 -10.01
CA ILE A 473 -10.06 20.60 -9.63
C ILE A 473 -9.75 21.27 -8.31
N ARG A 474 -9.27 20.50 -7.32
CA ARG A 474 -8.80 21.07 -6.06
C ARG A 474 -7.73 22.12 -6.34
N ARG A 475 -6.79 21.83 -7.23
CA ARG A 475 -5.76 22.79 -7.64
C ARG A 475 -6.32 24.05 -8.27
N VAL A 476 -7.24 23.94 -9.24
CA VAL A 476 -7.91 25.11 -9.84
C VAL A 476 -8.57 25.97 -8.75
N LEU A 477 -9.30 25.36 -7.83
CA LEU A 477 -9.99 26.08 -6.76
C LEU A 477 -9.04 26.70 -5.74
N VAL A 478 -8.02 25.95 -5.32
CA VAL A 478 -6.99 26.42 -4.39
C VAL A 478 -6.26 27.64 -4.98
N GLU A 479 -5.91 27.61 -6.26
CA GLU A 479 -5.29 28.75 -6.95
C GLU A 479 -6.25 29.95 -7.04
N ALA A 480 -7.53 29.72 -7.38
CA ALA A 480 -8.51 30.80 -7.43
C ALA A 480 -8.75 31.45 -6.06
N HIS A 481 -8.76 30.65 -4.99
CA HIS A 481 -8.87 31.15 -3.62
C HIS A 481 -7.62 31.91 -3.17
N LEU A 482 -6.43 31.40 -3.52
CA LEU A 482 -5.17 32.06 -3.22
C LEU A 482 -5.08 33.42 -3.93
N GLU A 483 -5.32 33.48 -5.24
CA GLU A 483 -5.29 34.73 -6.03
C GLU A 483 -6.22 35.80 -5.45
N ARG A 484 -7.43 35.42 -5.05
CA ARG A 484 -8.33 36.36 -4.37
C ARG A 484 -7.74 36.87 -3.06
N THR A 485 -7.24 35.97 -2.21
CA THR A 485 -6.73 36.35 -0.89
C THR A 485 -5.51 37.26 -1.01
N LEU A 486 -4.69 37.09 -2.04
CA LEU A 486 -3.53 37.95 -2.31
C LEU A 486 -3.90 39.29 -2.97
N THR A 487 -5.13 39.48 -3.44
CA THR A 487 -5.57 40.75 -4.04
C THR A 487 -5.84 41.80 -2.96
N THR A 488 -5.20 42.96 -3.05
CA THR A 488 -5.31 44.08 -2.10
C THR A 488 -6.73 44.68 -2.00
N GLU A 489 -7.08 45.20 -0.82
CA GLU A 489 -8.33 45.95 -0.61
C GLU A 489 -8.42 47.15 -1.58
N GLY A 490 -9.44 47.15 -2.44
CA GLY A 490 -9.72 48.25 -3.38
C GLY A 490 -9.42 47.95 -4.85
N LYS A 491 -8.77 46.83 -5.18
CA LYS A 491 -8.69 46.31 -6.56
C LYS A 491 -9.72 45.20 -6.75
N GLU A 492 -10.39 45.16 -7.90
CA GLU A 492 -11.21 43.99 -8.23
C GLU A 492 -10.29 42.78 -8.48
N PRO A 493 -10.54 41.62 -7.84
CA PRO A 493 -9.73 40.43 -8.07
C PRO A 493 -9.93 39.94 -9.51
N SER A 494 -8.81 39.73 -10.20
CA SER A 494 -8.81 39.07 -11.51
C SER A 494 -9.37 37.65 -11.36
N PRO A 495 -10.26 37.20 -12.26
CA PRO A 495 -10.73 35.83 -12.21
C PRO A 495 -9.61 34.87 -12.60
N LEU A 496 -9.57 33.70 -11.96
CA LEU A 496 -8.85 32.56 -12.51
C LEU A 496 -9.67 32.01 -13.68
N VAL A 497 -9.08 31.93 -14.87
CA VAL A 497 -9.74 31.36 -16.05
C VAL A 497 -9.26 29.92 -16.20
N ALA A 498 -10.19 28.98 -16.16
CA ALA A 498 -9.90 27.55 -16.31
C ALA A 498 -10.63 26.96 -17.51
N VAL A 499 -10.01 25.98 -18.15
CA VAL A 499 -10.57 25.19 -19.24
C VAL A 499 -10.33 23.72 -18.94
N MET A 500 -11.37 22.92 -19.09
CA MET A 500 -11.29 21.45 -19.12
C MET A 500 -11.80 20.96 -20.46
N THR A 501 -11.09 20.01 -21.06
CA THR A 501 -11.42 19.50 -22.38
C THR A 501 -11.04 18.03 -22.52
N ASP A 502 -11.66 17.38 -23.50
CA ASP A 502 -11.47 15.98 -23.87
C ASP A 502 -11.29 15.90 -25.39
N LEU A 503 -10.64 14.84 -25.89
CA LEU A 503 -10.50 14.58 -27.32
C LEU A 503 -11.61 13.64 -27.83
N GLU A 504 -12.23 14.01 -28.96
CA GLU A 504 -13.34 13.27 -29.54
C GLU A 504 -12.87 11.90 -30.08
N PHE A 505 -13.31 10.81 -29.46
CA PHE A 505 -12.98 9.44 -29.87
C PHE A 505 -11.47 9.24 -30.02
N PHE A 506 -10.70 9.67 -29.00
CA PHE A 506 -9.25 9.79 -29.09
C PHE A 506 -8.53 8.52 -29.61
N GLY A 507 -8.72 7.37 -28.94
CA GLY A 507 -8.07 6.12 -29.37
C GLY A 507 -8.26 5.81 -30.87
N PRO A 508 -9.51 5.80 -31.38
CA PRO A 508 -9.78 5.69 -32.82
C PRO A 508 -9.30 6.86 -33.70
N SER A 509 -9.14 8.07 -33.17
CA SER A 509 -8.73 9.24 -33.96
C SER A 509 -7.21 9.38 -34.15
N VAL A 510 -6.40 8.72 -33.32
CA VAL A 510 -4.92 8.81 -33.37
C VAL A 510 -4.39 8.54 -34.79
N SER A 511 -3.62 9.48 -35.33
CA SER A 511 -3.03 9.39 -36.66
C SER A 511 -1.71 8.64 -36.62
N HIS A 512 -1.59 7.53 -37.36
CA HIS A 512 -0.33 6.78 -37.44
C HIS A 512 0.78 7.65 -38.04
N GLU A 513 0.45 8.46 -39.05
CA GLU A 513 1.38 9.38 -39.70
C GLU A 513 1.93 10.42 -38.73
N ALA A 514 1.09 11.01 -37.87
CA ALA A 514 1.51 11.99 -36.88
C ALA A 514 2.45 11.37 -35.84
N VAL A 515 2.09 10.19 -35.32
CA VAL A 515 2.91 9.44 -34.35
C VAL A 515 4.30 9.16 -34.92
N PHE A 516 4.39 8.64 -36.16
CA PHE A 516 5.68 8.32 -36.78
C PHE A 516 6.50 9.56 -37.11
N ALA A 517 5.88 10.66 -37.54
CA ALA A 517 6.55 11.93 -37.73
C ALA A 517 7.23 12.42 -36.44
N ILE A 518 6.53 12.31 -35.30
CA ILE A 518 7.05 12.71 -33.99
C ILE A 518 8.19 11.79 -33.55
N LEU A 519 8.04 10.47 -33.67
CA LEU A 519 9.10 9.51 -33.33
C LEU A 519 10.37 9.74 -34.18
N ARG A 520 10.20 9.98 -35.49
CA ARG A 520 11.28 10.32 -36.42
C ARG A 520 11.95 11.64 -36.02
N PHE A 521 11.17 12.67 -35.68
CA PHE A 521 11.68 13.95 -35.22
C PHE A 521 12.50 13.83 -33.91
N LEU A 522 12.04 12.99 -33.00
CA LEU A 522 12.70 12.66 -31.74
C LEU A 522 13.92 11.75 -31.90
N GLY A 523 14.25 11.30 -33.11
CA GLY A 523 15.49 10.58 -33.43
C GLY A 523 15.39 9.05 -33.34
N VAL A 524 14.19 8.48 -33.29
CA VAL A 524 14.01 7.04 -33.47
C VAL A 524 14.35 6.67 -34.91
N HIS A 525 15.20 5.66 -35.12
CA HIS A 525 15.62 5.23 -36.45
C HIS A 525 14.52 4.46 -37.20
N ASP A 526 14.58 4.50 -38.53
CA ASP A 526 13.57 3.95 -39.44
C ASP A 526 13.32 2.44 -39.25
N ASP A 527 14.36 1.67 -38.87
CA ASP A 527 14.24 0.23 -38.58
C ASP A 527 13.22 -0.05 -37.46
N MET A 528 13.25 0.76 -36.40
CA MET A 528 12.32 0.61 -35.27
C MET A 528 10.94 1.19 -35.61
N ILE A 529 10.90 2.34 -36.30
CA ILE A 529 9.64 2.91 -36.78
C ILE A 529 8.90 1.89 -37.67
N SER A 530 9.63 1.12 -38.48
CA SER A 530 9.06 0.05 -39.30
C SER A 530 8.38 -1.05 -38.47
N VAL A 531 8.93 -1.40 -37.30
CA VAL A 531 8.28 -2.33 -36.35
C VAL A 531 6.96 -1.75 -35.84
N PHE A 532 6.96 -0.48 -35.40
CA PHE A 532 5.74 0.18 -34.92
C PHE A 532 4.68 0.33 -36.01
N ARG A 533 5.10 0.58 -37.26
CA ARG A 533 4.20 0.64 -38.41
C ARG A 533 3.54 -0.71 -38.68
N ARG A 534 4.30 -1.81 -38.64
CA ARG A 534 3.71 -3.15 -38.76
C ARG A 534 2.74 -3.47 -37.63
N TYR A 535 3.05 -3.07 -36.40
CA TYR A 535 2.16 -3.26 -35.26
C TYR A 535 0.83 -2.52 -35.40
N THR A 536 0.87 -1.24 -35.77
CA THR A 536 -0.33 -0.39 -35.91
C THR A 536 -1.22 -0.75 -37.09
N GLN A 537 -0.69 -1.42 -38.12
CA GLN A 537 -1.44 -1.92 -39.27
C GLN A 537 -2.19 -3.23 -38.97
N ILE A 538 -3.08 -3.20 -37.98
CA ILE A 538 -3.78 -4.39 -37.48
C ILE A 538 -4.83 -4.86 -38.51
N PRO A 539 -4.80 -6.12 -38.97
CA PRO A 539 -5.85 -6.69 -39.80
C PRO A 539 -7.07 -7.05 -38.95
N LEU A 540 -8.10 -6.20 -38.92
CA LEU A 540 -9.30 -6.37 -38.10
C LEU A 540 -10.38 -7.17 -38.81
N LEU A 541 -10.98 -8.13 -38.10
CA LEU A 541 -12.14 -8.90 -38.52
C LEU A 541 -13.35 -8.57 -37.62
N PHE A 542 -14.15 -7.58 -38.05
CA PHE A 542 -15.38 -7.20 -37.37
C PHE A 542 -16.50 -8.24 -37.57
N PRO A 543 -17.50 -8.29 -36.66
CA PRO A 543 -18.69 -9.10 -36.85
C PRO A 543 -19.35 -8.80 -38.21
N GLY A 544 -19.55 -9.84 -39.02
CA GLY A 544 -20.11 -9.73 -40.38
C GLY A 544 -19.09 -9.61 -41.52
N PHE A 545 -17.79 -9.44 -41.23
CA PHE A 545 -16.76 -9.46 -42.27
C PHE A 545 -16.35 -10.89 -42.62
N THR A 546 -16.16 -11.16 -43.92
CA THR A 546 -15.63 -12.45 -44.42
C THR A 546 -14.12 -12.43 -44.63
N LYS A 547 -13.50 -11.24 -44.67
CA LYS A 547 -12.06 -11.04 -44.84
C LYS A 547 -11.59 -9.90 -43.92
N PRO A 548 -10.39 -10.00 -43.33
CA PRO A 548 -9.84 -8.91 -42.52
C PRO A 548 -9.63 -7.63 -43.34
N LYS A 549 -9.79 -6.48 -42.69
CA LYS A 549 -9.44 -5.16 -43.24
C LYS A 549 -8.38 -4.50 -42.38
N ILE A 550 -7.39 -3.88 -43.01
CA ILE A 550 -6.24 -3.28 -42.31
C ILE A 550 -6.64 -1.93 -41.70
N MET A 551 -6.38 -1.77 -40.40
CA MET A 551 -6.51 -0.51 -39.68
C MET A 551 -5.50 0.52 -40.21
N GLN A 552 -6.01 1.63 -40.75
CA GLN A 552 -5.26 2.76 -41.30
C GLN A 552 -5.05 3.90 -40.30
N ARG A 553 -5.90 3.96 -39.26
CA ARG A 553 -5.90 5.01 -38.23
C ARG A 553 -6.39 4.42 -36.91
N GLY A 554 -5.95 5.00 -35.80
CA GLY A 554 -6.40 4.67 -34.46
C GLY A 554 -5.57 3.57 -33.80
N LEU A 555 -5.79 3.39 -32.51
CA LEU A 555 -5.08 2.42 -31.67
C LEU A 555 -6.08 1.60 -30.82
N PRO A 556 -5.85 0.30 -30.61
CA PRO A 556 -6.68 -0.49 -29.72
C PRO A 556 -6.54 -0.06 -28.25
N VAL A 557 -7.62 -0.24 -27.51
CA VAL A 557 -7.69 0.13 -26.09
C VAL A 557 -6.94 -0.91 -25.24
N SER A 558 -6.46 -0.52 -24.05
CA SER A 558 -5.93 -1.41 -23.00
C SER A 558 -4.60 -2.12 -23.27
N ARG A 559 -3.69 -1.49 -24.03
CA ARG A 559 -2.33 -2.00 -24.29
C ARG A 559 -1.28 -0.94 -23.99
N MET A 560 -0.15 -1.30 -23.39
CA MET A 560 0.90 -0.30 -23.12
C MET A 560 1.52 0.25 -24.40
N MET A 561 1.66 -0.57 -25.44
CA MET A 561 2.13 -0.11 -26.75
C MET A 561 1.25 1.02 -27.30
N THR A 562 -0.06 0.92 -27.14
CA THR A 562 -0.98 1.95 -27.64
C THR A 562 -0.95 3.20 -26.78
N MET A 563 -0.87 3.04 -25.46
CA MET A 563 -0.65 4.16 -24.53
C MET A 563 0.64 4.93 -24.86
N PHE A 564 1.73 4.22 -25.11
CA PHE A 564 3.00 4.81 -25.54
C PHE A 564 2.85 5.67 -26.79
N LEU A 565 2.27 5.12 -27.87
CA LEU A 565 2.13 5.81 -29.14
C LEU A 565 1.20 7.03 -29.03
N ALA A 566 0.11 6.90 -28.29
CA ALA A 566 -0.82 7.99 -27.99
C ALA A 566 -0.15 9.14 -27.22
N GLU A 567 0.60 8.83 -26.17
CA GLU A 567 1.29 9.85 -25.37
C GLU A 567 2.40 10.58 -26.14
N VAL A 568 3.05 9.92 -27.09
CA VAL A 568 4.01 10.56 -28.00
C VAL A 568 3.31 11.61 -28.88
N GLU A 569 2.11 11.30 -29.39
CA GLU A 569 1.32 12.27 -30.17
C GLU A 569 0.89 13.48 -29.32
N LEU A 570 0.49 13.25 -28.07
CA LEU A 570 0.04 14.32 -27.18
C LEU A 570 1.18 15.19 -26.64
N PHE A 571 2.39 14.64 -26.48
CA PHE A 571 3.54 15.41 -25.98
C PHE A 571 3.88 16.64 -26.84
N GLY A 572 3.72 16.55 -28.17
CA GLY A 572 3.99 17.69 -29.06
C GLY A 572 3.10 18.89 -28.73
N MET A 573 1.84 18.65 -28.31
CA MET A 573 0.92 19.67 -27.84
C MET A 573 1.36 20.25 -26.50
N ASP A 574 1.69 19.38 -25.53
CA ASP A 574 2.15 19.77 -24.20
C ASP A 574 3.35 20.73 -24.31
N TYR A 575 4.30 20.39 -25.19
CA TYR A 575 5.48 21.21 -25.45
C TYR A 575 5.13 22.54 -26.10
N LEU A 576 4.35 22.53 -27.20
CA LEU A 576 3.98 23.73 -27.96
C LEU A 576 3.26 24.76 -27.10
N VAL A 577 2.29 24.31 -26.28
CA VAL A 577 1.52 25.19 -25.40
C VAL A 577 2.44 25.80 -24.35
N LEU A 578 3.26 24.98 -23.69
CA LEU A 578 4.18 25.45 -22.65
C LEU A 578 5.14 26.52 -23.18
N VAL A 579 5.71 26.34 -24.38
CA VAL A 579 6.63 27.33 -24.97
C VAL A 579 5.96 28.59 -25.51
N SER A 580 4.66 28.54 -25.83
CA SER A 580 3.94 29.64 -26.49
C SER A 580 3.12 30.49 -25.55
N SER A 581 2.54 29.89 -24.50
CA SER A 581 1.67 30.56 -23.54
C SER A 581 2.19 30.52 -22.10
N ASP A 582 3.30 29.82 -21.82
CA ASP A 582 3.83 29.63 -20.45
C ASP A 582 2.80 28.94 -19.52
N ILE A 583 1.91 28.12 -20.09
CA ILE A 583 0.89 27.35 -19.36
C ILE A 583 1.25 25.87 -19.42
N PHE A 584 1.19 25.21 -18.27
CA PHE A 584 1.32 23.76 -18.15
C PHE A 584 -0.05 23.09 -18.34
N LEU A 585 -0.11 22.06 -19.17
CA LEU A 585 -1.31 21.23 -19.35
C LEU A 585 -1.34 20.12 -18.29
N TYR A 586 -2.28 20.19 -17.36
CA TYR A 586 -2.57 19.10 -16.44
C TYR A 586 -3.38 18.04 -17.18
N ARG A 587 -2.69 17.01 -17.66
CA ARG A 587 -3.25 16.01 -18.56
C ARG A 587 -3.17 14.61 -17.98
N SER A 588 -4.27 13.88 -18.05
CA SER A 588 -4.32 12.43 -17.89
C SER A 588 -4.83 11.84 -19.20
N HIS A 589 -3.89 11.44 -20.06
CA HIS A 589 -4.18 10.99 -21.41
C HIS A 589 -4.98 12.02 -22.22
N ASP A 590 -6.25 11.77 -22.56
CA ASP A 590 -7.11 12.66 -23.34
C ASP A 590 -7.88 13.69 -22.50
N ASP A 591 -7.91 13.54 -21.17
CA ASP A 591 -8.48 14.53 -20.25
C ASP A 591 -7.45 15.63 -19.97
N ILE A 592 -7.74 16.86 -20.39
CA ILE A 592 -6.82 18.00 -20.32
C ILE A 592 -7.44 19.14 -19.53
N CYS A 593 -6.69 19.67 -18.57
CA CYS A 593 -7.03 20.88 -17.83
C CYS A 593 -5.90 21.90 -17.87
N PHE A 594 -6.23 23.17 -18.01
CA PHE A 594 -5.28 24.28 -17.87
C PHE A 594 -5.98 25.54 -17.37
N PHE A 595 -5.24 26.39 -16.69
CA PHE A 595 -5.76 27.60 -16.08
C PHE A 595 -4.64 28.62 -15.83
N ASP A 596 -4.99 29.90 -15.79
CA ASP A 596 -4.12 30.99 -15.39
C ASP A 596 -4.99 32.19 -14.94
N ALA A 597 -4.41 33.10 -14.16
CA ALA A 597 -5.06 34.37 -13.80
C ALA A 597 -4.99 35.40 -14.94
N ASP A 598 -3.99 35.26 -15.84
CA ASP A 598 -3.90 36.01 -17.08
C ASP A 598 -4.73 35.33 -18.19
N GLU A 599 -5.92 35.86 -18.42
CA GLU A 599 -6.84 35.38 -19.46
C GLU A 599 -6.21 35.33 -20.86
N SER A 600 -5.26 36.22 -21.17
CA SER A 600 -4.60 36.25 -22.47
C SER A 600 -3.73 35.02 -22.71
N LYS A 601 -3.10 34.48 -21.66
CA LYS A 601 -2.35 33.23 -21.73
C LYS A 601 -3.27 32.04 -21.97
N VAL A 602 -4.42 32.00 -21.31
CA VAL A 602 -5.42 30.92 -21.47
C VAL A 602 -5.99 30.90 -22.88
N LEU A 603 -6.32 32.07 -23.43
CA LEU A 603 -6.78 32.20 -24.83
C LEU A 603 -5.71 31.74 -25.83
N ARG A 604 -4.45 32.09 -25.58
CA ARG A 604 -3.32 31.66 -26.41
C ARG A 604 -3.11 30.15 -26.33
N ALA A 605 -3.14 29.58 -25.12
CA ALA A 605 -3.02 28.13 -24.92
C ALA A 605 -4.09 27.37 -25.69
N TRP A 606 -5.35 27.79 -25.58
CA TRP A 606 -6.46 27.18 -26.31
C TRP A 606 -6.29 27.27 -27.83
N SER A 607 -5.87 28.43 -28.35
CA SER A 607 -5.61 28.61 -29.78
C SER A 607 -4.49 27.69 -30.28
N GLU A 608 -3.40 27.55 -29.53
CA GLU A 608 -2.29 26.65 -29.91
C GLU A 608 -2.68 25.18 -29.81
N MET A 609 -3.50 24.80 -28.82
CA MET A 609 -4.08 23.45 -28.74
C MET A 609 -4.94 23.13 -29.97
N GLN A 610 -5.82 24.05 -30.38
CA GLN A 610 -6.65 23.89 -31.58
C GLN A 610 -5.80 23.79 -32.85
N ARG A 611 -4.78 24.65 -32.97
CA ARG A 611 -3.83 24.63 -34.10
C ARG A 611 -3.05 23.32 -34.16
N TYR A 612 -2.57 22.82 -33.03
CA TYR A 612 -1.88 21.53 -32.97
C TYR A 612 -2.80 20.39 -33.36
N ALA A 613 -3.99 20.31 -32.75
CA ALA A 613 -4.96 19.24 -33.01
C ALA A 613 -5.31 19.15 -34.51
N GLN A 614 -5.53 20.30 -35.17
CA GLN A 614 -5.76 20.35 -36.62
C GLN A 614 -4.60 19.78 -37.45
N ARG A 615 -3.35 20.00 -37.02
CA ARG A 615 -2.15 19.52 -37.74
C ARG A 615 -1.93 18.03 -37.59
N VAL A 616 -2.29 17.44 -36.45
CA VAL A 616 -2.14 16.00 -36.19
C VAL A 616 -3.40 15.18 -36.44
N GLY A 617 -4.50 15.82 -36.85
CA GLY A 617 -5.76 15.14 -37.19
C GLY A 617 -6.64 14.80 -35.98
N LEU A 618 -6.46 15.50 -34.86
CA LEU A 618 -7.25 15.38 -33.64
C LEU A 618 -8.34 16.45 -33.58
N LYS A 619 -9.38 16.19 -32.78
CA LYS A 619 -10.49 17.12 -32.56
C LYS A 619 -10.93 17.11 -31.11
N PHE A 620 -11.23 18.28 -30.55
CA PHE A 620 -11.77 18.41 -29.20
C PHE A 620 -13.27 18.12 -29.15
N ASN A 621 -13.69 17.52 -28.05
CA ASN A 621 -15.08 17.15 -27.81
C ASN A 621 -15.86 18.32 -27.23
N GLU A 622 -16.55 19.09 -28.07
CA GLU A 622 -17.31 20.28 -27.66
C GLU A 622 -18.33 20.04 -26.54
N GLU A 623 -18.91 18.84 -26.42
CA GLU A 623 -19.86 18.51 -25.35
C GLU A 623 -19.20 18.37 -23.98
N LYS A 624 -17.94 17.93 -23.97
CA LYS A 624 -17.13 17.73 -22.75
C LYS A 624 -16.17 18.87 -22.48
N SER A 625 -15.88 19.71 -23.47
CA SER A 625 -15.08 20.91 -23.31
C SER A 625 -15.89 21.99 -22.61
N GLY A 626 -15.37 22.53 -21.51
CA GLY A 626 -15.96 23.62 -20.75
C GLY A 626 -14.93 24.63 -20.29
N SER A 627 -15.36 25.87 -20.08
CA SER A 627 -14.54 26.94 -19.51
C SER A 627 -15.29 27.70 -18.42
N ILE A 628 -14.53 28.32 -17.51
CA ILE A 628 -15.11 29.10 -16.41
C ILE A 628 -14.17 30.18 -15.94
N ARG A 629 -14.74 31.34 -15.58
CA ARG A 629 -14.08 32.41 -14.84
C ARG A 629 -14.45 32.28 -13.37
N ILE A 630 -13.45 32.04 -12.53
CA ILE A 630 -13.62 31.82 -11.09
C ILE A 630 -13.22 33.07 -10.33
N TYR A 631 -14.21 33.68 -9.70
CA TYR A 631 -14.09 34.76 -8.71
C TYR A 631 -14.36 34.14 -7.33
N ALA A 632 -13.40 33.38 -6.81
CA ALA A 632 -13.58 32.53 -5.64
C ALA A 632 -14.23 33.29 -4.48
N GLY A 633 -15.28 32.73 -3.86
CA GLY A 633 -16.09 33.32 -2.78
C GLY A 633 -16.75 34.70 -3.06
N SER A 634 -16.92 35.09 -4.32
CA SER A 634 -17.85 36.15 -4.69
C SER A 634 -19.30 35.71 -4.42
N SER A 635 -20.24 36.66 -4.35
CA SER A 635 -21.68 36.35 -4.28
C SER A 635 -22.24 35.78 -5.58
N LYS A 636 -21.44 35.68 -6.65
CA LYS A 636 -21.84 35.18 -7.96
C LYS A 636 -21.94 33.65 -7.93
N THR A 637 -23.14 33.14 -7.69
CA THR A 637 -23.43 31.70 -7.62
C THR A 637 -23.53 31.02 -9.00
N GLU A 638 -23.80 31.78 -10.06
CA GLU A 638 -23.91 31.26 -11.42
C GLU A 638 -22.52 31.08 -12.08
N ALA A 639 -22.42 30.10 -12.99
CA ALA A 639 -21.19 29.85 -13.73
C ALA A 639 -21.04 30.87 -14.87
N GLN A 640 -20.07 31.77 -14.73
CA GLN A 640 -19.64 32.68 -15.79
C GLN A 640 -18.57 31.99 -16.63
N VAL A 641 -18.91 31.72 -17.88
CA VAL A 641 -18.03 31.05 -18.85
C VAL A 641 -16.95 32.02 -19.36
N GLY A 642 -15.83 31.48 -19.81
CA GLY A 642 -14.77 32.25 -20.48
C GLY A 642 -15.26 32.88 -21.80
N PRO A 643 -14.59 33.91 -22.31
CA PRO A 643 -14.98 34.55 -23.56
C PRO A 643 -14.57 33.66 -24.75
N ALA A 644 -15.26 33.84 -25.89
CA ALA A 644 -14.86 33.19 -27.13
C ALA A 644 -13.39 33.51 -27.48
N PRO A 645 -12.62 32.54 -28.03
CA PRO A 645 -13.04 31.24 -28.54
C PRO A 645 -13.04 30.09 -27.51
N LEU A 646 -12.99 30.37 -26.20
CA LEU A 646 -13.08 29.32 -25.18
C LEU A 646 -14.42 28.58 -25.23
N PRO A 647 -14.48 27.31 -24.76
CA PRO A 647 -15.71 26.53 -24.73
C PRO A 647 -16.84 27.24 -23.97
N ALA A 648 -18.05 27.23 -24.55
CA ALA A 648 -19.20 28.00 -24.08
C ALA A 648 -20.00 27.35 -22.92
N THR A 649 -19.58 26.18 -22.45
CA THR A 649 -20.22 25.45 -21.34
C THR A 649 -19.38 25.57 -20.06
N PRO A 650 -19.99 25.50 -18.87
CA PRO A 650 -19.25 25.41 -17.61
C PRO A 650 -18.43 24.12 -17.52
N ILE A 651 -17.34 24.17 -16.74
CA ILE A 651 -16.55 22.98 -16.43
C ILE A 651 -17.41 21.97 -15.66
N ARG A 652 -17.42 20.73 -16.15
CA ARG A 652 -18.11 19.59 -15.56
C ARG A 652 -17.14 18.46 -15.25
N TRP A 653 -17.36 17.77 -14.15
CA TRP A 653 -16.57 16.62 -13.76
C TRP A 653 -17.46 15.53 -13.17
N GLY A 654 -17.64 14.43 -13.90
CA GLY A 654 -18.64 13.43 -13.56
C GLY A 654 -20.04 14.06 -13.49
N LEU A 655 -20.67 14.01 -12.31
CA LEU A 655 -21.98 14.61 -12.07
C LEU A 655 -21.89 16.00 -11.42
N LEU A 656 -20.69 16.56 -11.31
CA LEU A 656 -20.41 17.87 -10.75
C LEU A 656 -20.33 18.96 -11.82
N GLU A 657 -20.79 20.16 -11.47
CA GLU A 657 -20.63 21.39 -12.23
C GLU A 657 -19.97 22.45 -11.35
N LEU A 658 -18.90 23.07 -11.87
CA LEU A 658 -18.15 24.11 -11.16
C LEU A 658 -18.88 25.46 -11.27
N ARG A 659 -18.91 26.23 -10.19
CA ARG A 659 -19.52 27.57 -10.13
C ARG A 659 -18.44 28.66 -10.04
N SER A 660 -18.76 29.88 -10.47
CA SER A 660 -17.79 30.99 -10.49
C SER A 660 -17.36 31.47 -9.11
N ASN A 661 -18.12 31.21 -8.06
CA ASN A 661 -17.70 31.45 -6.68
C ASN A 661 -16.74 30.36 -6.14
N GLY A 662 -16.37 29.35 -6.93
CA GLY A 662 -15.53 28.24 -6.49
C GLY A 662 -16.27 27.12 -5.77
N SER A 663 -17.61 27.14 -5.68
CA SER A 663 -18.39 26.00 -5.17
C SER A 663 -18.70 24.97 -6.25
N VAL A 664 -19.02 23.76 -5.84
CA VAL A 664 -19.38 22.65 -6.74
C VAL A 664 -20.85 22.27 -6.56
N HIS A 665 -21.56 22.04 -7.66
CA HIS A 665 -22.98 21.67 -7.67
C HIS A 665 -23.19 20.29 -8.29
N ILE A 666 -24.01 19.44 -7.65
CA ILE A 666 -24.37 18.11 -8.19
C ILE A 666 -25.57 18.24 -9.12
N ARG A 667 -25.39 17.85 -10.39
CA ARG A 667 -26.40 17.94 -11.46
C ARG A 667 -27.52 16.92 -11.26
N GLN A 668 -28.60 17.38 -10.64
CA GLN A 668 -29.71 16.54 -10.21
C GLN A 668 -30.43 15.82 -11.36
N ASP A 669 -30.54 16.43 -12.54
CA ASP A 669 -31.26 15.84 -13.68
C ASP A 669 -30.55 14.59 -14.20
N GLU A 670 -29.21 14.62 -14.29
CA GLU A 670 -28.42 13.45 -14.69
C GLU A 670 -28.42 12.38 -13.59
N VAL A 671 -28.40 12.77 -12.32
CA VAL A 671 -28.53 11.83 -11.20
C VAL A 671 -29.86 11.08 -11.29
N GLU A 672 -30.97 11.77 -11.57
CA GLU A 672 -32.28 11.15 -11.69
C GLU A 672 -32.34 10.17 -12.88
N ALA A 673 -31.68 10.51 -13.99
CA ALA A 673 -31.56 9.64 -15.15
C ALA A 673 -30.82 8.32 -14.80
N PHE A 674 -29.66 8.40 -14.13
CA PHE A 674 -28.92 7.22 -13.68
C PHE A 674 -29.64 6.45 -12.57
N ALA A 675 -30.35 7.12 -11.66
CA ALA A 675 -31.14 6.48 -10.62
C ALA A 675 -32.31 5.68 -11.22
N THR A 676 -32.92 6.20 -12.28
CA THR A 676 -33.97 5.49 -13.01
C THR A 676 -33.40 4.23 -13.67
N GLU A 677 -32.25 4.32 -14.35
CA GLU A 677 -31.58 3.14 -14.92
C GLU A 677 -31.24 2.12 -13.82
N MET A 678 -30.69 2.58 -12.69
CA MET A 678 -30.41 1.72 -11.55
C MET A 678 -31.66 0.95 -11.10
N ALA A 679 -32.82 1.61 -11.00
CA ALA A 679 -34.07 0.98 -10.60
C ALA A 679 -34.47 -0.14 -11.58
N ASP A 680 -34.36 0.10 -12.88
CA ASP A 680 -34.66 -0.89 -13.92
C ASP A 680 -33.70 -2.10 -13.84
N ARG A 681 -32.41 -1.86 -13.60
CA ARG A 681 -31.40 -2.92 -13.44
C ARG A 681 -31.60 -3.76 -12.18
N LEU A 682 -31.96 -3.11 -11.08
CA LEU A 682 -32.31 -3.81 -9.84
C LEU A 682 -33.58 -4.65 -9.99
N ALA A 683 -34.55 -4.19 -10.79
CA ALA A 683 -35.76 -4.95 -11.10
C ALA A 683 -35.48 -6.17 -12.00
N ALA A 684 -34.50 -6.06 -12.91
CA ALA A 684 -34.08 -7.15 -13.79
C ALA A 684 -33.15 -8.18 -13.11
N ALA A 685 -32.62 -7.88 -11.91
CA ALA A 685 -31.75 -8.80 -11.19
C ALA A 685 -32.53 -10.02 -10.69
N THR A 686 -32.13 -11.22 -11.13
CA THR A 686 -32.83 -12.47 -10.81
C THR A 686 -32.40 -13.10 -9.49
N SER A 687 -31.28 -12.65 -8.89
CA SER A 687 -30.75 -13.18 -7.63
C SER A 687 -30.36 -12.08 -6.66
N THR A 688 -30.36 -12.40 -5.37
CA THR A 688 -29.95 -11.48 -4.29
C THR A 688 -28.53 -10.96 -4.47
N PHE A 689 -27.58 -11.82 -4.83
CA PHE A 689 -26.19 -11.41 -5.07
C PHE A 689 -26.04 -10.56 -6.35
N GLY A 690 -26.81 -10.88 -7.40
CA GLY A 690 -26.89 -10.03 -8.59
C GLY A 690 -27.42 -8.64 -8.26
N TRP A 691 -28.47 -8.57 -7.43
CA TRP A 691 -29.05 -7.32 -6.95
C TRP A 691 -28.04 -6.50 -6.13
N ILE A 692 -27.34 -7.14 -5.17
CA ILE A 692 -26.32 -6.47 -4.34
C ILE A 692 -25.19 -5.94 -5.21
N ASN A 693 -24.71 -6.72 -6.18
CA ASN A 693 -23.65 -6.30 -7.08
C ASN A 693 -24.06 -5.09 -7.93
N VAL A 694 -25.27 -5.10 -8.50
CA VAL A 694 -25.81 -3.94 -9.23
C VAL A 694 -25.92 -2.73 -8.31
N TYR A 695 -26.51 -2.90 -7.11
CA TYR A 695 -26.66 -1.81 -6.14
C TYR A 695 -25.31 -1.20 -5.76
N ASN A 696 -24.33 -2.04 -5.37
CA ASN A 696 -23.00 -1.60 -4.99
C ASN A 696 -22.33 -0.84 -6.12
N LYS A 697 -22.37 -1.38 -7.34
CA LYS A 697 -21.78 -0.74 -8.54
C LYS A 697 -22.35 0.66 -8.78
N TYR A 698 -23.68 0.82 -8.72
CA TYR A 698 -24.31 2.13 -8.90
C TYR A 698 -24.01 3.07 -7.73
N MET A 699 -23.99 2.58 -6.48
CA MET A 699 -23.64 3.41 -5.33
C MET A 699 -22.20 3.90 -5.38
N PHE A 700 -21.24 3.04 -5.72
CA PHE A 700 -19.86 3.47 -5.96
C PHE A 700 -19.77 4.44 -7.14
N PHE A 701 -20.52 4.20 -8.22
CA PHE A 701 -20.61 5.16 -9.33
C PHE A 701 -21.09 6.54 -8.86
N PHE A 702 -22.15 6.63 -8.06
CA PHE A 702 -22.63 7.90 -7.52
C PHE A 702 -21.61 8.57 -6.60
N LEU A 703 -21.05 7.82 -5.64
CA LEU A 703 -20.04 8.35 -4.71
C LEU A 703 -18.85 8.95 -5.48
N ARG A 704 -18.30 8.21 -6.43
CA ARG A 704 -17.19 8.67 -7.28
C ARG A 704 -17.54 9.90 -8.10
N ASN A 705 -18.74 9.94 -8.69
CA ASN A 705 -19.18 11.05 -9.53
C ASN A 705 -19.69 12.27 -8.74
N PHE A 706 -19.92 12.14 -7.44
CA PHE A 706 -20.18 13.27 -6.55
C PHE A 706 -18.90 13.94 -6.07
N GLY A 707 -17.73 13.36 -6.36
CA GLY A 707 -16.42 13.86 -5.92
C GLY A 707 -16.17 13.62 -4.43
N ASN A 708 -14.89 13.43 -4.06
CA ASN A 708 -14.53 13.20 -2.66
C ASN A 708 -14.70 14.49 -1.84
N PRO A 709 -15.30 14.46 -0.64
CA PRO A 709 -15.49 15.64 0.18
C PRO A 709 -14.19 16.31 0.61
N SER A 710 -13.95 17.57 0.24
CA SER A 710 -12.71 18.28 0.57
C SER A 710 -12.99 19.62 1.28
N PRO A 711 -12.11 20.12 2.16
CA PRO A 711 -12.20 21.45 2.74
C PRO A 711 -12.43 22.55 1.69
N ILE A 712 -11.86 22.40 0.49
CA ILE A 712 -12.03 23.38 -0.60
C ILE A 712 -13.47 23.44 -1.13
N PHE A 713 -14.21 22.33 -1.08
CA PHE A 713 -15.64 22.29 -1.46
C PHE A 713 -16.57 22.71 -0.31
N GLY A 714 -16.07 22.63 0.92
CA GLY A 714 -16.78 22.97 2.15
C GLY A 714 -17.88 21.98 2.56
N VAL A 715 -18.43 22.18 3.76
CA VAL A 715 -19.43 21.30 4.38
C VAL A 715 -20.76 21.26 3.57
N SER A 716 -21.09 22.33 2.86
CA SER A 716 -22.27 22.39 1.98
C SER A 716 -22.28 21.27 0.95
N HIS A 717 -21.12 20.93 0.40
CA HIS A 717 -21.01 19.87 -0.59
C HIS A 717 -21.33 18.49 0.00
N VAL A 718 -20.92 18.24 1.25
CA VAL A 718 -21.26 17.02 2.00
C VAL A 718 -22.77 16.91 2.21
N GLU A 719 -23.42 18.00 2.60
CA GLU A 719 -24.88 18.03 2.77
C GLU A 719 -25.61 17.82 1.44
N ASP A 720 -25.12 18.44 0.37
CA ASP A 720 -25.65 18.26 -0.99
C ASP A 720 -25.51 16.82 -1.48
N ALA A 721 -24.38 16.17 -1.24
CA ALA A 721 -24.18 14.78 -1.61
C ALA A 721 -25.07 13.82 -0.80
N LEU A 722 -25.20 14.03 0.52
CA LEU A 722 -26.10 13.25 1.37
C LEU A 722 -27.57 13.44 0.99
N SER A 723 -27.98 14.67 0.69
CA SER A 723 -29.35 14.96 0.25
C SER A 723 -29.63 14.33 -1.12
N THR A 724 -28.65 14.33 -2.03
CA THR A 724 -28.74 13.69 -3.34
C THR A 724 -28.84 12.17 -3.20
N LEU A 725 -28.03 11.53 -2.35
CA LEU A 725 -28.15 10.09 -2.06
C LEU A 725 -29.53 9.72 -1.49
N ARG A 726 -30.09 10.55 -0.59
CA ARG A 726 -31.46 10.35 -0.08
C ARG A 726 -32.47 10.40 -1.23
N ARG A 727 -32.34 11.36 -2.15
CA ARG A 727 -33.21 11.46 -3.33
C ARG A 727 -33.08 10.22 -4.22
N VAL A 728 -31.87 9.75 -4.51
CA VAL A 728 -31.64 8.50 -5.26
C VAL A 728 -32.34 7.33 -4.58
N HIS A 729 -32.15 7.15 -3.28
CA HIS A 729 -32.83 6.09 -2.52
C HIS A 729 -34.36 6.21 -2.58
N MET A 730 -34.91 7.42 -2.46
CA MET A 730 -36.35 7.67 -2.57
C MET A 730 -36.91 7.33 -3.96
N LEU A 731 -36.16 7.63 -5.03
CA LEU A 731 -36.53 7.32 -6.41
C LEU A 731 -36.46 5.83 -6.72
N VAL A 732 -35.39 5.16 -6.27
CA VAL A 732 -35.14 3.74 -6.54
C VAL A 732 -36.02 2.83 -5.64
N PHE A 733 -36.29 3.25 -4.40
CA PHE A 733 -37.04 2.47 -3.41
C PHE A 733 -38.30 3.20 -2.91
N PRO A 734 -39.27 3.52 -3.78
CA PRO A 734 -40.46 4.28 -3.39
C PRO A 734 -41.34 3.51 -2.39
N LYS A 735 -41.38 2.17 -2.48
CA LYS A 735 -42.22 1.30 -1.62
C LYS A 735 -41.79 1.32 -0.16
N THR A 736 -40.48 1.38 0.09
CA THR A 736 -39.90 1.39 1.44
C THR A 736 -39.48 2.79 1.87
N LYS A 737 -39.89 3.84 1.15
CA LYS A 737 -39.53 5.24 1.40
C LYS A 737 -38.00 5.42 1.56
N GLY A 738 -37.23 4.84 0.63
CA GLY A 738 -35.78 4.95 0.60
C GLY A 738 -35.00 3.94 1.45
N ASP A 739 -35.68 3.02 2.13
CA ASP A 739 -35.02 1.93 2.87
C ASP A 739 -34.62 0.77 1.94
N ALA A 740 -33.38 0.85 1.43
CA ALA A 740 -32.77 -0.17 0.59
C ALA A 740 -32.60 -1.52 1.33
N LEU A 741 -32.32 -1.46 2.64
CA LEU A 741 -32.13 -2.66 3.47
C LEU A 741 -33.46 -3.39 3.69
N GLY A 742 -34.51 -2.63 4.00
CA GLY A 742 -35.88 -3.15 4.08
C GLY A 742 -36.33 -3.77 2.76
N TYR A 743 -36.02 -3.12 1.63
CA TYR A 743 -36.35 -3.65 0.30
C TYR A 743 -35.61 -4.97 0.03
N LEU A 744 -34.31 -5.04 0.31
CA LEU A 744 -33.52 -6.26 0.16
C LEU A 744 -34.03 -7.40 1.05
N ARG A 745 -34.36 -7.11 2.32
CA ARG A 745 -34.96 -8.09 3.22
C ARG A 745 -36.29 -8.62 2.67
N GLU A 746 -37.15 -7.74 2.16
CA GLU A 746 -38.41 -8.15 1.54
C GLU A 746 -38.17 -9.06 0.34
N GLN A 747 -37.21 -8.73 -0.53
CA GLN A 747 -36.83 -9.55 -1.68
C GLN A 747 -36.31 -10.93 -1.27
N ILE A 748 -35.43 -11.02 -0.26
CA ILE A 748 -34.91 -12.31 0.23
C ILE A 748 -36.04 -13.18 0.82
N MET A 749 -37.05 -12.55 1.43
CA MET A 749 -38.21 -13.24 2.01
C MET A 749 -39.25 -13.65 0.96
N ARG A 750 -39.31 -13.00 -0.20
CA ARG A 750 -40.23 -13.38 -1.28
C ARG A 750 -39.88 -14.79 -1.79
N GLY A 751 -40.84 -15.71 -1.66
CA GLY A 751 -40.70 -17.11 -2.11
C GLY A 751 -40.31 -18.10 -1.02
N ARG A 752 -40.00 -17.66 0.22
CA ARG A 752 -39.68 -18.56 1.34
C ARG A 752 -40.90 -18.80 2.23
N GLN A 753 -41.29 -20.06 2.44
CA GLN A 753 -42.32 -20.42 3.41
C GLN A 753 -41.66 -20.90 4.72
N GLY A 754 -41.45 -19.99 5.67
CA GLY A 754 -40.90 -20.30 7.00
C GLY A 754 -40.70 -19.04 7.86
N PRO A 755 -40.54 -19.17 9.20
CA PRO A 755 -40.24 -18.04 10.07
C PRO A 755 -38.89 -17.41 9.70
N SER A 756 -38.88 -16.09 9.49
CA SER A 756 -37.68 -15.37 9.05
C SER A 756 -36.55 -15.48 10.08
N PRO A 757 -35.35 -15.95 9.71
CA PRO A 757 -34.18 -15.76 10.56
C PRO A 757 -33.91 -14.26 10.74
N SER A 758 -33.48 -13.86 11.94
CA SER A 758 -33.16 -12.46 12.24
C SER A 758 -31.98 -12.00 11.38
N MET A 759 -32.26 -11.23 10.32
CA MET A 759 -31.25 -10.62 9.47
C MET A 759 -30.82 -9.27 10.03
N SER A 760 -29.83 -9.30 10.93
CA SER A 760 -29.24 -8.07 11.49
C SER A 760 -28.69 -7.20 10.36
N ALA A 761 -28.80 -5.87 10.51
CA ALA A 761 -28.26 -4.94 9.52
C ALA A 761 -26.74 -5.15 9.37
N ALA A 762 -26.05 -5.39 10.49
CA ALA A 762 -24.60 -5.61 10.52
C ALA A 762 -24.17 -6.77 9.62
N TRP A 763 -24.87 -7.90 9.66
CA TRP A 763 -24.55 -9.07 8.82
C TRP A 763 -24.71 -8.79 7.32
N ILE A 764 -25.72 -8.00 6.93
CA ILE A 764 -25.97 -7.64 5.52
C ILE A 764 -24.86 -6.72 4.98
N TYR A 765 -24.36 -5.79 5.79
CA TYR A 765 -23.28 -4.88 5.39
C TYR A 765 -21.89 -5.52 5.48
N TRP A 766 -21.71 -6.59 6.26
CA TRP A 766 -20.40 -7.23 6.45
C TRP A 766 -19.87 -7.81 5.12
N PRO A 767 -18.58 -7.61 4.76
CA PRO A 767 -17.93 -8.27 3.63
C PRO A 767 -18.21 -9.77 3.49
N LEU A 768 -18.21 -10.25 2.24
CA LEU A 768 -18.40 -11.68 1.94
C LEU A 768 -17.30 -12.56 2.58
N ASN A 769 -16.06 -12.06 2.64
CA ASN A 769 -14.92 -12.82 3.18
C ASN A 769 -15.06 -13.15 4.68
N ASP A 770 -15.89 -12.39 5.38
CA ASP A 770 -16.16 -12.56 6.80
C ASP A 770 -17.56 -13.15 7.07
N GLY A 771 -18.23 -13.63 6.01
CA GLY A 771 -19.51 -14.33 6.11
C GLY A 771 -20.76 -13.45 6.05
N GLY A 772 -20.67 -12.18 5.64
CA GLY A 772 -21.81 -11.30 5.36
C GLY A 772 -22.25 -11.25 3.89
N LEU A 773 -23.12 -10.30 3.55
CA LEU A 773 -23.62 -10.10 2.18
C LEU A 773 -22.91 -8.98 1.39
N GLY A 774 -22.09 -8.17 2.04
CA GLY A 774 -21.29 -7.11 1.42
C GLY A 774 -22.10 -5.97 0.79
N LEU A 775 -23.30 -5.67 1.29
CA LEU A 775 -24.05 -4.49 0.82
C LEU A 775 -23.29 -3.21 1.15
N CYS A 776 -23.22 -2.25 0.24
CA CYS A 776 -22.57 -0.96 0.48
C CYS A 776 -23.48 0.01 1.25
N ASN A 777 -22.94 0.76 2.21
CA ASN A 777 -23.64 1.89 2.84
C ASN A 777 -23.04 3.23 2.37
N PRO A 778 -23.61 3.87 1.33
CA PRO A 778 -23.04 5.08 0.75
C PRO A 778 -23.13 6.30 1.67
N PHE A 779 -24.06 6.31 2.63
CA PHE A 779 -24.21 7.42 3.57
C PHE A 779 -23.06 7.47 4.58
N LEU A 780 -22.58 6.31 5.04
CA LEU A 780 -21.47 6.25 5.97
C LEU A 780 -20.17 6.72 5.33
N ALA A 781 -19.96 6.42 4.05
CA ALA A 781 -18.81 6.89 3.28
C ALA A 781 -18.72 8.42 3.26
N ILE A 782 -19.82 9.12 2.96
CA ILE A 782 -19.85 10.58 2.94
C ILE A 782 -19.94 11.19 4.35
N TRP A 783 -20.70 10.58 5.26
CA TRP A 783 -20.88 11.13 6.61
C TRP A 783 -19.58 11.09 7.42
N GLY A 784 -18.76 10.05 7.24
CA GLY A 784 -17.49 9.87 7.94
C GLY A 784 -16.50 11.02 7.72
N THR A 785 -16.58 11.74 6.60
CA THR A 785 -15.64 12.82 6.27
C THR A 785 -15.87 14.12 7.04
N ARG A 786 -17.03 14.26 7.72
CA ARG A 786 -17.35 15.48 8.47
C ARG A 786 -16.34 15.80 9.56
N GLU A 787 -15.84 14.78 10.26
CA GLU A 787 -14.90 15.01 11.36
C GLU A 787 -13.58 15.58 10.84
N SER A 788 -13.05 15.04 9.74
CA SER A 788 -11.85 15.56 9.07
C SER A 788 -12.04 17.02 8.63
N LEU A 789 -13.21 17.38 8.07
CA LEU A 789 -13.52 18.77 7.73
C LEU A 789 -13.56 19.68 8.96
N TYR A 790 -14.08 19.20 10.10
CA TYR A 790 -14.06 19.99 11.34
C TYR A 790 -12.65 20.13 11.92
N THR A 791 -11.80 19.10 11.81
CA THR A 791 -10.38 19.16 12.20
C THR A 791 -9.65 20.22 11.38
N TYR A 792 -9.87 20.27 10.06
CA TYR A 792 -9.33 21.35 9.22
C TYR A 792 -9.72 22.75 9.74
N LEU A 793 -11.00 22.96 10.11
CA LEU A 793 -11.45 24.24 10.67
C LEU A 793 -10.75 24.58 12.00
N LEU A 794 -10.46 23.58 12.83
CA LEU A 794 -9.73 23.78 14.08
C LEU A 794 -8.31 24.25 13.84
N ASP A 795 -7.62 23.65 12.86
CA ASP A 795 -6.19 23.85 12.63
C ASP A 795 -5.89 25.13 11.82
N PHE A 796 -6.71 25.44 10.79
CA PHE A 796 -6.42 26.53 9.84
C PHE A 796 -7.38 27.72 9.92
N HIS A 797 -8.56 27.56 10.50
CA HIS A 797 -9.51 28.67 10.71
C HIS A 797 -9.41 29.29 12.10
N THR A 798 -8.29 29.14 12.81
CA THR A 798 -8.10 29.70 14.16
C THR A 798 -8.42 31.20 14.17
N ARG A 799 -9.62 31.54 14.67
CA ARG A 799 -10.02 32.93 14.90
C ARG A 799 -9.20 33.44 16.07
N VAL A 800 -8.11 34.16 15.79
CA VAL A 800 -7.18 34.68 16.80
C VAL A 800 -7.93 35.49 17.88
N ASP A 801 -9.09 36.08 17.53
CA ASP A 801 -9.84 36.99 18.40
C ASP A 801 -11.27 36.53 18.80
N ARG A 802 -11.69 35.28 18.53
CA ARG A 802 -13.06 34.81 18.88
C ARG A 802 -13.12 33.34 19.26
N GLU A 803 -13.79 33.02 20.37
CA GLU A 803 -14.08 31.63 20.76
C GLU A 803 -14.98 30.91 19.74
N TRP A 804 -14.68 29.64 19.46
CA TRP A 804 -15.54 28.79 18.64
C TRP A 804 -16.86 28.48 19.36
N PRO A 805 -17.99 28.41 18.63
CA PRO A 805 -19.25 27.94 19.20
C PRO A 805 -19.10 26.53 19.78
N LYS A 806 -19.76 26.26 20.91
CA LYS A 806 -19.68 24.95 21.58
C LYS A 806 -20.22 23.79 20.72
N LEU A 807 -21.19 24.07 19.85
CA LEU A 807 -21.80 23.06 18.98
C LEU A 807 -21.21 23.15 17.57
N LYS A 808 -20.66 22.04 17.06
CA LYS A 808 -20.05 21.95 15.70
C LYS A 808 -20.99 22.38 14.58
N LYS A 809 -22.30 22.19 14.73
CA LYS A 809 -23.31 22.64 13.74
C LYS A 809 -23.36 24.17 13.55
N ASP A 810 -22.88 24.93 14.53
CA ASP A 810 -22.89 26.40 14.50
C ASP A 810 -21.55 26.97 13.99
N TRP A 811 -20.60 26.09 13.64
CA TRP A 811 -19.31 26.49 13.08
C TRP A 811 -19.51 27.01 11.67
N LYS A 812 -18.95 28.18 11.40
CA LYS A 812 -19.01 28.81 10.07
C LYS A 812 -17.73 28.53 9.31
N TRP A 813 -17.87 27.97 8.12
CA TRP A 813 -16.77 27.86 7.16
C TRP A 813 -16.42 29.26 6.64
N HIS A 814 -15.13 29.62 6.56
CA HIS A 814 -14.69 30.87 5.95
C HIS A 814 -13.87 30.57 4.69
N ALA A 815 -13.54 31.62 3.93
CA ALA A 815 -12.72 31.44 2.73
C ALA A 815 -11.33 30.88 3.10
N PRO A 816 -10.79 29.92 2.33
CA PRO A 816 -9.41 29.46 2.45
C PRO A 816 -8.39 30.61 2.44
N PHE A 817 -7.26 30.43 3.14
CA PHE A 817 -6.13 31.36 3.28
C PHE A 817 -6.38 32.64 4.07
N SER A 818 -7.63 32.97 4.45
CA SER A 818 -7.95 34.27 5.06
C SER A 818 -7.23 34.50 6.39
N ALA A 819 -7.16 33.48 7.25
CA ALA A 819 -6.52 33.59 8.56
C ALA A 819 -4.99 33.76 8.43
N THR A 820 -4.35 32.93 7.60
CA THR A 820 -2.92 33.02 7.34
C THR A 820 -2.55 34.37 6.71
N PHE A 821 -3.39 34.90 5.83
CA PHE A 821 -3.21 36.23 5.25
C PHE A 821 -3.35 37.34 6.30
N GLU A 822 -4.34 37.29 7.19
CA GLU A 822 -4.48 38.24 8.31
C GLU A 822 -3.25 38.22 9.23
N GLU A 823 -2.70 37.04 9.56
CA GLU A 823 -1.46 36.92 10.34
C GLU A 823 -0.26 37.53 9.61
N LEU A 824 -0.13 37.29 8.31
CA LEU A 824 0.94 37.87 7.49
C LEU A 824 0.82 39.38 7.38
N LYS A 825 -0.41 39.88 7.19
CA LYS A 825 -0.72 41.32 7.17
C LYS A 825 -0.38 41.94 8.51
N GLN A 826 -0.78 41.34 9.63
CA GLN A 826 -0.43 41.81 10.97
C GLN A 826 1.09 41.83 11.19
N LYS A 827 1.82 40.78 10.80
CA LYS A 827 3.30 40.74 10.89
C LYS A 827 3.94 41.87 10.08
N TYR A 828 3.44 42.11 8.87
CA TYR A 828 3.91 43.18 8.02
C TYR A 828 3.57 44.56 8.60
N ASP A 829 2.34 44.78 9.06
CA ASP A 829 1.90 46.06 9.64
C ASP A 829 2.73 46.40 10.88
N LEU A 830 2.99 45.42 11.76
CA LEU A 830 3.87 45.58 12.92
C LEU A 830 5.32 45.91 12.52
N PHE A 831 5.81 45.29 11.44
CA PHE A 831 7.13 45.61 10.91
C PHE A 831 7.16 47.02 10.34
N ALA A 832 6.16 47.40 9.54
CA ALA A 832 6.02 48.71 8.91
C ALA A 832 5.95 49.83 9.97
N GLU A 833 5.11 49.68 10.99
CA GLU A 833 4.99 50.62 12.12
C GLU A 833 6.32 50.81 12.84
N ARG A 834 7.11 49.73 12.97
CA ARG A 834 8.44 49.79 13.58
C ARG A 834 9.47 50.48 12.69
N VAL A 835 9.41 50.30 11.37
CA VAL A 835 10.25 51.04 10.42
C VAL A 835 9.91 52.53 10.45
N GLU A 836 8.64 52.89 10.54
CA GLU A 836 8.20 54.28 10.65
C GLU A 836 8.65 54.96 11.96
N SER A 837 8.62 54.23 13.08
CA SER A 837 8.97 54.77 14.40
C SER A 837 10.47 54.78 14.70
N GLU A 838 11.22 53.74 14.35
CA GLU A 838 12.64 53.56 14.69
C GLU A 838 13.59 53.83 13.51
N GLY A 839 13.08 53.96 12.28
CA GLY A 839 13.84 54.14 11.04
C GLY A 839 14.58 52.87 10.60
N CYS A 840 15.15 52.82 9.38
CA CYS A 840 15.70 51.56 8.85
C CYS A 840 17.01 51.06 9.53
N LYS A 841 17.58 51.79 10.50
CA LYS A 841 18.87 51.44 11.13
C LYS A 841 18.79 50.23 12.06
N TRP A 842 17.65 50.00 12.73
CA TRP A 842 17.49 48.84 13.61
C TRP A 842 17.52 47.51 12.86
N ILE A 843 17.30 47.56 11.54
CA ILE A 843 17.19 46.40 10.66
C ILE A 843 18.59 45.84 10.30
N GLU A 844 19.66 46.59 10.58
CA GLU A 844 21.05 46.09 10.47
C GLU A 844 21.27 44.82 11.31
N ASP A 845 20.51 44.65 12.39
CA ASP A 845 20.56 43.49 13.28
C ASP A 845 19.69 42.30 12.82
N CYS A 846 18.80 42.49 11.83
CA CYS A 846 17.97 41.43 11.28
C CYS A 846 18.74 40.52 10.30
N SER A 847 18.25 39.30 10.09
CA SER A 847 18.85 38.39 9.12
C SER A 847 18.75 38.94 7.69
N GLY A 848 19.71 38.62 6.83
CA GLY A 848 19.69 39.06 5.42
C GLY A 848 18.41 38.66 4.69
N GLY A 849 17.83 37.50 5.04
CA GLY A 849 16.55 37.04 4.52
C GLY A 849 15.37 37.92 4.94
N GLU A 850 15.26 38.27 6.23
CA GLU A 850 14.22 39.19 6.73
C GLU A 850 14.35 40.57 6.10
N ARG A 851 15.59 41.10 5.98
CA ARG A 851 15.83 42.38 5.29
C ARG A 851 15.38 42.35 3.84
N PHE A 852 15.66 41.26 3.14
CA PHE A 852 15.26 41.09 1.75
C PHE A 852 13.73 41.07 1.60
N MET A 853 13.04 40.42 2.55
CA MET A 853 11.59 40.29 2.56
C MET A 853 10.86 41.61 2.72
N PHE A 854 11.26 42.44 3.69
CA PHE A 854 10.52 43.66 3.99
C PHE A 854 11.03 44.90 3.25
N ILE A 855 12.24 44.88 2.68
CA ILE A 855 12.91 46.09 2.18
C ILE A 855 13.50 45.88 0.78
N LYS A 856 13.38 46.90 -0.08
CA LYS A 856 13.96 46.98 -1.42
C LYS A 856 15.02 48.09 -1.52
N SER A 857 15.98 47.93 -2.43
CA SER A 857 16.98 48.97 -2.74
C SER A 857 16.77 49.53 -4.14
N SER A 858 16.87 50.84 -4.28
CA SER A 858 16.86 51.52 -5.59
C SER A 858 18.20 51.43 -6.34
N LYS A 859 19.31 51.11 -5.65
CA LYS A 859 20.64 50.95 -6.27
C LYS A 859 20.94 49.51 -6.70
N ILE A 860 20.49 48.52 -5.93
CA ILE A 860 20.86 47.11 -6.13
C ILE A 860 19.58 46.29 -6.34
N PRO A 861 19.36 45.72 -7.54
CA PRO A 861 18.16 44.95 -7.83
C PRO A 861 18.13 43.65 -7.04
N ASP A 862 16.92 43.18 -6.71
CA ASP A 862 16.69 41.99 -5.90
C ASP A 862 17.37 40.72 -6.42
N LYS A 863 17.49 40.60 -7.75
CA LYS A 863 18.20 39.50 -8.42
C LYS A 863 19.67 39.42 -8.02
N GLN A 864 20.32 40.56 -7.71
CA GLN A 864 21.71 40.61 -7.25
C GLN A 864 21.84 40.36 -5.75
N ARG A 865 20.86 40.79 -4.95
CA ARG A 865 20.79 40.55 -3.49
C ARG A 865 20.59 39.07 -3.15
N ASN A 866 20.08 38.28 -4.10
CA ASN A 866 20.00 36.81 -4.03
C ASN A 866 19.36 36.34 -2.73
N TYR A 867 18.11 36.74 -2.49
CA TYR A 867 17.34 36.26 -1.34
C TYR A 867 18.00 36.54 0.02
N GLY A 868 18.66 37.68 0.13
CA GLY A 868 19.35 38.08 1.35
C GLY A 868 20.73 37.44 1.56
N ARG A 869 21.22 36.62 0.63
CA ARG A 869 22.56 36.00 0.71
C ARG A 869 23.68 36.97 0.37
N ASN A 870 23.39 38.00 -0.42
CA ASN A 870 24.34 39.02 -0.87
C ASN A 870 23.83 40.42 -0.47
N GLU A 871 23.50 40.62 0.80
CA GLU A 871 23.06 41.94 1.28
C GLU A 871 24.23 42.94 1.33
N PRO A 872 24.11 44.10 0.68
CA PRO A 872 25.10 45.16 0.75
C PRO A 872 24.96 45.94 2.07
N ASN A 873 25.89 46.86 2.33
CA ASN A 873 25.80 47.74 3.49
C ASN A 873 24.55 48.62 3.39
N PHE A 874 23.86 48.78 4.52
CA PHE A 874 22.63 49.54 4.62
C PHE A 874 22.92 51.04 4.40
N ASP A 875 22.18 51.66 3.49
CA ASP A 875 22.26 53.09 3.19
C ASP A 875 20.86 53.67 2.96
N ASP A 876 20.78 54.97 2.69
CA ASP A 876 19.50 55.68 2.52
C ASP A 876 18.72 55.26 1.24
N THR A 877 19.22 54.30 0.45
CA THR A 877 18.54 53.82 -0.75
C THR A 877 17.60 52.65 -0.52
N PHE A 878 17.58 52.14 0.71
CA PHE A 878 16.69 51.09 1.17
C PHE A 878 15.36 51.67 1.64
N THR A 879 14.26 51.12 1.10
CA THR A 879 12.88 51.54 1.41
C THR A 879 12.02 50.33 1.74
N LEU A 880 11.05 50.52 2.63
CA LEU A 880 10.05 49.51 2.92
C LEU A 880 9.34 49.13 1.62
N ARG A 881 9.18 47.83 1.40
CA ARG A 881 8.35 47.31 0.30
C ARG A 881 6.90 47.60 0.58
N GLU A 882 6.09 47.75 -0.45
CA GLU A 882 4.64 47.72 -0.27
C GLU A 882 4.20 46.32 0.19
N PHE A 883 3.03 46.20 0.82
CA PHE A 883 2.51 44.90 1.25
C PHE A 883 2.37 43.92 0.07
N ASP A 884 1.90 44.41 -1.09
CA ASP A 884 1.82 43.63 -2.33
C ASP A 884 3.20 43.08 -2.74
N GLU A 885 4.26 43.88 -2.60
CA GLU A 885 5.64 43.47 -2.92
C GLU A 885 6.17 42.47 -1.89
N TYR A 886 5.91 42.66 -0.59
CA TYR A 886 6.23 41.71 0.47
C TYR A 886 5.57 40.35 0.22
N VAL A 887 4.27 40.36 -0.10
CA VAL A 887 3.49 39.17 -0.39
C VAL A 887 3.98 38.46 -1.65
N SER A 888 4.38 39.20 -2.69
CA SER A 888 4.93 38.62 -3.93
C SER A 888 6.26 37.86 -3.72
N LEU A 889 6.97 38.13 -2.62
CA LEU A 889 8.23 37.47 -2.27
C LEU A 889 8.05 36.26 -1.35
N LEU A 890 6.91 36.12 -0.68
CA LEU A 890 6.58 34.99 0.19
C LEU A 890 6.72 33.62 -0.51
N PRO A 891 6.29 33.42 -1.78
CA PRO A 891 6.40 32.12 -2.46
C PRO A 891 7.83 31.61 -2.66
N ASN A 892 8.83 32.48 -2.51
CA ASN A 892 10.23 32.13 -2.73
C ASN A 892 11.03 31.99 -1.43
N MET A 893 10.48 32.38 -0.27
CA MET A 893 11.30 32.70 0.90
C MET A 893 10.75 32.35 2.28
N CYS A 894 9.44 32.15 2.45
CA CYS A 894 8.88 31.85 3.77
C CYS A 894 8.40 30.40 3.86
N ASP A 895 9.11 29.66 4.73
CA ASP A 895 8.82 28.30 5.15
C ASP A 895 7.51 28.27 5.99
N THR A 896 6.63 27.35 5.61
CA THR A 896 5.60 26.66 6.42
C THR A 896 4.12 27.08 6.37
N GLN A 897 3.63 28.25 6.82
CA GLN A 897 2.16 28.40 7.02
C GLN A 897 1.30 28.39 5.74
N LEU A 898 1.54 29.27 4.75
CA LEU A 898 0.75 29.30 3.51
C LEU A 898 0.98 28.05 2.65
N SER A 899 2.22 27.55 2.59
CA SER A 899 2.52 26.34 1.83
C SER A 899 1.93 25.09 2.48
N ALA A 900 1.85 25.04 3.83
CA ALA A 900 1.16 23.98 4.55
C ALA A 900 -0.35 24.04 4.30
N GLU A 901 -1.00 25.20 4.42
CA GLU A 901 -2.43 25.31 4.13
C GLU A 901 -2.74 24.97 2.66
N PHE A 902 -1.90 25.45 1.73
CA PHE A 902 -2.02 25.11 0.30
C PHE A 902 -1.89 23.60 0.06
N LEU A 903 -0.92 22.95 0.69
CA LEU A 903 -0.76 21.49 0.61
C LEU A 903 -1.95 20.75 1.21
N VAL A 904 -2.38 21.13 2.40
CA VAL A 904 -3.51 20.50 3.10
C VAL A 904 -4.78 20.61 2.28
N LEU A 905 -5.07 21.76 1.70
CA LEU A 905 -6.23 21.94 0.82
C LEU A 905 -6.14 21.10 -0.47
N LEU A 906 -4.93 20.80 -0.94
CA LEU A 906 -4.72 19.87 -2.06
C LEU A 906 -4.83 18.41 -1.62
N SER A 907 -4.33 18.06 -0.43
CA SER A 907 -4.14 16.69 0.04
C SER A 907 -5.27 16.15 0.93
N GLU A 908 -6.28 16.94 1.27
CA GLU A 908 -7.37 16.49 2.14
C GLU A 908 -8.68 16.30 1.38
N ALA A 909 -8.80 15.12 0.80
CA ALA A 909 -9.93 14.24 1.08
C ALA A 909 -9.43 12.81 0.90
N ASN A 910 -8.90 12.23 1.97
CA ASN A 910 -8.69 10.79 1.97
C ASN A 910 -10.05 10.11 1.82
N GLU A 911 -10.06 9.17 0.89
CA GLU A 911 -11.17 8.28 0.64
C GLU A 911 -11.61 7.60 1.94
N SER A 912 -12.90 7.30 1.94
CA SER A 912 -13.63 6.56 2.95
C SER A 912 -12.94 5.22 3.29
N SER A 913 -11.91 5.24 4.13
CA SER A 913 -11.70 4.09 5.02
C SER A 913 -12.96 4.01 5.90
N PRO A 914 -13.58 2.83 6.07
CA PRO A 914 -14.86 2.69 6.76
C PRO A 914 -14.82 3.38 8.14
N PRO A 915 -15.92 4.02 8.60
CA PRO A 915 -15.89 4.70 9.88
C PRO A 915 -15.90 3.66 10.99
N LEU A 916 -14.74 3.43 11.59
CA LEU A 916 -14.40 3.83 12.97
C LEU A 916 -13.13 3.06 13.35
N SER A 917 -12.02 3.77 13.60
CA SER A 917 -10.99 3.17 14.45
C SER A 917 -11.66 2.84 15.79
N ARG A 918 -11.40 1.64 16.33
CA ARG A 918 -11.95 1.17 17.61
C ARG A 918 -11.91 2.24 18.72
N GLN A 919 -10.87 3.09 18.70
CA GLN A 919 -10.65 4.22 19.60
C GLN A 919 -11.69 5.35 19.49
N GLU A 920 -12.26 5.61 18.32
CA GLU A 920 -13.25 6.67 18.11
C GLU A 920 -14.66 6.24 18.50
N SER A 921 -14.98 4.96 18.28
CA SER A 921 -16.18 4.32 18.83
C SER A 921 -16.19 4.34 20.36
N GLU A 922 -15.04 4.12 21.00
CA GLU A 922 -14.88 4.20 22.46
C GLU A 922 -15.00 5.64 22.99
N ARG A 923 -14.52 6.65 22.25
CA ARG A 923 -14.69 8.08 22.57
C ARG A 923 -16.13 8.56 22.42
N GLN A 924 -16.84 8.12 21.38
CA GLN A 924 -18.25 8.46 21.20
C GLN A 924 -19.13 7.80 22.26
N PHE A 925 -18.81 6.56 22.67
CA PHE A 925 -19.47 5.89 23.79
C PHE A 925 -19.24 6.63 25.13
N SER A 926 -18.09 7.27 25.29
CA SER A 926 -17.74 8.09 26.47
C SER A 926 -18.49 9.44 26.54
N SER A 927 -19.05 9.91 25.42
CA SER A 927 -19.68 11.25 25.34
C SER A 927 -21.18 11.27 25.71
N ALA A 928 -21.83 10.10 25.79
CA ALA A 928 -23.23 9.96 26.16
C ALA A 928 -23.40 9.75 27.68
N HIS A 929 -23.24 10.83 28.44
CA HIS A 929 -23.66 11.09 29.83
C HIS A 929 -23.82 9.94 30.87
N ALA A 930 -22.99 9.97 31.92
CA ALA A 930 -23.40 9.85 33.33
C ALA A 930 -22.39 10.49 34.33
N SER A 931 -22.84 11.57 35.02
CA SER A 931 -22.46 12.21 36.30
C SER A 931 -20.99 12.43 36.79
N GLY A 932 -20.59 13.73 36.88
CA GLY A 932 -19.76 14.31 37.96
C GLY A 932 -18.30 14.67 37.61
N SER A 933 -17.92 15.95 37.70
CA SER A 933 -16.54 16.38 37.40
C SER A 933 -15.57 16.09 38.58
N PRO A 934 -14.29 15.72 38.32
CA PRO A 934 -13.32 15.39 39.37
C PRO A 934 -13.11 16.48 40.43
N LYS A 935 -13.33 17.75 40.05
CA LYS A 935 -13.18 18.90 40.95
C LYS A 935 -14.25 18.95 42.04
N GLU A 936 -15.47 18.51 41.74
CA GLU A 936 -16.58 18.47 42.69
C GLU A 936 -16.43 17.33 43.70
N VAL A 937 -15.90 16.18 43.25
CA VAL A 937 -15.59 15.02 44.09
C VAL A 937 -14.48 15.36 45.09
N ILE A 938 -13.43 16.04 44.63
CA ILE A 938 -12.34 16.51 45.50
C ILE A 938 -12.84 17.52 46.54
N ALA A 939 -13.76 18.42 46.16
CA ALA A 939 -14.35 19.37 47.10
C ALA A 939 -15.20 18.68 48.18
N ALA A 940 -15.97 17.65 47.82
CA ALA A 940 -16.75 16.85 48.77
C ALA A 940 -15.86 16.04 49.75
N MET A 941 -14.74 15.47 49.26
CA MET A 941 -13.78 14.73 50.07
C MET A 941 -12.99 15.62 51.06
N VAL A 942 -12.75 16.88 50.70
CA VAL A 942 -12.12 17.87 51.60
C VAL A 942 -13.09 18.33 52.69
N ALA A 943 -14.40 18.42 52.41
CA ALA A 943 -15.42 18.78 53.38
C ALA A 943 -15.58 17.74 54.52
N THR A 944 -15.23 16.47 54.28
CA THR A 944 -15.30 15.36 55.25
C THR A 944 -14.10 15.27 56.22
N ARG A 945 -13.41 16.41 56.50
CA ARG A 945 -12.28 16.54 57.44
C ARG A 945 -11.07 15.64 57.15
N VAL A 946 -10.56 15.68 55.93
CA VAL A 946 -9.28 15.06 55.58
C VAL A 946 -8.15 16.09 55.63
N HIS A 947 -7.03 15.76 56.28
CA HIS A 947 -5.88 16.66 56.42
C HIS A 947 -5.19 16.91 55.07
N LYS A 948 -5.06 18.20 54.73
CA LYS A 948 -4.36 18.69 53.54
C LYS A 948 -2.92 19.02 53.91
N GLU A 949 -1.96 18.24 53.42
CA GLU A 949 -0.53 18.58 53.54
C GLU A 949 -0.07 19.27 52.24
N GLU A 950 0.36 20.54 52.37
CA GLU A 950 1.00 21.28 51.29
C GLU A 950 2.51 21.14 51.40
N LEU A 951 3.13 20.49 50.42
CA LEU A 951 4.58 20.41 50.27
C LEU A 951 5.08 21.55 49.38
N GLN A 952 5.90 22.43 49.96
CA GLN A 952 6.55 23.52 49.25
C GLN A 952 7.72 23.01 48.40
N SER A 953 7.45 22.61 47.16
CA SER A 953 8.29 22.81 45.97
C SER A 953 7.87 21.88 44.82
N GLU A 954 6.60 21.95 44.40
CA GLU A 954 6.08 21.57 43.07
C GLU A 954 4.54 21.69 43.12
N ASN A 955 3.89 22.01 41.99
CA ASN A 955 2.43 22.21 41.86
C ASN A 955 1.62 20.90 42.02
N LEU A 956 1.81 20.18 43.13
CA LEU A 956 1.12 18.93 43.45
C LEU A 956 0.52 19.01 44.85
N ARG A 957 -0.81 18.85 44.93
CA ARG A 957 -1.55 18.74 46.19
C ARG A 957 -1.92 17.29 46.42
N VAL A 958 -1.50 16.74 47.56
CA VAL A 958 -1.78 15.36 47.97
C VAL A 958 -2.88 15.37 49.03
N ILE A 959 -3.92 14.56 48.83
CA ILE A 959 -5.02 14.36 49.79
C ILE A 959 -4.89 12.94 50.33
N ARG A 960 -4.75 12.80 51.65
CA ARG A 960 -4.46 11.52 52.30
C ARG A 960 -5.72 11.00 53.00
N ILE A 961 -6.31 9.92 52.53
CA ILE A 961 -7.55 9.37 53.10
C ILE A 961 -7.21 8.34 54.17
N ASP A 962 -7.61 8.57 55.42
CA ASP A 962 -7.15 7.82 56.61
C ASP A 962 -7.67 6.37 56.76
N GLY A 963 -8.28 5.82 55.72
CA GLY A 963 -8.64 4.41 55.68
C GLY A 963 -9.86 4.10 54.82
N ALA A 964 -9.96 2.83 54.43
CA ALA A 964 -10.99 2.31 53.53
C ALA A 964 -12.43 2.32 54.10
N GLN A 965 -12.61 2.73 55.36
CA GLN A 965 -13.92 2.91 55.98
C GLN A 965 -14.29 4.38 56.22
N SER A 966 -13.45 5.33 55.81
CA SER A 966 -13.75 6.77 55.95
C SER A 966 -14.85 7.23 54.97
N GLU A 967 -15.62 8.25 55.35
CA GLU A 967 -16.64 8.86 54.47
C GLU A 967 -16.01 9.40 53.17
N ALA A 968 -14.81 9.98 53.24
CA ALA A 968 -14.06 10.44 52.07
C ALA A 968 -13.72 9.29 51.11
N TRP A 969 -13.42 8.09 51.66
CA TRP A 969 -13.20 6.89 50.85
C TRP A 969 -14.49 6.40 50.20
N GLN A 970 -15.64 6.48 50.89
CA GLN A 970 -16.92 6.09 50.29
C GLN A 970 -17.33 7.03 49.15
N VAL A 971 -17.16 8.35 49.32
CA VAL A 971 -17.41 9.34 48.25
C VAL A 971 -16.52 9.09 47.03
N TYR A 972 -15.23 8.83 47.25
CA TYR A 972 -14.30 8.46 46.19
C TYR A 972 -14.67 7.13 45.52
N LYS A 973 -15.00 6.11 46.32
CA LYS A 973 -15.36 4.77 45.82
C LYS A 973 -16.64 4.80 45.00
N THR A 974 -17.68 5.53 45.42
CA THR A 974 -18.93 5.64 44.66
C THR A 974 -18.71 6.33 43.30
N TRP A 975 -17.88 7.38 43.25
CA TRP A 975 -17.49 8.03 42.00
C TRP A 975 -16.59 7.13 41.13
N ALA A 976 -15.58 6.48 41.71
CA ALA A 976 -14.68 5.57 41.00
C ALA A 976 -15.42 4.34 40.43
N CYS A 977 -16.40 3.80 41.17
CA CYS A 977 -17.26 2.72 40.69
C CYS A 977 -18.24 3.18 39.61
N SER A 978 -18.61 4.47 39.55
CA SER A 978 -19.43 5.00 38.45
C SER A 978 -18.69 5.16 37.12
N LEU A 979 -17.36 5.00 37.11
CA LEU A 979 -16.52 5.18 35.92
C LEU A 979 -16.21 3.90 35.14
N GLY A 980 -16.67 2.73 35.61
CA GLY A 980 -16.44 1.44 34.93
C GLY A 980 -14.99 0.95 34.98
N GLU A 981 -14.82 -0.36 34.88
CA GLU A 981 -13.55 -1.06 35.11
C GLU A 981 -12.50 -0.80 34.03
N SER A 982 -11.67 0.24 34.19
CA SER A 982 -10.34 0.28 33.58
C SER A 982 -9.53 1.49 34.07
N PHE A 983 -8.94 1.42 35.27
CA PHE A 983 -7.71 2.16 35.59
C PHE A 983 -7.08 1.67 36.91
N ILE A 984 -5.86 1.12 36.87
CA ILE A 984 -4.94 1.04 38.03
C ILE A 984 -3.52 1.47 37.58
N PRO A 985 -2.80 2.31 38.37
CA PRO A 985 -1.53 2.93 38.02
C PRO A 985 -0.31 2.25 38.65
N VAL A 986 0.87 2.29 38.00
CA VAL A 986 2.19 2.15 38.70
C VAL A 986 3.27 2.97 37.99
N ALA A 987 4.03 3.72 38.80
CA ALA A 987 5.31 4.35 38.45
C ALA A 987 6.45 3.66 39.23
N MET A 988 7.65 3.53 38.64
CA MET A 988 8.92 3.68 39.38
C MET A 988 10.15 3.88 38.48
N VAL A 989 11.11 4.61 39.03
CA VAL A 989 12.20 5.40 38.44
C VAL A 989 13.57 4.71 38.56
N LYS A 990 14.52 4.98 37.64
CA LYS A 990 15.93 5.21 38.04
C LYS A 990 16.76 6.12 37.12
N ARG A 991 17.40 7.11 37.78
CA ARG A 991 18.29 8.19 37.32
C ARG A 991 19.71 7.77 36.90
N ARG A 992 20.30 8.51 35.93
CA ARG A 992 21.66 9.12 35.89
C ARG A 992 21.84 9.77 34.50
N SER A 993 22.52 10.89 34.24
CA SER A 993 23.30 11.86 35.00
C SER A 993 23.36 13.12 34.11
N THR A 994 23.12 14.29 34.68
CA THR A 994 23.19 15.59 34.01
C THR A 994 24.64 16.04 33.84
N ARG A 995 25.08 16.22 32.59
CA ARG A 995 26.04 17.22 32.12
C ARG A 995 25.85 17.38 30.60
N ASP A 996 26.01 18.61 30.14
CA ASP A 996 25.83 19.11 28.76
C ASP A 996 24.41 19.56 28.40
N VAL A 997 23.90 20.52 29.18
CA VAL A 997 22.89 21.47 28.72
C VAL A 997 23.61 22.49 27.83
N THR A 998 23.56 22.29 26.51
CA THR A 998 23.56 23.32 25.44
C THR A 998 23.82 22.63 24.09
N LYS A 999 22.77 22.02 23.52
CA LYS A 999 22.63 21.78 22.07
C LYS A 999 21.15 21.55 21.78
N ALA A 1000 20.57 22.46 21.02
CA ALA A 1000 19.15 22.56 20.71
C ALA A 1000 18.61 21.32 19.97
N ALA A 1001 17.33 21.03 20.17
CA ALA A 1001 16.61 19.86 19.69
C ALA A 1001 16.58 19.77 18.16
N SER A 1002 17.12 18.68 17.62
CA SER A 1002 16.89 18.20 16.26
C SER A 1002 15.91 17.02 16.29
N PRO A 1003 15.03 16.84 15.28
CA PRO A 1003 14.10 15.70 15.19
C PRO A 1003 14.78 14.32 15.28
N SER A 1004 16.08 14.26 14.94
CA SER A 1004 16.90 13.05 14.90
C SER A 1004 17.13 12.35 16.25
N HIS A 1005 16.91 13.04 17.39
CA HIS A 1005 17.12 12.45 18.72
C HIS A 1005 15.83 12.01 19.43
N PHE A 1006 14.68 12.64 19.13
CA PHE A 1006 13.41 12.33 19.78
C PHE A 1006 12.71 11.14 19.13
N LEU A 1007 12.67 11.11 17.79
CA LEU A 1007 11.90 10.12 17.03
C LEU A 1007 12.35 8.65 17.25
N PRO A 1008 13.65 8.31 17.32
CA PRO A 1008 14.08 6.94 17.59
C PRO A 1008 13.68 6.44 18.98
N ASN A 1009 13.61 7.34 19.98
CA ASN A 1009 13.19 6.98 21.33
C ASN A 1009 11.70 6.64 21.38
N LEU A 1010 10.88 7.44 20.70
CA LEU A 1010 9.44 7.24 20.63
C LEU A 1010 9.11 5.90 19.93
N LEU A 1011 9.74 5.63 18.79
CA LEU A 1011 9.52 4.40 18.02
C LEU A 1011 9.93 3.14 18.80
N VAL A 1012 11.04 3.19 19.54
CA VAL A 1012 11.47 2.08 20.40
C VAL A 1012 10.45 1.77 21.50
N ILE A 1013 9.81 2.79 22.07
CA ILE A 1013 8.75 2.62 23.07
C ILE A 1013 7.48 2.04 22.44
N ILE A 1014 7.04 2.59 21.30
CA ILE A 1014 5.84 2.13 20.58
C ILE A 1014 6.00 0.66 20.20
N VAL A 1015 7.11 0.28 19.58
CA VAL A 1015 7.35 -1.11 19.15
C VAL A 1015 7.44 -2.06 20.36
N ALA A 1016 8.02 -1.63 21.48
CA ALA A 1016 8.03 -2.42 22.71
C ALA A 1016 6.61 -2.62 23.30
N LEU A 1017 5.75 -1.59 23.25
CA LEU A 1017 4.35 -1.69 23.70
C LEU A 1017 3.56 -2.64 22.80
N LEU A 1018 3.69 -2.51 21.47
CA LEU A 1018 3.07 -3.41 20.51
C LEU A 1018 3.54 -4.85 20.70
N ALA A 1019 4.82 -5.06 20.98
CA ALA A 1019 5.37 -6.39 21.23
C ALA A 1019 4.75 -7.10 22.43
N VAL A 1020 4.38 -6.37 23.48
CA VAL A 1020 3.69 -6.94 24.65
C VAL A 1020 2.19 -7.03 24.43
N TRP A 1021 1.59 -6.04 23.79
CA TRP A 1021 0.16 -6.00 23.49
C TRP A 1021 -0.28 -7.18 22.63
N PHE A 1022 0.49 -7.49 21.58
CA PHE A 1022 0.26 -8.64 20.70
C PHE A 1022 0.87 -9.94 21.22
N GLU A 1023 1.35 -9.96 22.47
CA GLU A 1023 1.96 -11.12 23.12
C GLU A 1023 3.14 -11.73 22.32
N PHE A 1024 3.83 -10.95 21.50
CA PHE A 1024 4.92 -11.42 20.65
C PHE A 1024 6.12 -11.98 21.43
N THR A 1025 6.29 -11.55 22.69
CA THR A 1025 7.35 -12.04 23.58
C THR A 1025 6.92 -13.18 24.51
N THR A 1026 5.62 -13.45 24.62
CA THR A 1026 5.04 -14.37 25.61
C THR A 1026 4.22 -15.51 25.01
N SER A 1027 3.63 -15.32 23.83
CA SER A 1027 2.78 -16.31 23.16
C SER A 1027 3.61 -17.51 22.70
N ALA A 1028 3.10 -18.71 23.02
CA ALA A 1028 3.71 -19.97 22.62
C ALA A 1028 3.88 -20.07 21.09
N PHE A 1029 2.95 -19.50 20.31
CA PHE A 1029 2.99 -19.52 18.85
C PHE A 1029 4.28 -18.88 18.30
N TYR A 1030 4.67 -17.71 18.80
CA TYR A 1030 5.85 -16.99 18.33
C TYR A 1030 7.13 -17.47 19.02
N VAL A 1031 7.06 -17.76 20.33
CA VAL A 1031 8.24 -18.15 21.13
C VAL A 1031 8.70 -19.57 20.76
N GLN A 1032 7.79 -20.47 20.40
CA GLN A 1032 8.10 -21.88 20.10
C GLN A 1032 8.21 -22.19 18.60
N SER A 1033 7.94 -21.22 17.70
CA SER A 1033 8.09 -21.42 16.25
C SER A 1033 9.56 -21.73 15.87
N PRO A 1034 9.86 -22.94 15.35
CA PRO A 1034 11.22 -23.32 15.02
C PRO A 1034 11.78 -22.56 13.82
N GLU A 1035 10.93 -22.20 12.86
CA GLU A 1035 11.29 -21.44 11.67
C GLU A 1035 11.67 -20.00 12.02
N LEU A 1036 10.84 -19.33 12.83
CA LEU A 1036 11.09 -17.96 13.29
C LEU A 1036 12.37 -17.89 14.14
N GLN A 1037 12.55 -18.82 15.09
CA GLN A 1037 13.77 -18.88 15.90
C GLN A 1037 15.02 -19.12 15.06
N THR A 1038 14.93 -19.91 13.99
CA THR A 1038 16.04 -20.16 13.05
C THR A 1038 16.38 -18.89 12.28
N LEU A 1039 15.37 -18.18 11.78
CA LEU A 1039 15.55 -16.90 11.08
C LEU A 1039 16.21 -15.86 11.99
N LEU A 1040 15.66 -15.65 13.21
CA LEU A 1040 16.17 -14.68 14.17
C LEU A 1040 17.63 -14.96 14.59
N LYS A 1041 18.00 -16.23 14.80
CA LYS A 1041 19.39 -16.64 15.08
C LYS A 1041 20.33 -16.34 13.91
N ARG A 1042 19.90 -16.55 12.66
CA ARG A 1042 20.69 -16.20 11.46
C ARG A 1042 20.84 -14.68 11.33
N SER A 1043 19.79 -13.90 11.64
CA SER A 1043 19.85 -12.44 11.71
C SER A 1043 20.88 -11.94 12.73
N PHE A 1044 21.00 -12.60 13.89
CA PHE A 1044 22.07 -12.28 14.86
C PHE A 1044 23.47 -12.49 14.30
N ILE A 1045 23.71 -13.58 13.55
CA ILE A 1045 25.00 -13.82 12.90
C ILE A 1045 25.30 -12.71 11.89
N VAL A 1046 24.32 -12.34 11.07
CA VAL A 1046 24.42 -11.22 10.11
C VAL A 1046 24.76 -9.92 10.83
N TRP A 1047 24.10 -9.63 11.96
CA TRP A 1047 24.39 -8.45 12.79
C TRP A 1047 25.85 -8.42 13.24
N VAL A 1048 26.38 -9.55 13.72
CA VAL A 1048 27.79 -9.66 14.15
C VAL A 1048 28.73 -9.43 12.96
N CYS A 1049 28.44 -9.98 11.78
CA CYS A 1049 29.23 -9.72 10.57
C CYS A 1049 29.25 -8.24 10.19
N LEU A 1050 28.11 -7.55 10.25
CA LEU A 1050 28.01 -6.10 10.00
C LEU A 1050 28.77 -5.28 11.07
N ALA A 1051 28.73 -5.72 12.33
CA ALA A 1051 29.47 -5.10 13.42
C ALA A 1051 30.99 -5.26 13.25
N VAL A 1052 31.48 -6.44 12.86
CA VAL A 1052 32.90 -6.66 12.52
C VAL A 1052 33.32 -5.70 11.40
N ARG A 1053 32.53 -5.58 10.34
CA ARG A 1053 32.84 -4.69 9.22
C ARG A 1053 32.95 -3.22 9.64
N THR A 1054 32.07 -2.77 10.53
CA THR A 1054 31.95 -1.35 10.90
C THR A 1054 32.80 -0.93 12.09
N GLN A 1055 33.13 -1.85 13.01
CA GLN A 1055 33.83 -1.55 14.27
C GLN A 1055 35.29 -2.06 14.30
N LEU A 1056 35.67 -2.98 13.41
CA LEU A 1056 37.01 -3.61 13.36
C LEU A 1056 37.81 -3.24 12.11
N THR A 1057 37.59 -2.06 11.53
CA THR A 1057 38.33 -1.57 10.36
C THR A 1057 39.85 -1.64 10.56
N ASP A 1058 40.35 -1.18 11.72
CA ASP A 1058 41.79 -1.16 12.02
C ASP A 1058 42.38 -2.57 12.19
N PHE A 1059 41.58 -3.52 12.70
CA PHE A 1059 41.98 -4.91 12.89
C PHE A 1059 41.96 -5.71 11.58
N VAL A 1060 40.97 -5.47 10.73
CA VAL A 1060 40.77 -6.16 9.45
C VAL A 1060 41.71 -5.59 8.37
N THR A 1061 41.94 -4.28 8.38
CA THR A 1061 42.86 -3.56 7.49
C THR A 1061 43.85 -2.72 8.28
N PRO A 1062 44.97 -3.31 8.75
CA PRO A 1062 46.02 -2.57 9.42
C PRO A 1062 46.61 -1.46 8.55
N PRO A 1063 47.10 -0.34 9.14
CA PRO A 1063 47.68 0.78 8.40
C PRO A 1063 48.83 0.39 7.46
N GLU A 1064 49.60 -0.64 7.84
CA GLU A 1064 50.70 -1.19 7.03
C GLU A 1064 50.22 -1.84 5.71
N LEU A 1065 49.01 -2.43 5.72
CA LEU A 1065 48.36 -3.05 4.56
C LEU A 1065 47.65 -2.02 3.68
N ALA A 1066 47.18 -0.90 4.25
CA ALA A 1066 46.45 0.16 3.56
C ALA A 1066 47.34 1.03 2.63
N ARG A 1067 48.66 1.11 2.89
CA ARG A 1067 49.60 1.98 2.15
C ARG A 1067 50.10 1.45 0.81
N ARG A 1068 49.67 0.27 0.34
CA ARG A 1068 50.16 -0.37 -0.89
C ARG A 1068 49.01 -0.89 -1.77
N PRO A 1069 49.09 -0.84 -3.11
CA PRO A 1069 47.99 -1.22 -4.02
C PRO A 1069 47.46 -2.65 -3.80
N PRO A 1070 46.17 -2.91 -4.05
CA PRO A 1070 45.51 -4.17 -3.68
C PRO A 1070 46.01 -5.34 -4.55
N SER A 1071 46.29 -6.48 -3.90
CA SER A 1071 46.59 -7.75 -4.56
C SER A 1071 45.66 -8.85 -4.03
N LEU A 1072 45.36 -9.88 -4.83
CA LEU A 1072 44.47 -10.99 -4.45
C LEU A 1072 44.84 -11.60 -3.09
N ARG A 1073 46.14 -11.69 -2.79
CA ARG A 1073 46.64 -12.21 -1.51
C ARG A 1073 46.27 -11.32 -0.32
N LYS A 1074 46.22 -9.99 -0.49
CA LYS A 1074 45.83 -9.05 0.58
C LYS A 1074 44.34 -9.10 0.86
N GLU A 1075 43.51 -9.20 -0.18
CA GLU A 1075 42.06 -9.30 -0.01
C GLU A 1075 41.68 -10.62 0.68
N ALA A 1076 42.37 -11.71 0.34
CA ALA A 1076 42.21 -12.99 1.05
C ALA A 1076 42.57 -12.89 2.55
N ILE A 1077 43.66 -12.18 2.89
CA ILE A 1077 44.06 -11.95 4.30
C ILE A 1077 43.01 -11.08 5.03
N ARG A 1078 42.49 -10.05 4.35
CA ARG A 1078 41.45 -9.16 4.90
C ARG A 1078 40.19 -9.94 5.25
N HIS A 1079 39.67 -10.73 4.31
CA HIS A 1079 38.50 -11.56 4.55
C HIS A 1079 38.77 -12.65 5.57
N GLY A 1080 39.97 -13.23 5.61
CA GLY A 1080 40.36 -14.21 6.63
C GLY A 1080 40.31 -13.64 8.06
N ARG A 1081 40.80 -12.41 8.27
CA ARG A 1081 40.77 -11.73 9.59
C ARG A 1081 39.35 -11.35 10.01
N ALA A 1082 38.52 -10.87 9.08
CA ALA A 1082 37.13 -10.54 9.34
C ALA A 1082 36.29 -11.79 9.65
N LEU A 1083 36.49 -12.88 8.91
CA LEU A 1083 35.82 -14.16 9.17
C LEU A 1083 36.22 -14.74 10.54
N PHE A 1084 37.51 -14.69 10.90
CA PHE A 1084 37.97 -15.08 12.24
C PHE A 1084 37.28 -14.27 13.34
N ALA A 1085 37.19 -12.94 13.20
CA ALA A 1085 36.52 -12.10 14.18
C ALA A 1085 35.02 -12.42 14.30
N ALA A 1086 34.34 -12.68 13.19
CA ALA A 1086 32.92 -13.06 13.18
C ALA A 1086 32.69 -14.42 13.87
N ILE A 1087 33.55 -15.41 13.60
CA ILE A 1087 33.48 -16.72 14.26
C ILE A 1087 33.74 -16.58 15.77
N ALA A 1088 34.80 -15.87 16.17
CA ALA A 1088 35.15 -15.68 17.58
C ALA A 1088 34.03 -14.97 18.37
N ALA A 1089 33.41 -13.93 17.78
CA ALA A 1089 32.34 -13.18 18.42
C ALA A 1089 31.04 -13.99 18.57
N ASN A 1090 30.73 -14.90 17.64
CA ASN A 1090 29.56 -15.78 17.74
C ASN A 1090 29.80 -16.97 18.69
N LEU A 1091 31.04 -17.47 18.78
CA LEU A 1091 31.38 -18.59 19.66
C LEU A 1091 31.32 -18.24 21.14
N LEU A 1092 31.82 -17.06 21.55
CA LEU A 1092 32.04 -16.74 22.96
C LEU A 1092 30.78 -16.91 23.83
N GLY A 1093 29.60 -16.50 23.33
CA GLY A 1093 28.35 -16.65 24.08
C GLY A 1093 28.01 -18.12 24.35
N THR A 1094 28.14 -18.99 23.33
CA THR A 1094 27.85 -20.42 23.47
C THR A 1094 28.87 -21.13 24.36
N THR A 1095 30.13 -20.70 24.33
CA THR A 1095 31.22 -21.24 25.17
C THR A 1095 31.01 -20.94 26.66
N ILE A 1096 30.33 -19.84 26.99
CA ILE A 1096 30.03 -19.49 28.39
C ILE A 1096 28.68 -20.05 28.85
N ILE A 1097 27.64 -19.95 28.01
CA ILE A 1097 26.26 -20.31 28.40
C ILE A 1097 26.08 -21.83 28.50
N ARG A 1098 26.57 -22.60 27.52
CA ARG A 1098 26.29 -24.04 27.47
C ARG A 1098 26.88 -24.85 28.63
N PRO A 1099 28.11 -24.59 29.09
CA PRO A 1099 28.65 -25.26 30.28
C PRO A 1099 27.84 -25.01 31.55
N VAL A 1100 27.15 -23.86 31.67
CA VAL A 1100 26.23 -23.57 32.80
C VAL A 1100 25.03 -24.52 32.80
N PHE A 1101 24.65 -25.03 31.62
CA PHE A 1101 23.60 -26.04 31.43
C PHE A 1101 24.17 -27.44 31.20
N SER A 1102 25.42 -27.70 31.60
CA SER A 1102 26.10 -29.00 31.44
C SER A 1102 26.17 -29.51 29.99
N ALA A 1103 26.13 -28.61 29.00
CA ALA A 1103 26.21 -28.93 27.58
C ALA A 1103 27.57 -28.50 26.98
N ALA A 1104 28.07 -29.27 26.02
CA ALA A 1104 29.29 -28.95 25.30
C ALA A 1104 29.09 -27.73 24.35
N PRO A 1105 30.09 -26.85 24.18
CA PRO A 1105 30.01 -25.74 23.22
C PRO A 1105 29.91 -26.24 21.77
N GLN A 1106 29.08 -25.58 20.96
CA GLN A 1106 28.82 -25.93 19.55
C GLN A 1106 29.81 -25.25 18.59
N PHE A 1107 31.06 -25.68 18.59
CA PHE A 1107 32.08 -25.09 17.71
C PHE A 1107 31.79 -25.36 16.23
N GLU A 1108 31.52 -26.62 15.86
CA GLU A 1108 31.33 -27.05 14.48
C GLU A 1108 30.08 -26.42 13.83
N GLU A 1109 28.96 -26.44 14.55
CA GLU A 1109 27.70 -25.90 14.06
C GLU A 1109 27.74 -24.37 13.89
N THR A 1110 28.41 -23.66 14.81
CA THR A 1110 28.62 -22.21 14.70
C THR A 1110 29.46 -21.87 13.46
N VAL A 1111 30.54 -22.60 13.21
CA VAL A 1111 31.38 -22.37 12.02
C VAL A 1111 30.60 -22.65 10.74
N ARG A 1112 29.83 -23.75 10.69
CA ARG A 1112 29.00 -24.14 9.54
C ARG A 1112 27.96 -23.08 9.18
N LEU A 1113 27.41 -22.36 10.18
CA LEU A 1113 26.43 -21.30 9.97
C LEU A 1113 27.05 -19.93 9.66
N VAL A 1114 28.15 -19.57 10.33
CA VAL A 1114 28.77 -18.24 10.19
C VAL A 1114 29.45 -18.03 8.85
N VAL A 1115 30.14 -19.06 8.33
CA VAL A 1115 30.90 -18.95 7.07
C VAL A 1115 30.02 -18.54 5.87
N PRO A 1116 28.91 -19.25 5.54
CA PRO A 1116 28.07 -18.88 4.40
C PRO A 1116 27.38 -17.52 4.60
N LEU A 1117 26.93 -17.20 5.82
CA LEU A 1117 26.29 -15.91 6.11
C LEU A 1117 27.28 -14.73 6.02
N TYR A 1118 28.54 -14.94 6.39
CA TYR A 1118 29.57 -13.93 6.20
C TYR A 1118 29.76 -13.59 4.73
N PHE A 1119 29.88 -14.59 3.85
CA PHE A 1119 30.01 -14.36 2.41
C PHE A 1119 28.75 -13.73 1.82
N LEU A 1120 27.57 -14.12 2.29
CA LEU A 1120 26.31 -13.47 1.90
C LEU A 1120 26.33 -11.98 2.22
N VAL A 1121 26.74 -11.60 3.44
CA VAL A 1121 26.86 -10.18 3.84
C VAL A 1121 27.88 -9.44 2.97
N VAL A 1122 29.00 -10.07 2.62
CA VAL A 1122 29.96 -9.49 1.68
C VAL A 1122 29.33 -9.26 0.31
N VAL A 1123 28.59 -10.23 -0.25
CA VAL A 1123 27.93 -10.08 -1.55
C VAL A 1123 26.83 -9.01 -1.52
N VAL A 1124 26.01 -8.97 -0.48
CA VAL A 1124 24.91 -7.99 -0.36
C VAL A 1124 25.44 -6.56 -0.20
N VAL A 1125 26.50 -6.37 0.61
CA VAL A 1125 27.04 -5.03 0.87
C VAL A 1125 28.00 -4.57 -0.23
N ASP A 1126 28.94 -5.42 -0.66
CA ASP A 1126 29.97 -5.05 -1.64
C ASP A 1126 29.54 -5.31 -3.10
N GLY A 1127 28.78 -6.39 -3.35
CA GLY A 1127 28.32 -6.75 -4.68
C GLY A 1127 27.06 -6.00 -5.10
N LEU A 1128 26.01 -6.06 -4.27
CA LEU A 1128 24.70 -5.45 -4.56
C LEU A 1128 24.59 -3.98 -4.10
N ARG A 1129 25.61 -3.45 -3.40
CA ARG A 1129 25.64 -2.08 -2.85
C ARG A 1129 24.41 -1.71 -2.01
N PHE A 1130 23.86 -2.66 -1.26
CA PHE A 1130 22.67 -2.44 -0.46
C PHE A 1130 22.89 -1.37 0.65
N PRO A 1131 21.92 -0.49 0.93
CA PRO A 1131 22.07 0.58 1.93
C PRO A 1131 22.36 0.05 3.33
N MET A 1132 23.57 0.35 3.84
CA MET A 1132 24.03 -0.14 5.14
C MET A 1132 23.15 0.29 6.34
N PRO A 1133 22.61 1.53 6.41
CA PRO A 1133 21.72 1.93 7.51
C PRO A 1133 20.42 1.15 7.55
N LEU A 1134 19.81 0.88 6.39
CA LEU A 1134 18.58 0.09 6.27
C LEU A 1134 18.81 -1.36 6.72
N LEU A 1135 19.88 -1.99 6.23
CA LEU A 1135 20.23 -3.37 6.60
C LEU A 1135 20.48 -3.50 8.11
N LYS A 1136 21.14 -2.50 8.73
CA LYS A 1136 21.35 -2.47 10.18
C LYS A 1136 20.06 -2.28 10.97
N ALA A 1137 19.09 -1.51 10.44
CA ALA A 1137 17.81 -1.30 11.10
C ALA A 1137 16.96 -2.58 11.09
N ILE A 1138 16.82 -3.24 9.93
CA ILE A 1138 16.06 -4.49 9.79
C ILE A 1138 16.65 -5.58 10.69
N VAL A 1139 17.97 -5.81 10.55
CA VAL A 1139 18.65 -6.85 11.32
C VAL A 1139 18.67 -6.50 12.82
N GLY A 1140 18.81 -5.21 13.17
CA GLY A 1140 18.76 -4.72 14.54
C GLY A 1140 17.43 -5.03 15.22
N LEU A 1141 16.31 -4.83 14.52
CA LEU A 1141 14.97 -5.16 15.02
C LEU A 1141 14.82 -6.67 15.26
N SER A 1142 15.25 -7.51 14.32
CA SER A 1142 15.23 -8.97 14.49
C SER A 1142 16.07 -9.42 15.69
N VAL A 1143 17.24 -8.82 15.91
CA VAL A 1143 18.10 -9.14 17.06
C VAL A 1143 17.46 -8.69 18.37
N SER A 1144 16.83 -7.51 18.40
CA SER A 1144 16.08 -7.04 19.56
C SER A 1144 14.97 -8.03 19.93
N TRP A 1145 14.22 -8.53 18.94
CA TRP A 1145 13.19 -9.56 19.16
C TRP A 1145 13.81 -10.85 19.73
N LEU A 1146 14.87 -11.37 19.09
CA LEU A 1146 15.55 -12.57 19.56
C LEU A 1146 15.95 -12.45 21.03
N LYS A 1147 16.50 -11.29 21.43
CA LYS A 1147 16.97 -11.05 22.79
C LYS A 1147 15.82 -10.85 23.78
N ALA A 1148 14.74 -10.18 23.37
CA ALA A 1148 13.53 -10.04 24.20
C ALA A 1148 12.92 -11.39 24.58
N VAL A 1149 13.00 -12.39 23.69
CA VAL A 1149 12.49 -13.76 23.95
C VAL A 1149 13.51 -14.66 24.65
N THR A 1150 14.78 -14.60 24.25
CA THR A 1150 15.82 -15.50 24.81
C THR A 1150 16.24 -15.14 26.23
N ILE A 1151 16.16 -13.87 26.64
CA ILE A 1151 16.53 -13.45 28.01
C ILE A 1151 15.60 -14.11 29.04
N PRO A 1152 14.26 -13.98 28.97
CA PRO A 1152 13.38 -14.66 29.91
C PRO A 1152 13.47 -16.18 29.84
N LYS A 1153 13.61 -16.74 28.63
CA LYS A 1153 13.73 -18.19 28.43
C LYS A 1153 14.97 -18.77 29.11
N LEU A 1154 16.14 -18.17 28.91
CA LEU A 1154 17.40 -18.64 29.53
C LEU A 1154 17.39 -18.47 31.06
N VAL A 1155 16.73 -17.43 31.57
CA VAL A 1155 16.55 -17.22 33.01
C VAL A 1155 15.61 -18.27 33.60
N MET A 1156 14.54 -18.64 32.89
CA MET A 1156 13.64 -19.72 33.28
C MET A 1156 14.35 -21.08 33.26
N GLU A 1157 15.10 -21.39 32.20
CA GLU A 1157 15.89 -22.63 32.09
C GLU A 1157 16.96 -22.72 33.20
N TRP A 1158 17.60 -21.59 33.55
CA TRP A 1158 18.54 -21.55 34.67
C TRP A 1158 17.86 -21.85 36.01
N GLN A 1159 16.66 -21.31 36.24
CA GLN A 1159 15.88 -21.55 37.46
C GLN A 1159 15.46 -23.03 37.61
N LEU A 1160 15.19 -23.71 36.49
CA LEU A 1160 14.80 -25.12 36.46
C LEU A 1160 15.98 -26.10 36.56
N ASN A 1161 17.23 -25.62 36.47
CA ASN A 1161 18.42 -26.46 36.51
C ASN A 1161 18.78 -26.83 37.97
N THR A 1162 19.09 -28.10 38.22
CA THR A 1162 19.33 -28.70 39.55
C THR A 1162 20.53 -28.12 40.31
N SER A 1163 21.40 -27.36 39.63
CA SER A 1163 22.56 -26.66 40.20
C SER A 1163 22.51 -25.13 40.01
N ALA A 1164 21.33 -24.51 40.16
CA ALA A 1164 21.10 -23.08 39.98
C ALA A 1164 21.88 -22.21 40.99
N HIS A 1165 23.16 -21.94 40.73
CA HIS A 1165 24.00 -21.05 41.53
C HIS A 1165 23.88 -19.58 41.04
N PRO A 1166 23.93 -18.55 41.92
CA PRO A 1166 23.90 -17.13 41.53
C PRO A 1166 24.97 -16.72 40.51
N ILE A 1167 26.13 -17.39 40.54
CA ILE A 1167 27.20 -17.19 39.54
C ILE A 1167 26.74 -17.64 38.15
N GLY A 1168 25.97 -18.73 38.05
CA GLY A 1168 25.38 -19.21 36.79
C GLY A 1168 24.38 -18.22 36.21
N PHE A 1169 23.53 -17.61 37.06
CA PHE A 1169 22.61 -16.54 36.64
C PHE A 1169 23.33 -15.34 36.04
N LEU A 1170 24.37 -14.85 36.74
CA LEU A 1170 25.20 -13.75 36.26
C LEU A 1170 25.91 -14.09 34.95
N ALA A 1171 26.43 -15.32 34.83
CA ALA A 1171 27.10 -15.79 33.62
C ALA A 1171 26.13 -15.85 32.43
N VAL A 1172 24.93 -16.42 32.60
CA VAL A 1172 23.91 -16.54 31.53
C VAL A 1172 23.44 -15.16 31.08
N CYS A 1173 23.09 -14.27 32.00
CA CYS A 1173 22.62 -12.91 31.68
C CYS A 1173 23.70 -12.08 30.98
N THR A 1174 24.94 -12.14 31.48
CA THR A 1174 26.06 -11.35 30.94
C THR A 1174 26.51 -11.88 29.58
N ALA A 1175 26.64 -13.20 29.43
CA ALA A 1175 27.10 -13.82 28.18
C ALA A 1175 26.07 -13.65 27.06
N ASN A 1176 24.77 -13.81 27.35
CA ASN A 1176 23.73 -13.65 26.33
C ASN A 1176 23.67 -12.22 25.79
N LEU A 1177 23.87 -11.22 26.65
CA LEU A 1177 23.74 -9.82 26.27
C LEU A 1177 25.04 -9.23 25.69
N TYR A 1178 26.22 -9.56 26.20
CA TYR A 1178 27.44 -8.78 25.90
C TYR A 1178 28.64 -9.59 25.38
N ALA A 1179 28.58 -10.93 25.31
CA ALA A 1179 29.74 -11.74 24.90
C ALA A 1179 30.34 -11.29 23.55
N SER A 1180 29.53 -11.22 22.49
CA SER A 1180 30.01 -10.82 21.16
C SER A 1180 30.58 -9.40 21.15
N GLY A 1181 29.95 -8.46 21.87
CA GLY A 1181 30.43 -7.08 21.98
C GLY A 1181 31.77 -6.95 22.70
N THR A 1182 32.01 -7.80 23.72
CA THR A 1182 33.29 -7.86 24.43
C THR A 1182 34.41 -8.36 23.52
N VAL A 1183 34.17 -9.38 22.69
CA VAL A 1183 35.16 -9.87 21.70
C VAL A 1183 35.50 -8.78 20.69
N LEU A 1184 34.48 -8.12 20.13
CA LEU A 1184 34.70 -7.06 19.14
C LEU A 1184 35.54 -5.92 19.74
N ARG A 1185 35.20 -5.44 20.94
CA ARG A 1185 35.96 -4.38 21.61
C ARG A 1185 37.39 -4.80 21.97
N TYR A 1186 37.58 -6.04 22.43
CA TYR A 1186 38.91 -6.58 22.69
C TYR A 1186 39.76 -6.58 21.41
N LEU A 1187 39.21 -7.08 20.29
CA LEU A 1187 39.89 -7.08 18.99
C LEU A 1187 40.15 -5.66 18.46
N THR A 1188 39.25 -4.70 18.71
CA THR A 1188 39.46 -3.29 18.35
C THR A 1188 40.61 -2.68 19.16
N ASN A 1189 40.65 -2.94 20.47
CA ASN A 1189 41.74 -2.47 21.33
C ASN A 1189 43.08 -3.12 20.96
N TYR A 1190 43.08 -4.43 20.71
CA TYR A 1190 44.24 -5.18 20.24
C TYR A 1190 44.74 -4.67 18.88
N GLY A 1191 43.82 -4.37 17.95
CA GLY A 1191 44.15 -3.81 16.64
C GLY A 1191 44.79 -2.42 16.72
N ARG A 1192 44.48 -1.63 17.75
CA ARG A 1192 45.04 -0.28 17.96
C ARG A 1192 46.34 -0.27 18.75
N THR A 1193 46.45 -1.12 19.77
CA THR A 1193 47.56 -1.08 20.73
C THR A 1193 48.60 -2.18 20.50
N HIS A 1194 48.25 -3.24 19.75
CA HIS A 1194 49.03 -4.47 19.58
C HIS A 1194 49.42 -5.18 20.90
N ARG A 1195 48.79 -4.80 22.02
CA ARG A 1195 49.05 -5.36 23.36
C ARG A 1195 47.89 -6.27 23.77
N VAL A 1196 48.22 -7.45 24.27
CA VAL A 1196 47.26 -8.52 24.62
C VAL A 1196 46.56 -8.24 25.97
N VAL A 1197 47.21 -7.54 26.91
CA VAL A 1197 46.75 -7.43 28.31
C VAL A 1197 46.99 -6.04 28.92
N GLU A 1198 46.42 -4.98 28.34
CA GLU A 1198 46.27 -3.68 29.03
C GLU A 1198 44.78 -3.36 29.20
N LEU A 1199 44.19 -3.87 30.29
CA LEU A 1199 42.87 -3.45 30.74
C LEU A 1199 43.04 -2.14 31.53
N SER A 1200 42.65 -1.02 30.94
CA SER A 1200 42.60 0.25 31.67
C SER A 1200 41.61 0.16 32.84
N VAL A 1201 41.81 0.95 33.90
CA VAL A 1201 40.86 1.04 35.03
C VAL A 1201 39.44 1.37 34.54
N GLY A 1202 39.32 2.14 33.46
CA GLY A 1202 38.05 2.40 32.78
C GLY A 1202 37.42 1.17 32.11
N ALA A 1203 38.22 0.26 31.53
CA ALA A 1203 37.74 -0.99 30.97
C ALA A 1203 37.19 -1.94 32.06
N PHE A 1204 37.82 -1.96 33.23
CA PHE A 1204 37.33 -2.72 34.38
C PHE A 1204 36.00 -2.16 34.91
N GLY A 1205 35.89 -0.83 35.06
CA GLY A 1205 34.64 -0.18 35.45
C GLY A 1205 33.49 -0.45 34.46
N PHE A 1206 33.80 -0.51 33.16
CA PHE A 1206 32.83 -0.84 32.12
C PHE A 1206 32.36 -2.31 32.18
N ILE A 1207 33.26 -3.26 32.47
CA ILE A 1207 32.89 -4.68 32.67
C ILE A 1207 31.94 -4.83 33.87
N LEU A 1208 32.23 -4.14 34.98
CA LEU A 1208 31.33 -4.09 36.15
C LEU A 1208 29.97 -3.50 35.82
N GLN A 1209 29.92 -2.45 35.00
CA GLN A 1209 28.66 -1.86 34.53
C GLN A 1209 27.85 -2.83 33.65
N ILE A 1210 28.51 -3.57 32.74
CA ILE A 1210 27.88 -4.60 31.93
C ILE A 1210 27.27 -5.70 32.79
N ILE A 1211 28.04 -6.21 33.77
CA ILE A 1211 27.58 -7.26 34.67
C ILE A 1211 26.38 -6.76 35.48
N GLY A 1212 26.44 -5.54 36.02
CA GLY A 1212 25.35 -4.95 36.80
C GLY A 1212 24.08 -4.72 35.99
N THR A 1213 24.19 -4.15 34.78
CA THR A 1213 23.03 -3.93 33.90
C THR A 1213 22.39 -5.24 33.43
N SER A 1214 23.22 -6.24 33.09
CA SER A 1214 22.74 -7.56 32.70
C SER A 1214 22.04 -8.29 33.85
N ALA A 1215 22.55 -8.16 35.07
CA ALA A 1215 21.93 -8.73 36.27
C ALA A 1215 20.55 -8.11 36.57
N VAL A 1216 20.41 -6.78 36.40
CA VAL A 1216 19.12 -6.09 36.62
C VAL A 1216 18.09 -6.54 35.60
N ILE A 1217 18.43 -6.59 34.31
CA ILE A 1217 17.49 -7.03 33.27
C ILE A 1217 17.15 -8.51 33.44
N GLY A 1218 18.11 -9.35 33.81
CA GLY A 1218 17.86 -10.75 34.17
C GLY A 1218 16.91 -10.90 35.36
N LEU A 1219 17.03 -10.03 36.36
CA LEU A 1219 16.17 -10.05 37.55
C LEU A 1219 14.74 -9.62 37.19
N VAL A 1220 14.59 -8.59 36.35
CA VAL A 1220 13.28 -8.18 35.81
C VAL A 1220 12.62 -9.34 35.07
N ALA A 1221 13.37 -10.06 34.23
CA ALA A 1221 12.87 -11.23 33.51
C ALA A 1221 12.51 -12.40 34.46
N HIS A 1222 13.29 -12.62 35.52
CA HIS A 1222 12.99 -13.63 36.54
C HIS A 1222 11.67 -13.32 37.27
N ILE A 1223 11.49 -12.07 37.69
CA ILE A 1223 10.24 -11.63 38.36
C ILE A 1223 9.07 -11.72 37.38
N ALA A 1224 9.25 -11.36 36.11
CA ALA A 1224 8.23 -11.49 35.08
C ALA A 1224 7.76 -12.95 34.95
N ASN A 1225 8.70 -13.90 34.80
CA ASN A 1225 8.38 -15.33 34.70
C ASN A 1225 7.63 -15.85 35.94
N HIS A 1226 8.00 -15.38 37.14
CA HIS A 1226 7.31 -15.76 38.38
C HIS A 1226 5.89 -15.17 38.45
N PHE A 1227 5.65 -13.99 37.89
CA PHE A 1227 4.31 -13.39 37.88
C PHE A 1227 3.41 -14.02 36.81
N VAL A 1228 3.97 -14.56 35.71
CA VAL A 1228 3.21 -15.35 34.73
C VAL A 1228 2.61 -16.60 35.36
N SER A 1229 3.30 -17.24 36.31
CA SER A 1229 2.77 -18.43 37.00
C SER A 1229 1.61 -18.14 37.98
N ASN A 1230 1.19 -16.89 38.16
CA ASN A 1230 0.08 -16.52 39.03
C ASN A 1230 -0.96 -15.70 38.24
N GLU A 1231 -2.15 -16.27 38.00
CA GLU A 1231 -3.17 -15.70 37.11
C GLU A 1231 -3.59 -14.27 37.50
N GLU A 1232 -3.62 -13.95 38.80
CA GLU A 1232 -3.96 -12.62 39.31
C GLU A 1232 -2.91 -11.54 39.00
N ARG A 1233 -1.68 -11.93 38.61
CA ARG A 1233 -0.54 -11.03 38.39
C ARG A 1233 -0.03 -10.98 36.95
N ILE A 1234 -0.79 -11.54 36.00
CA ILE A 1234 -0.42 -11.54 34.57
C ILE A 1234 -0.19 -10.12 34.03
N MET A 1235 -0.97 -9.13 34.47
CA MET A 1235 -0.80 -7.74 34.04
C MET A 1235 0.54 -7.14 34.50
N GLU A 1236 0.98 -7.47 35.72
CA GLU A 1236 2.29 -7.06 36.22
C GLU A 1236 3.43 -7.75 35.46
N ALA A 1237 3.24 -9.03 35.08
CA ALA A 1237 4.18 -9.76 34.24
C ALA A 1237 4.38 -9.10 32.86
N ARG A 1238 3.27 -8.68 32.21
CA ARG A 1238 3.31 -7.97 30.92
C ARG A 1238 4.11 -6.68 30.99
N VAL A 1239 3.96 -5.89 32.06
CA VAL A 1239 4.74 -4.67 32.28
C VAL A 1239 6.24 -4.96 32.42
N LEU A 1240 6.62 -6.06 33.09
CA LEU A 1240 8.02 -6.44 33.22
C LEU A 1240 8.60 -6.97 31.90
N TYR A 1241 7.82 -7.70 31.09
CA TYR A 1241 8.26 -8.08 29.74
C TYR A 1241 8.42 -6.88 28.80
N PHE A 1242 7.61 -5.83 28.96
CA PHE A 1242 7.80 -4.57 28.25
C PHE A 1242 9.17 -3.97 28.56
N CYS A 1243 9.59 -3.93 29.83
CA CYS A 1243 10.91 -3.44 30.21
C CYS A 1243 12.06 -4.24 29.56
N VAL A 1244 11.90 -5.55 29.41
CA VAL A 1244 12.89 -6.41 28.74
C VAL A 1244 12.92 -6.14 27.23
N ALA A 1245 11.76 -6.05 26.58
CA ALA A 1245 11.65 -5.75 25.14
C ALA A 1245 12.18 -4.36 24.81
N TRP A 1246 11.82 -3.35 25.61
CA TRP A 1246 12.30 -1.98 25.49
C TRP A 1246 13.83 -1.90 25.60
N PHE A 1247 14.43 -2.58 26.58
CA PHE A 1247 15.89 -2.64 26.71
C PHE A 1247 16.56 -3.27 25.48
N ALA A 1248 15.99 -4.35 24.94
CA ALA A 1248 16.53 -5.00 23.75
C ALA A 1248 16.44 -4.10 22.50
N LEU A 1249 15.34 -3.36 22.34
CA LEU A 1249 15.16 -2.40 21.24
C LEU A 1249 16.08 -1.17 21.38
N ASP A 1250 16.22 -0.62 22.59
CA ASP A 1250 17.14 0.49 22.87
C ASP A 1250 18.59 0.11 22.56
N LYS A 1251 19.00 -1.12 22.90
CA LYS A 1251 20.38 -1.59 22.73
C LYS A 1251 20.76 -1.92 21.28
N TYR A 1252 19.91 -2.65 20.55
CA TYR A 1252 20.28 -3.20 19.23
C TYR A 1252 19.67 -2.44 18.05
N TRP A 1253 18.55 -1.73 18.23
CA TRP A 1253 17.81 -1.12 17.12
C TRP A 1253 17.89 0.40 17.09
N LYS A 1254 17.77 1.08 18.23
CA LYS A 1254 17.69 2.55 18.33
C LYS A 1254 18.75 3.32 17.55
N LYS A 1255 20.02 2.93 17.64
CA LYS A 1255 21.10 3.62 16.92
C LYS A 1255 20.98 3.41 15.41
N ALA A 1256 20.68 2.19 14.97
CA ALA A 1256 20.51 1.89 13.55
C ALA A 1256 19.28 2.61 12.97
N LEU A 1257 18.20 2.70 13.75
CA LEU A 1257 17.02 3.47 13.40
C LEU A 1257 17.34 4.97 13.32
N GLY A 1258 18.13 5.51 14.25
CA GLY A 1258 18.62 6.89 14.17
C GLY A 1258 19.47 7.15 12.92
N ASP A 1259 20.42 6.25 12.60
CA ASP A 1259 21.26 6.37 11.39
C ASP A 1259 20.41 6.28 10.10
N LEU A 1260 19.38 5.42 10.08
CA LEU A 1260 18.43 5.30 8.97
C LEU A 1260 17.57 6.56 8.85
N LEU A 1261 17.02 7.06 9.96
CA LEU A 1261 16.23 8.29 9.97
C LEU A 1261 17.08 9.49 9.56
N VAL A 1262 18.36 9.54 9.91
CA VAL A 1262 19.26 10.58 9.38
C VAL A 1262 19.46 10.39 7.88
N LEU A 1263 19.64 9.17 7.36
CA LEU A 1263 19.75 8.93 5.92
C LEU A 1263 18.47 9.35 5.17
N VAL A 1264 17.29 9.06 5.73
CA VAL A 1264 15.99 9.35 5.13
C VAL A 1264 15.63 10.85 5.26
N LEU A 1265 15.97 11.47 6.39
CA LEU A 1265 15.59 12.85 6.71
C LEU A 1265 16.66 13.90 6.35
N THR A 1266 17.88 13.49 5.97
CA THR A 1266 18.93 14.43 5.49
C THR A 1266 19.17 14.25 3.99
N SER A 1267 18.83 15.29 3.21
CA SER A 1267 19.13 15.36 1.78
C SER A 1267 20.65 15.42 1.53
N PRO A 1268 21.20 14.73 0.51
CA PRO A 1268 22.63 14.72 0.21
C PRO A 1268 23.06 16.08 -0.36
N THR A 1269 23.67 16.91 0.47
CA THR A 1269 24.50 18.03 0.00
C THR A 1269 25.77 17.48 -0.65
N LYS A 1270 25.95 17.76 -1.94
CA LYS A 1270 27.20 17.52 -2.67
C LYS A 1270 28.36 18.21 -1.95
N SER A 1271 29.36 17.46 -1.50
CA SER A 1271 30.72 17.97 -1.37
C SER A 1271 31.66 17.19 -2.30
N LYS A 1272 32.16 17.91 -3.31
CA LYS A 1272 33.41 17.56 -4.00
C LYS A 1272 34.56 18.11 -3.15
N SER A 1273 35.42 17.26 -2.60
CA SER A 1273 36.87 17.50 -2.50
C SER A 1273 37.60 16.23 -2.04
N SER A 1274 38.63 15.89 -2.83
CA SER A 1274 39.63 14.80 -2.73
C SER A 1274 39.17 13.36 -2.96
#